data_AF-A0A8T0T1S1-F1
#
_entry.id   AF-A0A8T0T1S1-F1
#
_cell.length_a   1.000
_cell.length_b   1.000
_cell.length_c   1.000
_cell.angle_alpha   90.00
_cell.angle_beta   90.00
_cell.angle_gamma   90.00
#
_symmetry.space_group_name_H-M   'P 1'
#
loop_
_entity.id
_entity.type
_entity.pdbx_description
1 polymer ?
#
loop_
_entity_poly.entity_id
_entity_poly.type
_entity_poly.pdbx_seq_one_letter_code
_entity_poly.pdbx_strand_id
1 'polypeptide(L)'
;MASAAAAVAFVGADELSVELYASFLRSGARVRCFVPEAQADRSASAALAELSGLLRCASPAEAARDSALVIVLTDADGVDELFFGDEGIVKGLCTGASVLIRSTLLPSQLEKLEQKLAGEKKDALLLDGYIFSGLSDELKQQIVVVASGRQDVAERARQFFNGLDKTIYFAEGEFCTSSKIKLVNDLLESIHFIASVEAMYLGVRAGIHPSIIYDIISNAAGSSRIFVELVPKLLSEDPLLIDFLNSSKKNASYVMDMAKAVIFPLPLLGVAYQQLIHGSSEVTGDVSASPLMVWEASFGVNIVDAASQQIYDASKLADQLVMESKSAKRIGFIGLGAMGFGMASHLLRSGFYVVAYDVYKPTMVRFDDLGGSTKGSPEELAKDVEILIIMVANEFQADSVLYGSAGAVPVLSAGTSVILSSTVSPGFVIRLNKRLEAECRDIKLVDAPVSGGVKRAADGTLTIMASGTDEALHCAGAVLSALSEKLYIIKGGCGAASSVKMVNQLLAGVHIASAAEAMAFAARLNLRTRRLFEILQHARGYSWMFGNRVPHMLDNDYTPYSAVDIFVKDLGIVSSESSNSKIPVHVSTIAHQLFISGSASGWGRYDDAAVVKVYETLTGVKVEGKPPLLSKEDVLHSLPAEWPEDPMDDLVSVASRNSKKILVVLDDDPTGTQTVHDIEVLTEWPVEALVEQFLKLPTCFFILTNSRSMTADKAMLLVQTICRNLEAAAKNVPGVSYTVVLRGDSTLRGHFPEEADAAVSVLGEMDAWIICPFFLQGGRYTINDIHYVADSDRLIPAGETEFAKDAAFGYKSSNLRQWVEEKTRGRVSEKQVSTISINLLRKQGPNAVCQHLCSLEKGSVCIVNAASEKDMAVFASGMIQAELKGKKFLCRTAASFVSARIGIKPKPPICPNDLGLKRALTGGLIVVGSYVPKTTKQVDELRSQCGQSLRVIEVSVEMVSMKSTEDRDQEISRVVELGNAYIQSRKDSLVVTSRQLITGRTPEESLEINYKVSSALVEIVRRIDSKPRYIIAKGGITSSDIATKALEARRAKVMGQALAGVPLWQLGPESRFPGVPYIVFPGNVGDNSALAKVVRNWASPSRISTKQLLLNAEKGGYAIGAFNVYNLEGVEAVVAAAEAENSPAILQIHPSALKQGGVPLVVSCIAAAEQSSVPITVHYDHGTSKSDLLQALEMGFDSVMVDGSHLTLGENILYTKIVSSLAHAKGLLVEAELGRLSGSEDGLTVEEYEARFTDVAQVLRDLLMRQVLML
;
A
#
# COMPACT_ATOMS: atom_id res chain seq x y z
N MET A 1 32.69 -31.98 5.97
CA MET A 1 34.16 -31.78 5.94
C MET A 1 34.51 -30.90 7.12
N ALA A 2 35.42 -31.34 7.99
CA ALA A 2 35.91 -30.55 9.11
C ALA A 2 36.59 -29.28 8.58
N SER A 3 36.15 -28.08 9.01
CA SER A 3 36.71 -26.82 8.51
C SER A 3 38.15 -26.67 9.01
N ALA A 4 39.10 -26.55 8.08
CA ALA A 4 40.36 -25.92 8.39
C ALA A 4 40.08 -24.56 9.04
N ALA A 5 40.72 -24.24 10.16
CA ALA A 5 40.53 -22.99 10.89
C ALA A 5 40.69 -21.79 9.94
N ALA A 6 39.57 -21.18 9.55
CA ALA A 6 39.53 -20.06 8.62
C ALA A 6 40.36 -18.91 9.20
N ALA A 7 41.19 -18.30 8.36
CA ALA A 7 41.94 -17.11 8.76
C ALA A 7 41.07 -15.87 8.56
N VAL A 8 40.97 -15.04 9.59
CA VAL A 8 40.22 -13.77 9.59
C VAL A 8 41.24 -12.65 9.82
N ALA A 9 41.22 -11.64 8.95
CA ALA A 9 42.07 -10.46 9.09
C ALA A 9 41.24 -9.26 9.53
N PHE A 10 41.88 -8.39 10.28
CA PHE A 10 41.36 -7.06 10.58
C PHE A 10 42.40 -6.00 10.20
N VAL A 11 41.91 -4.91 9.64
CA VAL A 11 42.71 -3.75 9.25
C VAL A 11 42.08 -2.54 9.94
N GLY A 12 42.76 -2.01 10.96
CA GLY A 12 42.23 -1.02 11.90
C GLY A 12 41.81 -1.64 13.24
N ALA A 13 41.68 -0.81 14.28
CA ALA A 13 41.18 -1.23 15.58
C ALA A 13 40.49 -0.10 16.35
N ASP A 14 39.31 -0.40 16.89
CA ASP A 14 38.60 0.33 17.93
C ASP A 14 38.11 -0.63 19.04
N GLU A 15 37.59 -0.10 20.14
CA GLU A 15 37.09 -0.90 21.29
C GLU A 15 36.14 -2.03 20.86
N LEU A 16 35.21 -1.73 19.95
CA LEU A 16 34.22 -2.69 19.46
C LEU A 16 34.86 -3.80 18.61
N SER A 17 35.85 -3.45 17.78
CA SER A 17 36.61 -4.45 17.04
C SER A 17 37.36 -5.39 17.97
N VAL A 18 37.93 -4.91 19.09
CA VAL A 18 38.66 -5.71 20.11
C VAL A 18 37.79 -6.84 20.68
N GLU A 19 36.52 -6.57 20.96
CA GLU A 19 35.58 -7.60 21.39
C GLU A 19 35.31 -8.65 20.30
N LEU A 20 35.25 -8.21 19.04
CA LEU A 20 35.07 -9.09 17.88
C LEU A 20 36.32 -9.94 17.62
N TYR A 21 37.52 -9.36 17.75
CA TYR A 21 38.81 -10.08 17.73
C TYR A 21 38.79 -11.22 18.75
N ALA A 22 38.43 -10.91 20.00
CA ALA A 22 38.37 -11.89 21.08
C ALA A 22 37.33 -12.99 20.80
N SER A 23 36.21 -12.66 20.17
CA SER A 23 35.17 -13.64 19.81
C SER A 23 35.65 -14.61 18.73
N PHE A 24 36.34 -14.12 17.69
CA PHE A 24 36.95 -14.97 16.67
C PHE A 24 38.10 -15.85 17.22
N LEU A 25 38.91 -15.32 18.14
CA LEU A 25 39.94 -16.12 18.82
C LEU A 25 39.31 -17.25 19.64
N ARG A 26 38.23 -16.96 20.40
CA ARG A 26 37.49 -17.97 21.17
C ARG A 26 36.85 -19.05 20.30
N SER A 27 36.45 -18.74 19.08
CA SER A 27 35.89 -19.73 18.13
C SER A 27 36.97 -20.61 17.47
N GLY A 28 38.25 -20.39 17.78
CA GLY A 28 39.38 -21.13 17.21
C GLY A 28 39.82 -20.66 15.83
N ALA A 29 39.40 -19.46 15.39
CA ALA A 29 39.87 -18.87 14.13
C ALA A 29 41.31 -18.35 14.27
N ARG A 30 42.06 -18.34 13.17
CA ARG A 30 43.39 -17.69 13.13
C ARG A 30 43.19 -16.22 12.82
N VAL A 31 43.49 -15.33 13.76
CA VAL A 31 43.21 -13.90 13.63
C VAL A 31 44.50 -13.11 13.36
N ARG A 32 44.49 -12.32 12.28
CA ARG A 32 45.58 -11.41 11.88
C ARG A 32 45.12 -9.97 12.04
N CYS A 33 45.99 -9.06 12.47
CA CYS A 33 45.64 -7.64 12.58
C CYS A 33 46.75 -6.71 12.08
N PHE A 34 46.34 -5.64 11.39
CA PHE A 34 47.18 -4.46 11.15
C PHE A 34 46.48 -3.24 11.73
N VAL A 35 47.17 -2.46 12.55
CA VAL A 35 46.65 -1.21 13.14
C VAL A 35 47.58 -0.08 12.71
N PRO A 36 47.11 0.91 11.91
CA PRO A 36 47.93 2.05 11.52
C PRO A 36 48.39 2.86 12.74
N GLU A 37 49.64 3.33 12.75
CA GLU A 37 50.17 4.17 13.85
C GLU A 37 49.34 5.45 14.10
N ALA A 38 48.68 5.98 13.07
CA ALA A 38 47.82 7.16 13.14
C ALA A 38 46.41 6.90 13.73
N GLN A 39 45.97 5.63 13.79
CA GLN A 39 44.64 5.21 14.30
C GLN A 39 44.74 4.45 15.64
N ALA A 40 45.92 4.46 16.27
CA ALA A 40 46.14 3.80 17.55
C ALA A 40 45.43 4.57 18.68
N ASP A 41 44.13 4.31 18.88
CA ASP A 41 43.49 4.56 20.16
C ASP A 41 44.34 3.87 21.24
N ARG A 42 44.85 4.66 22.20
CA ARG A 42 45.74 4.16 23.26
C ARG A 42 45.07 3.07 24.10
N SER A 43 43.74 3.11 24.22
CA SER A 43 42.95 2.12 24.95
C SER A 43 42.85 0.79 24.19
N ALA A 44 42.47 0.83 22.90
CA ALA A 44 42.36 -0.35 22.05
C ALA A 44 43.72 -1.03 21.82
N SER A 45 44.79 -0.24 21.68
CA SER A 45 46.16 -0.77 21.48
C SER A 45 46.69 -1.53 22.69
N ALA A 46 46.33 -1.09 23.90
CA ALA A 46 46.64 -1.76 25.16
C ALA A 46 45.82 -3.06 25.32
N ALA A 47 44.51 -3.00 25.07
CA ALA A 47 43.64 -4.18 25.12
C ALA A 47 44.06 -5.26 24.10
N LEU A 48 44.49 -4.86 22.90
CA LEU A 48 45.05 -5.77 21.88
C LEU A 48 46.38 -6.41 22.30
N ALA A 49 47.12 -5.86 23.26
CA ALA A 49 48.38 -6.44 23.72
C ALA A 49 48.14 -7.60 24.71
N GLU A 50 46.97 -7.65 25.33
CA GLU A 50 46.58 -8.66 26.31
C GLU A 50 45.97 -9.94 25.67
N LEU A 51 45.60 -9.88 24.38
CA LEU A 51 44.99 -10.99 23.66
C LEU A 51 46.04 -12.00 23.15
N SER A 52 46.14 -13.16 23.81
CA SER A 52 47.00 -14.27 23.36
C SER A 52 46.46 -14.95 22.09
N GLY A 53 47.33 -15.17 21.09
CA GLY A 53 46.98 -15.87 19.83
C GLY A 53 46.68 -14.96 18.64
N LEU A 54 46.72 -13.64 18.82
CA LEU A 54 46.62 -12.64 17.77
C LEU A 54 47.96 -12.46 17.03
N LEU A 55 47.96 -12.53 15.69
CA LEU A 55 49.15 -12.24 14.88
C LEU A 55 49.15 -10.78 14.41
N ARG A 56 50.07 -9.96 14.94
CA ARG A 56 50.27 -8.57 14.49
C ARG A 56 51.10 -8.55 13.20
N CYS A 57 50.59 -7.86 12.18
CA CYS A 57 51.21 -7.71 10.87
C CYS A 57 51.81 -6.31 10.70
N ALA A 58 52.84 -6.19 9.87
CA ALA A 58 53.54 -4.94 9.59
C ALA A 58 52.87 -4.09 8.49
N SER A 59 52.00 -4.68 7.67
CA SER A 59 51.26 -3.97 6.62
C SER A 59 49.82 -4.49 6.42
N PRO A 60 48.92 -3.69 5.79
CA PRO A 60 47.58 -4.16 5.39
C PRO A 60 47.63 -5.38 4.46
N ALA A 61 48.58 -5.40 3.51
CA ALA A 61 48.79 -6.54 2.62
C ALA A 61 49.19 -7.82 3.37
N GLU A 62 50.03 -7.70 4.40
CA GLU A 62 50.41 -8.84 5.24
C GLU A 62 49.23 -9.37 6.06
N ALA A 63 48.40 -8.48 6.63
CA ALA A 63 47.21 -8.86 7.36
C ALA A 63 46.20 -9.61 6.47
N ALA A 64 45.93 -9.08 5.27
CA ALA A 64 44.96 -9.67 4.33
C ALA A 64 45.40 -11.01 3.73
N ARG A 65 46.70 -11.34 3.78
CA ARG A 65 47.26 -12.59 3.24
C ARG A 65 46.51 -13.80 3.80
N ASP A 66 46.24 -14.80 2.96
CA ASP A 66 45.57 -16.07 3.27
C ASP A 66 44.22 -15.99 4.02
N SER A 67 43.63 -14.79 4.16
CA SER A 67 42.45 -14.57 4.99
C SER A 67 41.17 -14.69 4.15
N ALA A 68 40.24 -15.50 4.62
CA ALA A 68 38.97 -15.74 3.92
C ALA A 68 37.96 -14.60 4.17
N LEU A 69 38.10 -13.90 5.30
CA LEU A 69 37.36 -12.69 5.66
C LEU A 69 38.36 -11.61 6.08
N VAL A 70 38.23 -10.41 5.52
CA VAL A 70 38.99 -9.22 5.92
C VAL A 70 38.02 -8.15 6.40
N ILE A 71 38.09 -7.76 7.66
CA ILE A 71 37.27 -6.69 8.25
C ILE A 71 38.10 -5.41 8.26
N VAL A 72 37.63 -4.38 7.56
CA VAL A 72 38.34 -3.12 7.41
C VAL A 72 37.61 -2.04 8.18
N LEU A 73 38.31 -1.41 9.12
CA LEU A 73 37.83 -0.25 9.86
C LEU A 73 38.60 0.97 9.37
N THR A 74 37.89 1.92 8.77
CA THR A 74 38.52 3.12 8.21
C THR A 74 37.55 4.30 8.25
N ASP A 75 38.05 5.50 8.49
CA ASP A 75 37.34 6.72 8.15
C ASP A 75 37.50 7.05 6.65
N ALA A 76 36.96 8.18 6.22
CA ALA A 76 36.96 8.57 4.81
C ALA A 76 38.35 8.93 4.27
N ASP A 77 39.28 9.30 5.14
CA ASP A 77 40.61 9.78 4.76
C ASP A 77 41.56 8.60 4.51
N GLY A 78 42.32 8.65 3.41
CA GLY A 78 43.35 7.64 3.12
C GLY A 78 42.86 6.25 2.71
N VAL A 79 41.56 6.04 2.49
CA VAL A 79 40.98 4.74 2.07
C VAL A 79 41.62 4.20 0.79
N ASP A 80 41.89 5.08 -0.18
CA ASP A 80 42.52 4.67 -1.44
C ASP A 80 43.93 4.11 -1.22
N GLU A 81 44.72 4.72 -0.34
CA GLU A 81 46.06 4.24 0.00
C GLU A 81 45.99 2.93 0.78
N LEU A 82 45.03 2.80 1.71
CA LEU A 82 44.82 1.58 2.50
C LEU A 82 44.49 0.37 1.63
N PHE A 83 43.67 0.55 0.59
CA PHE A 83 43.29 -0.53 -0.32
C PHE A 83 44.31 -0.76 -1.43
N PHE A 84 44.79 0.31 -2.08
CA PHE A 84 45.48 0.26 -3.37
C PHE A 84 46.94 0.73 -3.34
N GLY A 85 47.45 1.18 -2.19
CA GLY A 85 48.86 1.55 -2.03
C GLY A 85 49.81 0.37 -2.25
N ASP A 86 51.13 0.65 -2.23
CA ASP A 86 52.17 -0.35 -2.52
C ASP A 86 52.13 -1.57 -1.59
N GLU A 87 51.69 -1.36 -0.34
CA GLU A 87 51.45 -2.37 0.69
C GLU A 87 49.95 -2.49 1.07
N GLY A 88 49.05 -2.09 0.17
CA GLY A 88 47.60 -2.05 0.39
C GLY A 88 46.92 -3.42 0.42
N ILE A 89 45.70 -3.47 0.96
CA ILE A 89 44.89 -4.69 1.17
C ILE A 89 44.84 -5.57 -0.09
N VAL A 90 44.66 -4.96 -1.27
CA VAL A 90 44.49 -5.67 -2.56
C VAL A 90 45.68 -6.59 -2.91
N LYS A 91 46.90 -6.21 -2.49
CA LYS A 91 48.11 -7.00 -2.73
C LYS A 91 48.12 -8.30 -1.93
N GLY A 92 47.47 -8.32 -0.76
CA GLY A 92 47.37 -9.49 0.12
C GLY A 92 46.16 -10.38 -0.11
N LEU A 93 45.09 -9.88 -0.75
CA LEU A 93 43.83 -10.63 -0.91
C LEU A 93 43.98 -11.93 -1.71
N CYS A 94 43.51 -13.04 -1.13
CA CYS A 94 43.38 -14.32 -1.80
C CYS A 94 42.09 -14.39 -2.65
N THR A 95 42.07 -15.31 -3.62
CA THR A 95 40.93 -15.52 -4.53
C THR A 95 39.68 -15.91 -3.75
N GLY A 96 38.58 -15.17 -3.92
CA GLY A 96 37.29 -15.46 -3.28
C GLY A 96 37.16 -14.97 -1.83
N ALA A 97 38.12 -14.19 -1.33
CA ALA A 97 38.04 -13.54 -0.02
C ALA A 97 36.88 -12.54 0.03
N SER A 98 36.19 -12.49 1.17
CA SER A 98 35.17 -11.48 1.47
C SER A 98 35.79 -10.33 2.25
N VAL A 99 35.57 -9.10 1.82
CA VAL A 99 36.05 -7.89 2.50
C VAL A 99 34.83 -7.17 3.08
N LEU A 100 34.72 -7.09 4.40
CA LEU A 100 33.67 -6.34 5.09
C LEU A 100 34.23 -4.98 5.51
N ILE A 101 33.81 -3.92 4.85
CA ILE A 101 34.24 -2.56 5.19
C ILE A 101 33.25 -1.90 6.15
N ARG A 102 33.73 -1.51 7.33
CA ARG A 102 33.04 -0.61 8.26
C ARG A 102 33.68 0.76 8.13
N SER A 103 32.92 1.75 7.64
CA SER A 103 33.47 3.09 7.40
C SER A 103 32.51 4.24 7.66
N THR A 104 33.05 5.46 7.61
CA THR A 104 32.27 6.71 7.58
C THR A 104 32.12 7.26 6.16
N LEU A 105 32.42 6.47 5.12
CA LEU A 105 32.31 6.88 3.73
C LEU A 105 30.83 7.08 3.35
N LEU A 106 30.58 8.04 2.47
CA LEU A 106 29.27 8.14 1.83
C LEU A 106 29.05 6.93 0.90
N PRO A 107 27.80 6.45 0.74
CA PRO A 107 27.44 5.40 -0.22
C PRO A 107 28.06 5.57 -1.62
N SER A 108 28.10 6.79 -2.15
CA SER A 108 28.70 7.06 -3.46
C SER A 108 30.23 6.87 -3.50
N GLN A 109 30.91 7.00 -2.37
CA GLN A 109 32.34 6.70 -2.25
C GLN A 109 32.57 5.20 -2.08
N LEU A 110 31.70 4.50 -1.35
CA LEU A 110 31.73 3.04 -1.23
C LEU A 110 31.49 2.37 -2.59
N GLU A 111 30.55 2.86 -3.40
CA GLU A 111 30.32 2.38 -4.77
C GLU A 111 31.55 2.57 -5.66
N LYS A 112 32.25 3.71 -5.54
CA LYS A 112 33.52 3.95 -6.25
C LYS A 112 34.61 2.97 -5.80
N LEU A 113 34.68 2.69 -4.50
CA LEU A 113 35.61 1.72 -3.93
C LEU A 113 35.32 0.31 -4.46
N GLU A 114 34.05 -0.09 -4.51
CA GLU A 114 33.61 -1.38 -5.08
C GLU A 114 34.02 -1.50 -6.55
N GLN A 115 33.76 -0.46 -7.36
CA GLN A 115 34.12 -0.44 -8.78
C GLN A 115 35.64 -0.53 -8.99
N LYS A 116 36.42 0.22 -8.20
CA LYS A 116 37.89 0.20 -8.30
C LYS A 116 38.47 -1.14 -7.85
N LEU A 117 37.93 -1.73 -6.77
CA LEU A 117 38.33 -3.06 -6.30
C LEU A 117 38.03 -4.14 -7.35
N ALA A 118 36.86 -4.09 -7.98
CA ALA A 118 36.48 -5.01 -9.06
C ALA A 118 37.40 -4.89 -10.29
N GLY A 119 37.94 -3.68 -10.55
CA GLY A 119 38.91 -3.42 -11.61
C GLY A 119 40.29 -4.04 -11.35
N GLU A 120 40.78 -3.99 -10.11
CA GLU A 120 42.11 -4.53 -9.76
C GLU A 120 42.10 -6.02 -9.40
N LYS A 121 41.02 -6.53 -8.79
CA LYS A 121 40.92 -7.90 -8.30
C LYS A 121 39.51 -8.46 -8.50
N LYS A 122 39.24 -9.01 -9.68
CA LYS A 122 37.91 -9.51 -10.10
C LYS A 122 37.26 -10.54 -9.16
N ASP A 123 38.06 -11.25 -8.36
CA ASP A 123 37.57 -12.29 -7.44
C ASP A 123 37.37 -11.81 -6.00
N ALA A 124 37.66 -10.54 -5.69
CA ALA A 124 37.45 -9.97 -4.35
C ALA A 124 35.98 -9.53 -4.19
N LEU A 125 35.39 -9.88 -3.05
CA LEU A 125 33.96 -9.66 -2.79
C LEU A 125 33.78 -8.64 -1.67
N LEU A 126 33.39 -7.40 -2.00
CA LEU A 126 33.19 -6.33 -1.02
C LEU A 126 31.80 -6.39 -0.41
N LEU A 127 31.73 -6.17 0.90
CA LEU A 127 30.51 -6.03 1.70
C LEU A 127 30.59 -4.74 2.50
N ASP A 128 29.49 -4.00 2.55
CA ASP A 128 29.33 -2.82 3.39
C ASP A 128 28.82 -3.24 4.78
N GLY A 129 29.52 -2.80 5.84
CA GLY A 129 29.32 -3.24 7.20
C GLY A 129 28.94 -2.10 8.15
N TYR A 130 27.88 -2.30 8.92
CA TYR A 130 27.56 -1.53 10.11
C TYR A 130 27.64 -2.45 11.33
N ILE A 131 28.58 -2.16 12.24
CA ILE A 131 28.82 -2.97 13.44
C ILE A 131 28.65 -2.10 14.67
N PHE A 132 27.86 -2.55 15.63
CA PHE A 132 27.58 -1.85 16.89
C PHE A 132 27.26 -2.84 18.02
N SER A 133 27.44 -2.42 19.27
CA SER A 133 27.07 -3.24 20.43
C SER A 133 25.57 -3.13 20.68
N GLY A 134 24.90 -4.26 20.83
CA GLY A 134 23.51 -4.40 21.21
C GLY A 134 23.27 -3.93 22.64
N LEU A 135 22.31 -3.01 22.79
CA LEU A 135 22.05 -2.33 24.07
C LEU A 135 20.71 -2.72 24.71
N SER A 136 19.91 -3.61 24.10
CA SER A 136 18.67 -4.10 24.70
C SER A 136 18.93 -4.99 25.92
N ASP A 137 18.04 -5.00 26.92
CA ASP A 137 18.22 -5.78 28.16
C ASP A 137 18.36 -7.29 27.89
N GLU A 138 17.73 -7.78 26.82
CA GLU A 138 17.81 -9.16 26.33
C GLU A 138 19.15 -9.51 25.66
N LEU A 139 19.86 -8.50 25.12
CA LEU A 139 21.06 -8.66 24.29
C LEU A 139 22.25 -7.84 24.80
N LYS A 140 22.22 -7.42 26.07
CA LYS A 140 23.29 -6.62 26.68
C LYS A 140 24.64 -7.28 26.40
N GLN A 141 25.55 -6.51 25.80
CA GLN A 141 26.91 -6.93 25.43
C GLN A 141 27.01 -7.92 24.25
N GLN A 142 26.01 -7.97 23.37
CA GLN A 142 26.14 -8.66 22.07
C GLN A 142 26.65 -7.71 20.98
N ILE A 143 27.44 -8.19 20.03
CA ILE A 143 27.88 -7.45 18.84
C ILE A 143 26.89 -7.70 17.71
N VAL A 144 26.28 -6.63 17.19
CA VAL A 144 25.42 -6.69 16.01
C VAL A 144 26.23 -6.33 14.78
N VAL A 145 26.26 -7.24 13.81
CA VAL A 145 26.91 -7.08 12.51
C VAL A 145 25.83 -7.02 11.44
N VAL A 146 25.67 -5.86 10.80
CA VAL A 146 24.80 -5.69 9.63
C VAL A 146 25.69 -5.61 8.41
N ALA A 147 25.56 -6.56 7.49
CA ALA A 147 26.34 -6.61 6.27
C ALA A 147 25.42 -6.53 5.04
N SER A 148 25.82 -5.76 4.03
CA SER A 148 25.06 -5.55 2.80
C SER A 148 25.93 -5.66 1.56
N GLY A 149 25.35 -6.14 0.46
CA GLY A 149 26.05 -6.48 -0.77
C GLY A 149 25.39 -7.67 -1.48
N ARG A 150 26.02 -8.24 -2.50
CA ARG A 150 25.44 -9.40 -3.21
C ARG A 150 25.03 -10.51 -2.22
N GLN A 151 23.80 -10.98 -2.32
CA GLN A 151 23.19 -11.87 -1.31
C GLN A 151 23.99 -13.15 -1.07
N ASP A 152 24.56 -13.75 -2.13
CA ASP A 152 25.43 -14.93 -2.02
C ASP A 152 26.71 -14.66 -1.23
N VAL A 153 27.22 -13.43 -1.28
CA VAL A 153 28.41 -12.98 -0.54
C VAL A 153 28.08 -12.70 0.91
N ALA A 154 26.99 -11.98 1.18
CA ALA A 154 26.54 -11.73 2.55
C ALA A 154 26.23 -13.04 3.28
N GLU A 155 25.57 -13.99 2.61
CA GLU A 155 25.33 -15.33 3.17
C GLU A 155 26.61 -16.16 3.35
N ARG A 156 27.61 -15.99 2.47
CA ARG A 156 28.93 -16.59 2.68
C ARG A 156 29.62 -15.99 3.90
N ALA A 157 29.57 -14.67 4.06
CA ALA A 157 30.17 -13.98 5.18
C ALA A 157 29.50 -14.35 6.52
N ARG A 158 28.17 -14.58 6.51
CA ARG A 158 27.41 -15.06 7.68
C ARG A 158 28.04 -16.30 8.32
N GLN A 159 28.64 -17.19 7.54
CA GLN A 159 29.27 -18.42 8.05
C GLN A 159 30.42 -18.15 9.03
N PHE A 160 31.10 -17.01 8.92
CA PHE A 160 32.17 -16.62 9.84
C PHE A 160 31.65 -16.07 11.17
N PHE A 161 30.45 -15.48 11.15
CA PHE A 161 29.81 -14.91 12.35
C PHE A 161 28.88 -15.91 13.05
N ASN A 162 28.40 -16.93 12.34
CA ASN A 162 27.58 -18.00 12.91
C ASN A 162 28.35 -18.79 13.96
N GLY A 163 27.83 -18.82 15.19
CA GLY A 163 28.45 -19.53 16.31
C GLY A 163 29.52 -18.74 17.05
N LEU A 164 29.78 -17.47 16.67
CA LEU A 164 30.49 -16.54 17.55
C LEU A 164 29.63 -16.23 18.76
N ASP A 165 30.22 -16.33 19.95
CA ASP A 165 29.54 -15.97 21.19
C ASP A 165 29.12 -14.49 21.13
N LYS A 166 27.93 -14.20 21.65
CA LYS A 166 27.38 -12.84 21.73
C LYS A 166 27.38 -12.07 20.40
N THR A 167 27.19 -12.71 19.23
CA THR A 167 27.13 -12.00 17.93
C THR A 167 25.81 -12.24 17.20
N ILE A 168 25.18 -11.17 16.68
CA ILE A 168 24.00 -11.24 15.80
C ILE A 168 24.40 -10.74 14.43
N TYR A 169 24.04 -11.50 13.39
CA TYR A 169 24.37 -11.16 12.00
C TYR A 169 23.10 -10.92 11.16
N PHE A 170 22.98 -9.72 10.61
CA PHE A 170 21.97 -9.35 9.62
C PHE A 170 22.60 -9.31 8.23
N ALA A 171 21.98 -10.02 7.28
CA ALA A 171 22.31 -9.91 5.86
C ALA A 171 21.26 -9.04 5.19
N GLU A 172 21.68 -7.87 4.74
CA GLU A 172 20.85 -6.92 4.01
C GLU A 172 21.15 -6.96 2.51
N GLY A 173 20.22 -6.44 1.71
CA GLY A 173 20.21 -6.57 0.25
C GLY A 173 21.33 -5.77 -0.44
N GLU A 174 20.96 -4.73 -1.18
CA GLU A 174 21.90 -3.98 -2.01
C GLU A 174 23.13 -3.47 -1.25
N PHE A 175 24.26 -3.37 -1.94
CA PHE A 175 25.48 -2.75 -1.40
C PHE A 175 25.17 -1.33 -0.89
N CYS A 176 25.88 -0.88 0.16
CA CYS A 176 25.63 0.38 0.88
C CYS A 176 24.38 0.44 1.78
N THR A 177 23.59 -0.63 1.90
CA THR A 177 22.38 -0.65 2.75
C THR A 177 22.73 -0.51 4.23
N SER A 178 23.80 -1.15 4.70
CA SER A 178 24.25 -1.08 6.10
C SER A 178 24.67 0.33 6.49
N SER A 179 25.41 1.02 5.63
CA SER A 179 25.82 2.41 5.82
C SER A 179 24.62 3.36 5.84
N LYS A 180 23.60 3.15 4.99
CA LYS A 180 22.34 3.90 5.04
C LYS A 180 21.59 3.68 6.35
N ILE A 181 21.55 2.45 6.87
CA ILE A 181 20.98 2.14 8.20
C ILE A 181 21.72 2.91 9.30
N LYS A 182 23.05 2.93 9.26
CA LYS A 182 23.88 3.71 10.20
C LYS A 182 23.52 5.19 10.17
N LEU A 183 23.34 5.81 8.99
CA LEU A 183 22.95 7.22 8.89
C LEU A 183 21.61 7.51 9.59
N VAL A 184 20.64 6.60 9.49
CA VAL A 184 19.35 6.75 10.19
C VAL A 184 19.52 6.63 11.70
N ASN A 185 20.42 5.75 12.16
CA ASN A 185 20.78 5.66 13.58
C ASN A 185 21.49 6.93 14.08
N ASP A 186 22.47 7.44 13.34
CA ASP A 186 23.23 8.66 13.67
C ASP A 186 22.31 9.89 13.78
N LEU A 187 21.27 9.95 12.92
CA LEU A 187 20.21 10.96 12.99
C LEU A 187 19.50 10.91 14.35
N LEU A 188 19.08 9.73 14.79
CA LEU A 188 18.37 9.54 16.04
C LEU A 188 19.27 9.88 17.23
N GLU A 189 20.51 9.41 17.24
CA GLU A 189 21.47 9.70 18.32
C GLU A 189 21.67 11.20 18.53
N SER A 190 21.87 11.93 17.43
CA SER A 190 22.11 13.38 17.45
C SER A 190 20.91 14.15 18.00
N ILE A 191 19.70 13.81 17.55
CA ILE A 191 18.46 14.47 18.02
C ILE A 191 18.20 14.13 19.49
N HIS A 192 18.32 12.86 19.89
CA HIS A 192 18.06 12.41 21.25
C HIS A 192 19.02 13.04 22.25
N PHE A 193 20.28 13.22 21.86
CA PHE A 193 21.27 13.85 22.73
C PHE A 193 20.92 15.32 23.00
N ILE A 194 20.66 16.12 21.95
CA ILE A 194 20.27 17.53 22.14
C ILE A 194 18.94 17.65 22.88
N ALA A 195 17.98 16.77 22.62
CA ALA A 195 16.73 16.72 23.38
C ALA A 195 16.98 16.45 24.88
N SER A 196 17.94 15.56 25.19
CA SER A 196 18.35 15.28 26.57
C SER A 196 18.97 16.50 27.25
N VAL A 197 19.82 17.25 26.53
CA VAL A 197 20.36 18.53 27.01
C VAL A 197 19.22 19.51 27.30
N GLU A 198 18.35 19.80 26.33
CA GLU A 198 17.19 20.71 26.52
C GLU A 198 16.31 20.31 27.71
N ALA A 199 16.02 19.01 27.85
CA ALA A 199 15.23 18.45 28.94
C ALA A 199 15.88 18.68 30.32
N MET A 200 17.17 18.41 30.44
CA MET A 200 17.89 18.55 31.70
C MET A 200 17.99 20.01 32.15
N TYR A 201 18.35 20.93 31.24
CA TYR A 201 18.40 22.36 31.55
C TYR A 201 17.03 22.93 31.92
N LEU A 202 15.96 22.50 31.23
CA LEU A 202 14.59 22.90 31.56
C LEU A 202 14.17 22.41 32.96
N GLY A 203 14.46 21.15 33.30
CA GLY A 203 14.08 20.59 34.59
C GLY A 203 14.83 21.20 35.76
N VAL A 204 16.12 21.50 35.60
CA VAL A 204 16.91 22.19 36.63
C VAL A 204 16.42 23.62 36.81
N ARG A 205 16.09 24.34 35.72
CA ARG A 205 15.45 25.65 35.80
C ARG A 205 14.12 25.59 36.55
N ALA A 206 13.37 24.51 36.41
CA ALA A 206 12.12 24.26 37.14
C ALA A 206 12.33 23.87 38.62
N GLY A 207 13.58 23.86 39.11
CA GLY A 207 13.91 23.59 40.50
C GLY A 207 13.99 22.10 40.86
N ILE A 208 14.07 21.21 39.86
CA ILE A 208 14.19 19.77 40.09
C ILE A 208 15.65 19.35 40.04
N HIS A 209 16.08 18.54 41.01
CA HIS A 209 17.44 18.01 41.05
C HIS A 209 17.74 17.13 39.82
N PRO A 210 18.88 17.32 39.13
CA PRO A 210 19.21 16.59 37.90
C PRO A 210 19.12 15.07 38.03
N SER A 211 19.67 14.50 39.10
CA SER A 211 19.66 13.04 39.31
C SER A 211 18.24 12.46 39.52
N ILE A 212 17.30 13.27 40.03
CA ILE A 212 15.89 12.85 40.15
C ILE A 212 15.23 12.82 38.77
N ILE A 213 15.51 13.83 37.94
CA ILE A 213 15.09 13.85 36.53
C ILE A 213 15.61 12.60 35.83
N TYR A 214 16.91 12.32 35.98
CA TYR A 214 17.58 11.17 35.37
C TYR A 214 16.92 9.84 35.78
N ASP A 215 16.74 9.59 37.08
CA ASP A 215 16.18 8.34 37.56
C ASP A 215 14.73 8.13 37.07
N ILE A 216 13.89 9.16 37.15
CA ILE A 216 12.49 9.07 36.72
C ILE A 216 12.39 8.86 35.21
N ILE A 217 13.09 9.68 34.41
CA ILE A 217 12.99 9.62 32.95
C ILE A 217 13.55 8.32 32.40
N SER A 218 14.63 7.80 32.99
CA SER A 218 15.20 6.50 32.60
C SER A 218 14.18 5.36 32.65
N ASN A 219 13.14 5.52 33.49
CA ASN A 219 12.06 4.55 33.72
C ASN A 219 10.69 4.98 33.15
N ALA A 220 10.66 6.03 32.33
CA ALA A 220 9.45 6.62 31.78
C ALA A 220 9.47 6.68 30.25
N ALA A 221 8.36 7.11 29.66
CA ALA A 221 8.18 7.14 28.21
C ALA A 221 9.17 8.06 27.46
N GLY A 222 9.77 9.04 28.15
CA GLY A 222 10.83 9.90 27.61
C GLY A 222 12.21 9.22 27.50
N SER A 223 12.39 8.00 28.01
CA SER A 223 13.68 7.31 28.02
C SER A 223 14.23 7.03 26.61
N SER A 224 15.53 7.25 26.42
CA SER A 224 16.32 6.80 25.27
C SER A 224 17.66 6.24 25.74
N ARG A 225 18.31 5.42 24.91
CA ARG A 225 19.64 4.88 25.25
C ARG A 225 20.65 6.00 25.44
N ILE A 226 20.60 7.01 24.57
CA ILE A 226 21.40 8.22 24.66
C ILE A 226 21.19 8.95 25.99
N PHE A 227 19.94 9.10 26.44
CA PHE A 227 19.66 9.75 27.72
C PHE A 227 20.31 8.98 28.88
N VAL A 228 20.11 7.65 28.93
CA VAL A 228 20.64 6.80 30.00
C VAL A 228 22.17 6.79 30.02
N GLU A 229 22.82 6.79 28.85
CA GLU A 229 24.27 6.68 28.75
C GLU A 229 25.01 8.01 28.96
N LEU A 230 24.48 9.10 28.40
CA LEU A 230 25.23 10.37 28.29
C LEU A 230 24.83 11.41 29.33
N VAL A 231 23.63 11.36 29.90
CA VAL A 231 23.26 12.30 30.97
C VAL A 231 24.16 12.15 32.20
N PRO A 232 24.53 10.95 32.69
CA PRO A 232 25.49 10.84 33.79
C PRO A 232 26.83 11.51 33.49
N LYS A 233 27.34 11.35 32.26
CA LYS A 233 28.57 12.00 31.77
C LYS A 233 28.44 13.53 31.71
N LEU A 234 27.26 14.02 31.34
CA LEU A 234 26.90 15.45 31.36
C LEU A 234 26.93 16.02 32.79
N LEU A 235 26.42 15.27 33.77
CA LEU A 235 26.37 15.71 35.17
C LEU A 235 27.73 15.67 35.88
N SER A 236 28.69 14.90 35.35
CA SER A 236 30.02 14.71 35.94
C SER A 236 31.16 15.36 35.18
N GLU A 237 30.88 16.14 34.12
CA GLU A 237 31.91 16.73 33.25
C GLU A 237 32.91 15.71 32.68
N ASP A 238 32.42 14.54 32.26
CA ASP A 238 33.29 13.47 31.74
C ASP A 238 33.98 13.91 30.42
N PRO A 239 35.33 13.82 30.32
CA PRO A 239 36.06 14.11 29.09
C PRO A 239 35.56 13.37 27.84
N LEU A 240 35.02 12.15 27.99
CA LEU A 240 34.46 11.36 26.89
C LEU A 240 33.23 12.02 26.24
N LEU A 241 32.59 12.98 26.92
CA LEU A 241 31.52 13.79 26.34
C LEU A 241 32.03 14.61 25.15
N ILE A 242 33.26 15.14 25.20
CA ILE A 242 33.86 15.94 24.14
C ILE A 242 34.05 15.11 22.86
N ASP A 243 34.54 13.88 23.02
CA ASP A 243 34.72 12.96 21.89
C ASP A 243 33.38 12.60 21.24
N PHE A 244 32.36 12.33 22.07
CA PHE A 244 31.01 12.09 21.59
C PHE A 244 30.42 13.30 20.85
N LEU A 245 30.60 14.51 21.36
CA LEU A 245 30.12 15.74 20.73
C LEU A 245 30.75 15.95 19.34
N ASN A 246 32.07 15.80 19.25
CA ASN A 246 32.78 15.96 17.99
C ASN A 246 32.39 14.88 16.97
N SER A 247 32.25 13.62 17.42
CA SER A 247 31.78 12.52 16.58
C SER A 247 30.34 12.74 16.11
N SER A 248 29.43 13.12 16.99
CA SER A 248 28.02 13.39 16.68
C SER A 248 27.86 14.55 15.70
N LYS A 249 28.62 15.64 15.90
CA LYS A 249 28.67 16.76 14.95
C LYS A 249 29.11 16.29 13.56
N LYS A 250 30.16 15.47 13.46
CA LYS A 250 30.65 14.92 12.20
C LYS A 250 29.60 14.01 11.53
N ASN A 251 29.02 13.08 12.29
CA ASN A 251 28.01 12.14 11.78
C ASN A 251 26.74 12.85 11.32
N ALA A 252 26.23 13.80 12.10
CA ALA A 252 25.07 14.61 11.72
C ALA A 252 25.31 15.38 10.41
N SER A 253 26.53 15.89 10.18
CA SER A 253 26.90 16.52 8.90
C SER A 253 26.75 15.56 7.72
N TYR A 254 27.21 14.30 7.86
CA TYR A 254 27.07 13.30 6.80
C TYR A 254 25.62 12.95 6.49
N VAL A 255 24.77 12.86 7.53
CA VAL A 255 23.34 12.65 7.35
C VAL A 255 22.71 13.84 6.60
N MET A 256 23.07 15.08 6.96
CA MET A 256 22.60 16.28 6.27
C MET A 256 23.02 16.30 4.80
N ASP A 257 24.26 15.89 4.49
CA ASP A 257 24.74 15.84 3.11
C ASP A 257 24.04 14.73 2.30
N MET A 258 23.78 13.58 2.90
CA MET A 258 22.96 12.53 2.27
C MET A 258 21.54 13.03 2.00
N ALA A 259 20.91 13.70 2.97
CA ALA A 259 19.57 14.25 2.82
C ALA A 259 19.48 15.29 1.70
N LYS A 260 20.52 16.13 1.52
CA LYS A 260 20.64 17.02 0.36
C LYS A 260 20.72 16.22 -0.95
N ALA A 261 21.53 15.17 -0.99
CA ALA A 261 21.71 14.34 -2.18
C ALA A 261 20.40 13.65 -2.62
N VAL A 262 19.56 13.24 -1.67
CA VAL A 262 18.24 12.63 -1.95
C VAL A 262 17.08 13.62 -1.89
N ILE A 263 17.32 14.93 -1.73
CA ILE A 263 16.29 15.97 -1.64
C ILE A 263 15.23 15.61 -0.58
N PHE A 264 15.65 15.53 0.68
CA PHE A 264 14.78 15.19 1.81
C PHE A 264 14.92 16.18 2.96
N PRO A 265 13.81 16.66 3.56
CA PRO A 265 13.85 17.59 4.68
C PRO A 265 14.15 16.88 6.00
N LEU A 266 15.11 17.41 6.76
CA LEU A 266 15.45 16.95 8.12
C LEU A 266 15.36 18.10 9.14
N PRO A 267 14.17 18.66 9.41
CA PRO A 267 14.02 19.82 10.30
C PRO A 267 14.49 19.56 11.74
N LEU A 268 14.26 18.37 12.32
CA LEU A 268 14.71 18.07 13.68
C LEU A 268 16.23 17.92 13.73
N LEU A 269 16.80 17.09 12.85
CA LEU A 269 18.25 16.94 12.79
C LEU A 269 18.94 18.27 12.46
N GLY A 270 18.38 19.08 11.57
CA GLY A 270 18.95 20.37 11.18
C GLY A 270 19.16 21.29 12.39
N VAL A 271 18.16 21.36 13.29
CA VAL A 271 18.28 22.13 14.53
C VAL A 271 19.22 21.47 15.54
N ALA A 272 19.15 20.16 15.71
CA ALA A 272 20.08 19.43 16.59
C ALA A 272 21.54 19.64 16.14
N TYR A 273 21.80 19.61 14.83
CA TYR A 273 23.12 19.85 14.25
C TYR A 273 23.63 21.27 14.54
N GLN A 274 22.78 22.30 14.48
CA GLN A 274 23.17 23.66 14.88
C GLN A 274 23.52 23.73 16.38
N GLN A 275 22.78 23.02 17.24
CA GLN A 275 23.10 22.95 18.67
C GLN A 275 24.40 22.20 18.94
N LEU A 276 24.70 21.14 18.18
CA LEU A 276 25.99 20.44 18.24
C LEU A 276 27.15 21.33 17.81
N ILE A 277 26.98 22.16 16.77
CA ILE A 277 27.98 23.17 16.37
C ILE A 277 28.19 24.18 17.51
N HIS A 278 27.09 24.69 18.08
CA HIS A 278 27.16 25.68 19.16
C HIS A 278 27.88 25.10 20.39
N GLY A 279 27.47 23.94 20.88
CA GLY A 279 28.10 23.29 22.03
C GLY A 279 29.57 22.88 21.79
N SER A 280 29.97 22.70 20.53
CA SER A 280 31.36 22.38 20.18
C SER A 280 32.24 23.61 19.89
N SER A 281 31.74 24.83 20.11
CA SER A 281 32.49 26.07 19.85
C SER A 281 33.34 26.49 21.06
N GLU A 282 34.54 27.03 20.80
CA GLU A 282 35.40 27.55 21.87
C GLU A 282 34.84 28.89 22.39
N VAL A 283 34.76 29.05 23.71
CA VAL A 283 34.43 30.34 24.33
C VAL A 283 35.58 31.30 24.05
N THR A 284 35.31 32.37 23.30
CA THR A 284 36.32 33.40 22.97
C THR A 284 36.84 34.06 24.25
N GLY A 285 37.96 33.58 24.78
CA GLY A 285 38.61 34.16 25.97
C GLY A 285 39.52 33.24 26.78
N ASP A 286 39.37 31.91 26.70
CA ASP A 286 40.25 30.97 27.44
C ASP A 286 40.32 29.59 26.74
N VAL A 287 41.52 29.04 26.55
CA VAL A 287 41.82 27.93 25.61
C VAL A 287 41.50 26.53 26.21
N SER A 288 40.56 26.43 27.16
CA SER A 288 40.10 25.13 27.68
C SER A 288 38.69 25.13 28.29
N ALA A 289 37.75 25.91 27.73
CA ALA A 289 36.38 25.95 28.25
C ALA A 289 35.61 24.64 27.92
N SER A 290 35.00 24.03 28.94
CA SER A 290 34.13 22.85 28.79
C SER A 290 32.96 23.16 27.83
N PRO A 291 32.56 22.26 26.91
CA PRO A 291 31.38 22.42 26.06
C PRO A 291 30.10 22.80 26.83
N LEU A 292 30.02 22.37 28.09
CA LEU A 292 28.94 22.72 29.00
C LEU A 292 28.86 24.23 29.22
N MET A 293 29.97 24.95 29.32
CA MET A 293 29.98 26.40 29.58
C MET A 293 29.21 27.19 28.53
N VAL A 294 29.24 26.76 27.27
CA VAL A 294 28.50 27.40 26.17
C VAL A 294 26.99 27.25 26.36
N TRP A 295 26.56 26.05 26.73
CA TRP A 295 25.15 25.78 27.03
C TRP A 295 24.73 26.42 28.36
N GLU A 296 25.55 26.39 29.40
CA GLU A 296 25.27 27.07 30.67
C GLU A 296 25.07 28.58 30.48
N ALA A 297 25.89 29.22 29.64
CA ALA A 297 25.69 30.62 29.27
C ALA A 297 24.37 30.85 28.50
N SER A 298 24.01 29.93 27.62
CA SER A 298 22.82 30.03 26.76
C SER A 298 21.50 29.74 27.51
N PHE A 299 21.51 28.72 28.37
CA PHE A 299 20.36 28.30 29.18
C PHE A 299 20.33 29.04 30.54
N GLY A 300 21.42 29.69 30.96
CA GLY A 300 21.52 30.45 32.20
C GLY A 300 21.38 29.61 33.48
N VAL A 301 21.83 28.36 33.44
CA VAL A 301 21.78 27.37 34.53
C VAL A 301 23.11 26.62 34.52
N ASN A 302 23.75 26.41 35.67
CA ASN A 302 24.88 25.51 35.79
C ASN A 302 24.38 24.14 36.29
N ILE A 303 24.52 23.12 35.45
CA ILE A 303 23.92 21.80 35.70
C ILE A 303 24.79 20.94 36.62
N VAL A 304 26.11 21.14 36.58
CA VAL A 304 27.09 20.44 37.41
C VAL A 304 26.94 20.89 38.86
N ASP A 305 26.83 22.20 39.09
CA ASP A 305 26.54 22.80 40.39
C ASP A 305 25.22 22.26 40.94
N ALA A 306 24.17 22.19 40.11
CA ALA A 306 22.88 21.63 40.51
C ALA A 306 22.97 20.14 40.89
N ALA A 307 23.82 19.36 40.19
CA ALA A 307 24.05 17.94 40.49
C ALA A 307 24.87 17.72 41.76
N SER A 308 25.69 18.70 42.16
CA SER A 308 26.49 18.67 43.39
C SER A 308 25.70 18.97 44.68
N GLN A 309 24.46 19.45 44.55
CA GLN A 309 23.60 19.77 45.68
C GLN A 309 23.16 18.52 46.45
N GLN A 310 22.68 18.71 47.68
CA GLN A 310 22.22 17.60 48.50
C GLN A 310 20.99 16.93 47.88
N ILE A 311 21.15 15.67 47.49
CA ILE A 311 20.09 14.84 46.93
C ILE A 311 19.30 14.10 48.02
N TYR A 312 18.01 13.88 47.77
CA TYR A 312 17.18 12.92 48.50
C TYR A 312 16.71 11.81 47.55
N ASP A 313 16.40 10.64 48.10
CA ASP A 313 15.86 9.52 47.34
C ASP A 313 14.33 9.65 47.25
N ALA A 314 13.84 9.98 46.05
CA ALA A 314 12.41 10.20 45.79
C ALA A 314 11.57 8.91 45.88
N SER A 315 12.16 7.74 45.58
CA SER A 315 11.48 6.44 45.69
C SER A 315 11.39 6.00 47.15
N LYS A 316 12.49 6.13 47.91
CA LYS A 316 12.51 5.80 49.34
C LYS A 316 11.56 6.68 50.15
N LEU A 317 11.43 7.96 49.77
CA LEU A 317 10.45 8.87 50.35
C LEU A 317 9.02 8.40 50.06
N ALA A 318 8.76 7.86 48.86
CA ALA A 318 7.48 7.25 48.52
C ALA A 318 7.16 6.04 49.41
N ASP A 319 8.13 5.12 49.60
CA ASP A 319 7.95 3.94 50.44
C ASP A 319 7.59 4.31 51.89
N GLN A 320 8.26 5.33 52.43
CA GLN A 320 7.97 5.86 53.77
C GLN A 320 6.55 6.42 53.87
N LEU A 321 6.16 7.28 52.92
CA LEU A 321 4.83 7.89 52.90
C LEU A 321 3.71 6.87 52.66
N VAL A 322 3.96 5.81 51.88
CA VAL A 322 3.01 4.71 51.66
C VAL A 322 2.84 3.87 52.92
N MET A 323 3.92 3.55 53.64
CA MET A 323 3.85 2.82 54.92
C MET A 323 3.06 3.58 55.99
N GLU A 324 3.12 4.91 55.98
CA GLU A 324 2.43 5.80 56.92
C GLU A 324 1.02 6.21 56.44
N SER A 325 0.60 5.74 55.26
CA SER A 325 -0.65 6.19 54.62
C SER A 325 -1.92 5.69 55.31
N LYS A 326 -2.98 6.51 55.26
CA LYS A 326 -4.30 6.14 55.78
C LYS A 326 -5.03 5.24 54.78
N SER A 327 -5.81 4.27 55.29
CA SER A 327 -6.69 3.45 54.43
C SER A 327 -7.87 4.29 53.93
N ALA A 328 -7.91 4.54 52.63
CA ALA A 328 -9.08 5.08 51.92
C ALA A 328 -9.72 3.95 51.10
N LYS A 329 -11.06 3.86 51.12
CA LYS A 329 -11.82 2.81 50.42
C LYS A 329 -12.75 3.35 49.35
N ARG A 330 -13.18 4.61 49.40
CA ARG A 330 -14.11 5.20 48.42
C ARG A 330 -13.42 6.20 47.51
N ILE A 331 -13.33 5.84 46.22
CA ILE A 331 -12.67 6.62 45.19
C ILE A 331 -13.70 7.14 44.19
N GLY A 332 -13.71 8.45 43.99
CA GLY A 332 -14.31 9.08 42.82
C GLY A 332 -13.30 9.10 41.68
N PHE A 333 -13.69 8.69 40.47
CA PHE A 333 -12.82 8.67 39.30
C PHE A 333 -13.45 9.43 38.13
N ILE A 334 -12.85 10.56 37.75
CA ILE A 334 -13.32 11.38 36.63
C ILE A 334 -12.39 11.20 35.43
N GLY A 335 -12.95 10.74 34.31
CA GLY A 335 -12.27 10.53 33.04
C GLY A 335 -11.91 9.07 32.78
N LEU A 336 -12.78 8.33 32.09
CA LEU A 336 -12.61 6.93 31.67
C LEU A 336 -12.09 6.82 30.22
N GLY A 337 -11.19 7.73 29.82
CA GLY A 337 -10.50 7.69 28.54
C GLY A 337 -9.49 6.54 28.43
N ALA A 338 -8.60 6.60 27.44
CA ALA A 338 -7.66 5.52 27.10
C ALA A 338 -6.88 4.98 28.32
N MET A 339 -6.29 5.86 29.15
CA MET A 339 -5.60 5.44 30.37
C MET A 339 -6.54 5.32 31.57
N GLY A 340 -7.46 6.28 31.74
CA GLY A 340 -8.33 6.37 32.91
C GLY A 340 -9.22 5.14 33.11
N PHE A 341 -9.73 4.54 32.03
CA PHE A 341 -10.49 3.30 32.11
C PHE A 341 -9.66 2.15 32.72
N GLY A 342 -8.40 2.02 32.30
CA GLY A 342 -7.47 1.01 32.83
C GLY A 342 -7.20 1.21 34.32
N MET A 343 -6.91 2.46 34.72
CA MET A 343 -6.65 2.82 36.11
C MET A 343 -7.86 2.54 37.02
N ALA A 344 -9.05 3.00 36.62
CA ALA A 344 -10.28 2.80 37.39
C ALA A 344 -10.63 1.31 37.53
N SER A 345 -10.46 0.55 36.44
CA SER A 345 -10.71 -0.91 36.43
C SER A 345 -9.69 -1.65 37.31
N HIS A 346 -8.43 -1.20 37.33
CA HIS A 346 -7.42 -1.77 38.20
C HIS A 346 -7.75 -1.54 39.67
N LEU A 347 -8.12 -0.31 40.04
CA LEU A 347 -8.53 0.02 41.41
C LEU A 347 -9.71 -0.84 41.91
N LEU A 348 -10.72 -1.09 41.06
CA LEU A 348 -11.81 -2.02 41.39
C LEU A 348 -11.28 -3.43 41.71
N ARG A 349 -10.39 -3.96 40.89
CA ARG A 349 -9.77 -5.30 41.11
C ARG A 349 -8.89 -5.34 42.36
N SER A 350 -8.28 -4.21 42.70
CA SER A 350 -7.46 -4.05 43.91
C SER A 350 -8.29 -3.83 45.18
N GLY A 351 -9.63 -3.93 45.10
CA GLY A 351 -10.54 -3.94 46.25
C GLY A 351 -11.06 -2.56 46.67
N PHE A 352 -10.84 -1.51 45.88
CA PHE A 352 -11.40 -0.18 46.14
C PHE A 352 -12.84 -0.08 45.65
N TYR A 353 -13.67 0.70 46.36
CA TYR A 353 -14.99 1.08 45.87
C TYR A 353 -14.85 2.30 44.95
N VAL A 354 -15.00 2.09 43.64
CA VAL A 354 -14.82 3.14 42.62
C VAL A 354 -16.16 3.58 42.05
N VAL A 355 -16.45 4.87 42.18
CA VAL A 355 -17.55 5.55 41.50
C VAL A 355 -16.94 6.39 40.39
N ALA A 356 -17.38 6.21 39.14
CA ALA A 356 -16.78 6.84 37.98
C ALA A 356 -17.73 7.71 37.16
N TYR A 357 -17.16 8.71 36.49
CA TYR A 357 -17.83 9.60 35.54
C TYR A 357 -16.97 9.82 34.30
N ASP A 358 -17.59 9.74 33.13
CA ASP A 358 -17.03 10.17 31.86
C ASP A 358 -18.11 10.81 30.98
N VAL A 359 -17.71 11.76 30.14
CA VAL A 359 -18.61 12.43 29.19
C VAL A 359 -19.10 11.47 28.09
N TYR A 360 -18.37 10.40 27.82
CA TYR A 360 -18.67 9.40 26.81
C TYR A 360 -19.44 8.23 27.41
N LYS A 361 -20.77 8.22 27.22
CA LYS A 361 -21.67 7.20 27.82
C LYS A 361 -21.23 5.74 27.63
N PRO A 362 -20.69 5.30 26.47
CA PRO A 362 -20.30 3.91 26.29
C PRO A 362 -19.17 3.43 27.24
N THR A 363 -18.22 4.30 27.63
CA THR A 363 -17.18 3.89 28.61
C THR A 363 -17.77 3.74 30.01
N MET A 364 -18.80 4.53 30.34
CA MET A 364 -19.53 4.37 31.60
C MET A 364 -20.28 3.03 31.67
N VAL A 365 -21.02 2.67 30.62
CA VAL A 365 -21.72 1.37 30.55
C VAL A 365 -20.72 0.22 30.70
N ARG A 366 -19.60 0.28 29.97
CA ARG A 366 -18.55 -0.74 30.05
C ARG A 366 -17.91 -0.83 31.44
N PHE A 367 -17.83 0.26 32.19
CA PHE A 367 -17.30 0.27 33.56
C PHE A 367 -18.31 -0.29 34.56
N ASP A 368 -19.60 0.01 34.38
CA ASP A 368 -20.71 -0.56 35.16
C ASP A 368 -20.76 -2.09 35.01
N ASP A 369 -20.59 -2.60 33.78
CA ASP A 369 -20.51 -4.03 33.48
C ASP A 369 -19.34 -4.75 34.19
N LEU A 370 -18.28 -4.03 34.58
CA LEU A 370 -17.16 -4.56 35.37
C LEU A 370 -17.42 -4.55 36.88
N GLY A 371 -18.61 -4.15 37.32
CA GLY A 371 -18.98 -4.00 38.73
C GLY A 371 -18.60 -2.65 39.35
N GLY A 372 -18.18 -1.68 38.53
CA GLY A 372 -17.98 -0.30 38.96
C GLY A 372 -19.31 0.44 39.15
N SER A 373 -19.33 1.48 39.97
CA SER A 373 -20.51 2.36 40.07
C SER A 373 -20.33 3.57 39.16
N THR A 374 -21.38 4.03 38.48
CA THR A 374 -21.34 5.26 37.64
C THR A 374 -22.36 6.31 38.09
N LYS A 375 -22.10 7.59 37.80
CA LYS A 375 -22.97 8.74 38.12
C LYS A 375 -23.16 9.68 36.92
N GLY A 376 -24.20 10.50 36.94
CA GLY A 376 -24.56 11.36 35.80
C GLY A 376 -23.73 12.63 35.65
N SER A 377 -23.00 13.05 36.68
CA SER A 377 -22.17 14.26 36.68
C SER A 377 -21.00 14.18 37.67
N PRO A 378 -19.97 15.05 37.53
CA PRO A 378 -18.89 15.17 38.52
C PRO A 378 -19.40 15.51 39.93
N GLU A 379 -20.40 16.40 40.04
CA GLU A 379 -21.07 16.74 41.29
C GLU A 379 -21.73 15.51 41.96
N GLU A 380 -22.48 14.69 41.20
CA GLU A 380 -23.12 13.50 41.76
C GLU A 380 -22.11 12.45 42.24
N LEU A 381 -20.99 12.32 41.52
CA LEU A 381 -19.90 11.40 41.86
C LEU A 381 -19.13 11.85 43.09
N ALA A 382 -18.93 13.15 43.28
CA ALA A 382 -18.10 13.72 44.34
C ALA A 382 -18.74 13.63 45.74
N LYS A 383 -19.99 13.15 45.86
CA LYS A 383 -20.66 12.92 47.14
C LYS A 383 -20.07 11.68 47.83
N ASP A 384 -19.65 11.84 49.08
CA ASP A 384 -19.14 10.77 49.96
C ASP A 384 -17.89 10.02 49.45
N VAL A 385 -17.02 10.69 48.67
CA VAL A 385 -15.70 10.17 48.27
C VAL A 385 -14.61 10.66 49.22
N GLU A 386 -13.63 9.79 49.49
CA GLU A 386 -12.45 10.13 50.32
C GLU A 386 -11.30 10.65 49.45
N ILE A 387 -11.22 10.11 48.22
CA ILE A 387 -10.23 10.47 47.20
C ILE A 387 -10.96 10.71 45.88
N LEU A 388 -10.66 11.83 45.22
CA LEU A 388 -11.12 12.14 43.87
C LEU A 388 -9.95 12.11 42.89
N ILE A 389 -9.93 11.19 41.94
CA ILE A 389 -8.92 11.13 40.87
C ILE A 389 -9.45 11.80 39.61
N ILE A 390 -8.64 12.67 39.02
CA ILE A 390 -8.95 13.38 37.77
C ILE A 390 -7.94 12.99 36.68
N MET A 391 -8.44 12.28 35.67
CA MET A 391 -7.67 11.79 34.52
C MET A 391 -8.32 12.21 33.20
N VAL A 392 -8.15 13.49 32.85
CA VAL A 392 -8.72 14.15 31.67
C VAL A 392 -7.63 14.65 30.73
N ALA A 393 -8.00 15.14 29.54
CA ALA A 393 -7.01 15.43 28.49
C ALA A 393 -6.19 16.71 28.73
N ASN A 394 -6.78 17.75 29.32
CA ASN A 394 -6.17 19.08 29.46
C ASN A 394 -6.69 19.88 30.67
N GLU A 395 -6.06 21.03 30.91
CA GLU A 395 -6.36 21.97 32.00
C GLU A 395 -7.81 22.47 31.99
N PHE A 396 -8.37 22.76 30.81
CA PHE A 396 -9.75 23.24 30.70
C PHE A 396 -10.76 22.19 31.17
N GLN A 397 -10.53 20.92 30.81
CA GLN A 397 -11.36 19.82 31.29
C GLN A 397 -11.18 19.62 32.79
N ALA A 398 -9.96 19.71 33.31
CA ALA A 398 -9.69 19.58 34.75
C ALA A 398 -10.39 20.68 35.56
N ASP A 399 -10.34 21.93 35.08
CA ASP A 399 -11.06 23.05 35.69
C ASP A 399 -12.59 22.86 35.58
N SER A 400 -13.09 22.45 34.42
CA SER A 400 -14.52 22.23 34.18
C SER A 400 -15.12 21.14 35.09
N VAL A 401 -14.43 20.01 35.29
CA VAL A 401 -14.94 18.95 36.16
C VAL A 401 -14.87 19.30 37.65
N LEU A 402 -14.03 20.27 38.03
CA LEU A 402 -13.94 20.76 39.40
C LEU A 402 -14.89 21.92 39.69
N TYR A 403 -14.96 22.91 38.81
CA TYR A 403 -15.62 24.21 39.02
C TYR A 403 -16.66 24.59 37.96
N GLY A 404 -16.92 23.72 36.98
CA GLY A 404 -18.00 23.95 36.00
C GLY A 404 -19.39 23.89 36.64
N SER A 405 -20.43 24.06 35.81
CA SER A 405 -21.83 24.13 36.27
C SER A 405 -22.32 22.94 37.12
N ALA A 406 -21.73 21.77 36.94
CA ALA A 406 -21.94 20.57 37.76
C ALA A 406 -20.59 20.00 38.25
N GLY A 407 -19.68 20.88 38.65
CA GLY A 407 -18.33 20.55 39.12
C GLY A 407 -18.33 19.83 40.47
N ALA A 408 -17.24 19.12 40.76
CA ALA A 408 -17.08 18.35 41.98
C ALA A 408 -16.90 19.23 43.24
N VAL A 409 -16.17 20.36 43.14
CA VAL A 409 -15.71 21.14 44.30
C VAL A 409 -16.84 21.61 45.22
N PRO A 410 -18.00 22.10 44.75
CA PRO A 410 -19.07 22.57 45.64
C PRO A 410 -19.60 21.54 46.63
N VAL A 411 -19.45 20.24 46.34
CA VAL A 411 -20.03 19.15 47.14
C VAL A 411 -18.99 18.22 47.78
N LEU A 412 -17.69 18.46 47.57
CA LEU A 412 -16.63 17.69 48.23
C LEU A 412 -16.70 17.84 49.76
N SER A 413 -16.60 16.71 50.45
CA SER A 413 -16.52 16.65 51.92
C SER A 413 -15.21 17.29 52.42
N ALA A 414 -15.26 17.83 53.64
CA ALA A 414 -14.06 18.36 54.27
C ALA A 414 -13.00 17.25 54.46
N GLY A 415 -11.74 17.56 54.17
CA GLY A 415 -10.64 16.60 54.28
C GLY A 415 -10.38 15.74 53.04
N THR A 416 -11.20 15.83 51.98
CA THR A 416 -11.05 15.05 50.73
C THR A 416 -9.73 15.36 50.02
N SER A 417 -9.05 14.33 49.51
CA SER A 417 -7.86 14.48 48.67
C SER A 417 -8.20 14.38 47.18
N VAL A 418 -7.89 15.42 46.42
CA VAL A 418 -7.97 15.45 44.96
C VAL A 418 -6.61 15.05 44.38
N ILE A 419 -6.57 13.99 43.59
CA ILE A 419 -5.39 13.53 42.86
C ILE A 419 -5.55 13.95 41.40
N LEU A 420 -4.71 14.88 40.94
CA LEU A 420 -4.68 15.30 39.54
C LEU A 420 -3.64 14.47 38.79
N SER A 421 -4.09 13.52 37.97
CA SER A 421 -3.20 12.63 37.20
C SER A 421 -3.03 13.03 35.73
N SER A 422 -3.69 14.12 35.33
CA SER A 422 -3.66 14.66 33.97
C SER A 422 -2.36 15.40 33.69
N THR A 423 -1.83 15.32 32.46
CA THR A 423 -0.70 16.17 32.06
C THR A 423 -1.20 17.61 31.86
N VAL A 424 -0.75 18.51 32.72
CA VAL A 424 -1.07 19.95 32.77
C VAL A 424 0.18 20.77 33.04
N SER A 425 0.13 22.09 32.85
CA SER A 425 1.24 22.98 33.20
C SER A 425 1.46 23.05 34.71
N PRO A 426 2.72 23.14 35.17
CA PRO A 426 3.04 23.40 36.58
C PRO A 426 2.33 24.66 37.10
N GLY A 427 2.26 25.71 36.27
CA GLY A 427 1.56 26.95 36.61
C GLY A 427 0.07 26.75 36.87
N PHE A 428 -0.61 25.87 36.14
CA PHE A 428 -2.02 25.55 36.39
C PHE A 428 -2.21 24.86 37.74
N VAL A 429 -1.38 23.86 38.06
CA VAL A 429 -1.50 23.12 39.33
C VAL A 429 -1.27 24.05 40.53
N ILE A 430 -0.29 24.95 40.46
CA ILE A 430 -0.04 25.94 41.51
C ILE A 430 -1.25 26.86 41.71
N ARG A 431 -1.90 27.32 40.63
CA ARG A 431 -3.11 28.15 40.71
C ARG A 431 -4.30 27.36 41.27
N LEU A 432 -4.45 26.10 40.84
CA LEU A 432 -5.50 25.21 41.31
C LEU A 432 -5.37 24.94 42.82
N ASN A 433 -4.15 24.70 43.30
CA ASN A 433 -3.87 24.51 44.72
C ASN A 433 -4.34 25.72 45.55
N LYS A 434 -3.95 26.93 45.15
CA LYS A 434 -4.37 28.18 45.81
C LYS A 434 -5.89 28.36 45.79
N ARG A 435 -6.55 27.97 44.69
CA ARG A 435 -8.01 28.05 44.56
C ARG A 435 -8.72 27.08 45.51
N LEU A 436 -8.23 25.84 45.63
CA LEU A 436 -8.76 24.84 46.56
C LEU A 436 -8.52 25.24 48.03
N GLU A 437 -7.37 25.83 48.35
CA GLU A 437 -7.08 26.38 49.70
C GLU A 437 -8.08 27.49 50.07
N ALA A 438 -8.45 28.34 49.10
CA ALA A 438 -9.41 29.43 49.31
C ALA A 438 -10.85 28.96 49.58
N GLU A 439 -11.17 27.69 49.32
CA GLU A 439 -12.48 27.10 49.65
C GLU A 439 -12.67 26.90 51.16
N CYS A 440 -11.60 26.97 51.96
CA CYS A 440 -11.61 26.83 53.44
C CYS A 440 -12.31 25.55 53.94
N ARG A 441 -12.27 24.46 53.15
CA ARG A 441 -12.89 23.16 53.44
C ARG A 441 -11.89 22.02 53.67
N ASP A 442 -10.60 22.33 53.90
CA ASP A 442 -9.53 21.33 54.06
C ASP A 442 -9.45 20.32 52.89
N ILE A 443 -9.73 20.80 51.66
CA ILE A 443 -9.58 20.01 50.43
C ILE A 443 -8.10 20.02 50.06
N LYS A 444 -7.53 18.82 49.90
CA LYS A 444 -6.11 18.62 49.64
C LYS A 444 -5.88 18.34 48.16
N LEU A 445 -4.77 18.83 47.60
CA LEU A 445 -4.37 18.53 46.22
C LEU A 445 -3.09 17.70 46.21
N VAL A 446 -3.10 16.65 45.40
CA VAL A 446 -1.91 15.88 45.02
C VAL A 446 -1.72 16.01 43.51
N ASP A 447 -0.61 16.62 43.12
CA ASP A 447 -0.13 16.67 41.74
C ASP A 447 0.51 15.32 41.42
N ALA A 448 -0.17 14.46 40.65
CA ALA A 448 0.23 13.07 40.44
C ALA A 448 0.21 12.61 38.97
N PRO A 449 0.86 13.32 38.03
CA PRO A 449 0.90 12.90 36.64
C PRO A 449 1.56 11.52 36.47
N VAL A 450 1.11 10.80 35.44
CA VAL A 450 1.47 9.39 35.24
C VAL A 450 2.20 9.13 33.92
N SER A 451 2.98 8.05 33.86
CA SER A 451 3.68 7.57 32.66
C SER A 451 3.62 6.04 32.56
N GLY A 452 3.57 5.49 31.34
CA GLY A 452 3.55 4.04 31.10
C GLY A 452 2.51 3.54 30.09
N GLY A 453 1.59 4.40 29.65
CA GLY A 453 0.60 4.08 28.62
C GLY A 453 -0.56 3.19 29.09
N VAL A 454 -1.45 2.85 28.17
CA VAL A 454 -2.74 2.15 28.44
C VAL A 454 -2.53 0.78 29.09
N LYS A 455 -1.53 0.01 28.66
CA LYS A 455 -1.25 -1.32 29.20
C LYS A 455 -0.85 -1.26 30.67
N ARG A 456 0.17 -0.46 31.01
CA ARG A 456 0.63 -0.31 32.41
C ARG A 456 -0.45 0.32 33.31
N ALA A 457 -1.32 1.18 32.76
CA ALA A 457 -2.48 1.70 33.47
C ALA A 457 -3.49 0.60 33.85
N ALA A 458 -3.77 -0.32 32.93
CA ALA A 458 -4.63 -1.47 33.21
C ALA A 458 -3.96 -2.46 34.18
N ASP A 459 -2.65 -2.65 34.08
CA ASP A 459 -1.90 -3.59 34.91
C ASP A 459 -1.58 -3.03 36.31
N GLY A 460 -1.82 -1.73 36.56
CA GLY A 460 -1.49 -1.06 37.83
C GLY A 460 0.01 -0.87 38.04
N THR A 461 0.78 -0.86 36.95
CA THR A 461 2.25 -0.83 36.96
C THR A 461 2.78 0.50 36.45
N LEU A 462 2.05 1.61 36.62
CA LEU A 462 2.47 2.92 36.11
C LEU A 462 3.73 3.43 36.83
N THR A 463 4.42 4.36 36.18
CA THR A 463 5.35 5.27 36.84
C THR A 463 4.56 6.52 37.24
N ILE A 464 4.45 6.80 38.53
CA ILE A 464 3.72 7.95 39.07
C ILE A 464 4.71 8.92 39.71
N MET A 465 4.60 10.19 39.35
CA MET A 465 5.35 11.29 39.97
C MET A 465 4.35 12.06 40.81
N ALA A 466 4.53 12.14 42.12
CA ALA A 466 3.59 12.76 43.03
C ALA A 466 4.22 13.89 43.85
N SER A 467 3.52 15.01 43.98
CA SER A 467 3.89 16.11 44.88
C SER A 467 2.65 16.75 45.51
N GLY A 468 2.81 17.33 46.70
CA GLY A 468 1.72 17.89 47.50
C GLY A 468 2.21 18.19 48.91
N THR A 469 1.30 18.52 49.82
CA THR A 469 1.63 18.56 51.25
C THR A 469 1.77 17.14 51.80
N ASP A 470 2.52 16.97 52.90
CA ASP A 470 2.71 15.66 53.52
C ASP A 470 1.35 15.04 53.92
N GLU A 471 0.41 15.85 54.40
CA GLU A 471 -0.94 15.39 54.72
C GLU A 471 -1.71 14.90 53.50
N ALA A 472 -1.57 15.58 52.35
CA ALA A 472 -2.22 15.18 51.11
C ALA A 472 -1.67 13.84 50.59
N LEU A 473 -0.34 13.69 50.65
CA LEU A 473 0.38 12.50 50.22
C LEU A 473 0.09 11.30 51.14
N HIS A 474 0.02 11.49 52.46
CA HIS A 474 -0.39 10.45 53.41
C HIS A 474 -1.81 9.93 53.16
N CYS A 475 -2.74 10.81 52.76
CA CYS A 475 -4.10 10.39 52.42
C CYS A 475 -4.16 9.64 51.09
N ALA A 476 -3.32 9.99 50.12
CA ALA A 476 -3.34 9.42 48.77
C ALA A 476 -2.43 8.18 48.59
N GLY A 477 -1.47 7.95 49.49
CA GLY A 477 -0.38 6.98 49.32
C GLY A 477 -0.82 5.57 48.92
N ALA A 478 -1.83 5.01 49.62
CA ALA A 478 -2.34 3.66 49.31
C ALA A 478 -2.92 3.55 47.88
N VAL A 479 -3.59 4.59 47.40
CA VAL A 479 -4.18 4.63 46.04
C VAL A 479 -3.11 4.83 44.97
N LEU A 480 -2.15 5.73 45.23
CA LEU A 480 -1.02 5.94 44.32
C LEU A 480 -0.18 4.66 44.17
N SER A 481 0.12 4.00 45.29
CA SER A 481 0.85 2.73 45.31
C SER A 481 0.12 1.62 44.56
N ALA A 482 -1.21 1.50 44.72
CA ALA A 482 -2.01 0.52 44.00
C ALA A 482 -2.05 0.73 42.47
N LEU A 483 -1.70 1.92 41.98
CA LEU A 483 -1.66 2.24 40.55
C LEU A 483 -0.25 2.20 39.96
N SER A 484 0.78 2.02 40.78
CA SER A 484 2.17 2.21 40.39
C SER A 484 3.05 1.00 40.65
N GLU A 485 3.93 0.71 39.72
CA GLU A 485 5.13 -0.10 39.97
C GLU A 485 6.26 0.77 40.51
N LYS A 486 6.36 2.02 40.03
CA LYS A 486 7.31 3.01 40.51
C LYS A 486 6.59 4.28 40.94
N LEU A 487 6.67 4.61 42.22
CA LEU A 487 6.14 5.83 42.79
C LEU A 487 7.30 6.74 43.23
N TYR A 488 7.26 8.00 42.79
CA TYR A 488 8.26 8.99 43.12
C TYR A 488 7.61 10.18 43.82
N ILE A 489 8.15 10.60 44.96
CA ILE A 489 7.68 11.79 45.67
C ILE A 489 8.62 12.94 45.42
N ILE A 490 8.11 13.98 44.76
CA ILE A 490 8.88 15.14 44.32
C ILE A 490 8.68 16.30 45.30
N LYS A 491 9.75 16.70 45.98
CA LYS A 491 9.77 17.90 46.82
C LYS A 491 9.61 19.16 45.97
N GLY A 492 9.02 20.20 46.56
CA GLY A 492 8.71 21.47 45.90
C GLY A 492 7.22 21.81 45.87
N GLY A 493 6.36 20.95 46.42
CA GLY A 493 4.92 21.15 46.50
C GLY A 493 4.20 20.92 45.17
N CYS A 494 2.91 21.28 45.11
CA CYS A 494 2.09 21.17 43.90
C CYS A 494 2.74 21.92 42.72
N GLY A 495 2.89 21.25 41.58
CA GLY A 495 3.58 21.75 40.39
C GLY A 495 4.93 21.08 40.14
N ALA A 496 5.61 20.59 41.19
CA ALA A 496 6.91 19.92 41.05
C ALA A 496 6.82 18.61 40.25
N ALA A 497 5.81 17.77 40.51
CA ALA A 497 5.59 16.55 39.75
C ALA A 497 5.19 16.85 38.29
N SER A 498 4.33 17.86 38.07
CA SER A 498 4.00 18.36 36.74
C SER A 498 5.23 18.89 35.98
N SER A 499 6.22 19.50 36.66
CA SER A 499 7.49 19.92 36.04
C SER A 499 8.31 18.73 35.55
N VAL A 500 8.42 17.66 36.35
CA VAL A 500 9.10 16.42 35.91
C VAL A 500 8.35 15.80 34.73
N LYS A 501 7.02 15.76 34.79
CA LYS A 501 6.20 15.24 33.69
C LYS A 501 6.39 16.04 32.41
N MET A 502 6.45 17.37 32.49
CA MET A 502 6.72 18.25 31.36
C MET A 502 8.05 17.90 30.69
N VAL A 503 9.13 17.72 31.46
CA VAL A 503 10.44 17.31 30.94
C VAL A 503 10.36 15.93 30.26
N ASN A 504 9.65 14.98 30.87
CA ASN A 504 9.41 13.68 30.26
C ASN A 504 8.62 13.80 28.93
N GLN A 505 7.64 14.70 28.85
CA GLN A 505 6.85 14.92 27.64
C GLN A 505 7.61 15.64 26.53
N LEU A 506 8.56 16.53 26.87
CA LEU A 506 9.51 17.10 25.92
C LEU A 506 10.24 15.97 25.18
N LEU A 507 10.89 15.08 25.93
CA LEU A 507 11.62 13.95 25.35
C LEU A 507 10.71 13.00 24.58
N ALA A 508 9.56 12.63 25.16
CA ALA A 508 8.60 11.77 24.50
C ALA A 508 8.15 12.33 23.14
N GLY A 509 7.76 13.60 23.08
CA GLY A 509 7.29 14.23 21.85
C GLY A 509 8.40 14.35 20.80
N VAL A 510 9.61 14.75 21.21
CA VAL A 510 10.76 14.79 20.32
C VAL A 510 11.10 13.40 19.79
N HIS A 511 11.08 12.37 20.63
CA HIS A 511 11.41 11.00 20.22
C HIS A 511 10.38 10.41 19.23
N ILE A 512 9.09 10.73 19.37
CA ILE A 512 8.06 10.33 18.39
C ILE A 512 8.31 11.05 17.05
N ALA A 513 8.51 12.36 17.09
CA ALA A 513 8.74 13.16 15.89
C ALA A 513 10.07 12.78 15.18
N SER A 514 11.12 12.48 15.94
CA SER A 514 12.40 12.01 15.40
C SER A 514 12.28 10.62 14.81
N ALA A 515 11.46 9.74 15.40
CA ALA A 515 11.17 8.42 14.83
C ALA A 515 10.45 8.57 13.48
N ALA A 516 9.47 9.49 13.38
CA ALA A 516 8.83 9.81 12.11
C ALA A 516 9.82 10.34 11.05
N GLU A 517 10.69 11.29 11.41
CA GLU A 517 11.74 11.82 10.52
C GLU A 517 12.69 10.70 10.05
N ALA A 518 13.18 9.89 10.99
CA ALA A 518 14.09 8.77 10.74
C ALA A 518 13.48 7.72 9.80
N MET A 519 12.24 7.31 10.06
CA MET A 519 11.58 6.26 9.27
C MET A 519 11.19 6.76 7.87
N ALA A 520 10.80 8.03 7.74
CA ALA A 520 10.53 8.64 6.43
C ALA A 520 11.82 8.85 5.63
N PHE A 521 12.91 9.26 6.29
CA PHE A 521 14.22 9.35 5.66
C PHE A 521 14.73 7.97 5.21
N ALA A 522 14.55 6.93 6.04
CA ALA A 522 14.85 5.56 5.66
C ALA A 522 14.06 5.09 4.43
N ALA A 523 12.76 5.38 4.38
CA ALA A 523 11.94 5.08 3.21
C ALA A 523 12.47 5.81 1.96
N ARG A 524 12.90 7.08 2.10
CA ARG A 524 13.52 7.85 1.02
C ARG A 524 14.84 7.23 0.51
N LEU A 525 15.60 6.62 1.42
CA LEU A 525 16.84 5.89 1.13
C LEU A 525 16.61 4.48 0.54
N ASN A 526 15.35 4.11 0.27
CA ASN A 526 14.91 2.79 -0.21
C ASN A 526 15.23 1.65 0.76
N LEU A 527 15.29 1.92 2.07
CA LEU A 527 15.48 0.89 3.08
C LEU A 527 14.18 0.11 3.35
N ARG A 528 14.33 -1.18 3.68
CA ARG A 528 13.24 -1.99 4.24
C ARG A 528 12.95 -1.52 5.66
N THR A 529 12.04 -0.58 5.79
CA THR A 529 11.68 0.11 7.05
C THR A 529 11.34 -0.85 8.21
N ARG A 530 10.68 -2.00 7.96
CA ARG A 530 10.45 -3.02 9.01
C ARG A 530 11.76 -3.66 9.50
N ARG A 531 12.66 -4.03 8.59
CA ARG A 531 13.99 -4.57 8.94
C ARG A 531 14.84 -3.53 9.66
N LEU A 532 14.81 -2.29 9.19
CA LEU A 532 15.45 -1.18 9.88
C LEU A 532 14.96 -1.07 11.33
N PHE A 533 13.64 -1.10 11.55
CA PHE A 533 13.07 -1.07 12.90
C PHE A 533 13.56 -2.23 13.78
N GLU A 534 13.65 -3.45 13.23
CA GLU A 534 14.21 -4.62 13.94
C GLU A 534 15.68 -4.40 14.34
N ILE A 535 16.50 -3.84 13.45
CA ILE A 535 17.91 -3.56 13.71
C ILE A 535 18.07 -2.43 14.74
N LEU A 536 17.34 -1.33 14.57
CA LEU A 536 17.47 -0.13 15.41
C LEU A 536 16.93 -0.33 16.82
N GLN A 537 16.09 -1.33 17.07
CA GLN A 537 15.72 -1.73 18.44
C GLN A 537 16.90 -2.10 19.32
N HIS A 538 18.02 -2.48 18.70
CA HIS A 538 19.23 -2.89 19.40
C HIS A 538 20.32 -1.81 19.39
N ALA A 539 20.13 -0.74 18.63
CA ALA A 539 21.12 0.32 18.42
C ALA A 539 21.01 1.45 19.45
N ARG A 540 22.02 2.33 19.47
CA ARG A 540 22.08 3.50 20.37
C ARG A 540 21.02 4.56 20.09
N GLY A 541 20.53 4.67 18.86
CA GLY A 541 19.41 5.55 18.50
C GLY A 541 18.04 5.11 19.03
N TYR A 542 17.96 3.99 19.77
CA TYR A 542 16.69 3.51 20.33
C TYR A 542 16.14 4.43 21.43
N SER A 543 14.84 4.70 21.36
CA SER A 543 14.04 5.27 22.45
C SER A 543 12.80 4.45 22.73
N TRP A 544 12.23 4.59 23.93
CA TRP A 544 10.99 3.91 24.29
C TRP A 544 9.86 4.26 23.30
N MET A 545 9.78 5.52 22.87
CA MET A 545 8.81 5.98 21.87
C MET A 545 9.08 5.43 20.47
N PHE A 546 10.33 5.24 20.06
CA PHE A 546 10.65 4.58 18.79
C PHE A 546 10.10 3.14 18.78
N GLY A 547 10.41 2.37 19.82
CA GLY A 547 9.91 1.00 19.98
C GLY A 547 8.39 0.90 19.99
N ASN A 548 7.73 1.90 20.58
CA ASN A 548 6.27 1.89 20.73
C ASN A 548 5.50 2.42 19.51
N ARG A 549 5.96 3.51 18.86
CA ARG A 549 5.19 4.20 17.81
C ARG A 549 5.54 3.79 16.38
N VAL A 550 6.77 3.37 16.12
CA VAL A 550 7.17 2.94 14.76
C VAL A 550 6.34 1.76 14.25
N PRO A 551 5.95 0.75 15.07
CA PRO A 551 5.02 -0.28 14.62
C PRO A 551 3.72 0.28 14.03
N HIS A 552 3.11 1.29 14.67
CA HIS A 552 1.88 1.92 14.18
C HIS A 552 2.09 2.60 12.82
N MET A 553 3.24 3.28 12.65
CA MET A 553 3.63 3.87 11.37
C MET A 553 3.71 2.80 10.28
N LEU A 554 4.43 1.71 10.56
CA LEU A 554 4.71 0.62 9.61
C LEU A 554 3.46 -0.18 9.23
N ASP A 555 2.56 -0.40 10.18
CA ASP A 555 1.33 -1.15 9.97
C ASP A 555 0.22 -0.25 9.35
N ASN A 556 0.47 1.07 9.26
CA ASN A 556 -0.47 2.10 8.82
C ASN A 556 -1.81 2.02 9.58
N ASP A 557 -1.72 1.68 10.87
CA ASP A 557 -2.82 1.68 11.84
C ASP A 557 -2.66 2.86 12.79
N TYR A 558 -3.55 3.83 12.68
CA TYR A 558 -3.56 5.03 13.51
C TYR A 558 -4.78 5.08 14.44
N THR A 559 -5.28 3.91 14.84
CA THR A 559 -6.25 3.80 15.93
C THR A 559 -5.69 4.50 17.17
N PRO A 560 -6.33 5.56 17.68
CA PRO A 560 -5.71 6.45 18.65
C PRO A 560 -5.66 5.83 20.05
N TYR A 561 -4.47 5.42 20.48
CA TYR A 561 -4.19 5.11 21.89
C TYR A 561 -3.65 6.35 22.63
N SER A 562 -3.01 7.25 21.89
CA SER A 562 -2.65 8.61 22.28
C SER A 562 -2.72 9.46 21.01
N ALA A 563 -3.50 10.54 21.01
CA ALA A 563 -3.78 11.27 19.78
C ALA A 563 -2.68 12.30 19.43
N VAL A 564 -2.52 12.66 18.16
CA VAL A 564 -1.65 13.78 17.71
C VAL A 564 -1.90 15.05 18.53
N ASP A 565 -3.17 15.38 18.79
CA ASP A 565 -3.54 16.57 19.57
C ASP A 565 -3.07 16.52 21.04
N ILE A 566 -2.79 15.33 21.59
CA ILE A 566 -2.18 15.20 22.92
C ILE A 566 -0.77 15.79 22.90
N PHE A 567 0.03 15.53 21.86
CA PHE A 567 1.37 16.08 21.73
C PHE A 567 1.41 17.53 21.24
N VAL A 568 0.37 17.99 20.51
CA VAL A 568 0.14 19.44 20.31
C VAL A 568 0.00 20.13 21.67
N LYS A 569 -0.84 19.58 22.56
CA LYS A 569 -1.05 20.14 23.90
C LYS A 569 0.20 20.01 24.78
N ASP A 570 0.80 18.83 24.90
CA ASP A 570 1.91 18.57 25.81
C ASP A 570 3.17 19.35 25.43
N LEU A 571 3.53 19.41 24.14
CA LEU A 571 4.64 20.26 23.70
C LEU A 571 4.28 21.75 23.73
N GLY A 572 2.99 22.09 23.65
CA GLY A 572 2.50 23.44 23.94
C GLY A 572 2.76 23.89 25.38
N ILE A 573 2.58 22.99 26.36
CA ILE A 573 2.95 23.24 27.75
C ILE A 573 4.46 23.50 27.85
N VAL A 574 5.27 22.63 27.23
CA VAL A 574 6.74 22.79 27.20
C VAL A 574 7.14 24.15 26.62
N SER A 575 6.60 24.53 25.46
CA SER A 575 6.89 25.82 24.81
C SER A 575 6.48 27.02 25.67
N SER A 576 5.33 26.95 26.35
CA SER A 576 4.85 28.03 27.21
C SER A 576 5.73 28.19 28.45
N GLU A 577 6.06 27.09 29.13
CA GLU A 577 6.86 27.11 30.36
C GLU A 577 8.33 27.45 30.10
N SER A 578 8.88 26.99 28.98
CA SER A 578 10.23 27.36 28.56
C SER A 578 10.33 28.85 28.24
N SER A 579 9.29 29.41 27.60
CA SER A 579 9.19 30.86 27.34
C SER A 579 9.10 31.66 28.64
N ASN A 580 8.22 31.25 29.56
CA ASN A 580 8.09 31.88 30.88
C ASN A 580 9.40 31.85 31.68
N SER A 581 10.13 30.74 31.58
CA SER A 581 11.40 30.51 32.28
C SER A 581 12.64 31.00 31.52
N LYS A 582 12.45 31.56 30.31
CA LYS A 582 13.51 32.03 29.40
C LYS A 582 14.57 30.95 29.11
N ILE A 583 14.14 29.70 28.96
CA ILE A 583 14.96 28.57 28.52
C ILE A 583 14.65 28.28 27.05
N PRO A 584 15.64 28.35 26.14
CA PRO A 584 15.42 27.93 24.76
C PRO A 584 15.23 26.41 24.69
N VAL A 585 14.24 25.92 23.93
CA VAL A 585 14.06 24.47 23.64
C VAL A 585 13.82 24.29 22.15
N HIS A 586 14.91 24.30 21.37
CA HIS A 586 14.86 24.42 19.93
C HIS A 586 14.32 23.16 19.25
N VAL A 587 14.85 21.98 19.60
CA VAL A 587 14.42 20.70 19.02
C VAL A 587 12.98 20.41 19.42
N SER A 588 12.63 20.65 20.70
CA SER A 588 11.24 20.52 21.16
C SER A 588 10.27 21.44 20.42
N THR A 589 10.69 22.66 20.08
CA THR A 589 9.85 23.61 19.33
C THR A 589 9.58 23.11 17.91
N ILE A 590 10.58 22.55 17.24
CA ILE A 590 10.38 21.96 15.90
C ILE A 590 9.45 20.74 15.98
N ALA A 591 9.65 19.85 16.97
CA ALA A 591 8.75 18.72 17.18
C ALA A 591 7.30 19.20 17.37
N HIS A 592 7.09 20.25 18.16
CA HIS A 592 5.77 20.86 18.37
C HIS A 592 5.14 21.34 17.05
N GLN A 593 5.91 22.02 16.18
CA GLN A 593 5.42 22.48 14.88
C GLN A 593 5.03 21.31 13.95
N LEU A 594 5.71 20.17 14.02
CA LEU A 594 5.34 18.98 13.26
C LEU A 594 4.01 18.40 13.72
N PHE A 595 3.76 18.33 15.03
CA PHE A 595 2.45 17.91 15.55
C PHE A 595 1.33 18.89 15.22
N ILE A 596 1.57 20.20 15.30
CA ILE A 596 0.62 21.22 14.85
C ILE A 596 0.29 21.02 13.36
N SER A 597 1.32 20.79 12.53
CA SER A 597 1.14 20.55 11.09
C SER A 597 0.30 19.29 10.82
N GLY A 598 0.53 18.21 11.57
CA GLY A 598 -0.26 16.99 11.48
C GLY A 598 -1.73 17.21 11.89
N SER A 599 -1.95 17.93 12.99
CA SER A 599 -3.29 18.29 13.47
C SER A 599 -4.05 19.14 12.43
N ALA A 600 -3.40 20.19 11.91
CA ALA A 600 -3.95 21.07 10.87
C ALA A 600 -4.26 20.33 9.55
N SER A 601 -3.58 19.22 9.29
CA SER A 601 -3.85 18.34 8.14
C SER A 601 -5.02 17.38 8.35
N GLY A 602 -5.76 17.50 9.46
CA GLY A 602 -6.93 16.69 9.79
C GLY A 602 -6.62 15.40 10.55
N TRP A 603 -5.37 15.19 11.01
CA TRP A 603 -4.97 13.98 11.73
C TRP A 603 -4.94 14.16 13.26
N GLY A 604 -5.46 15.27 13.80
CA GLY A 604 -5.40 15.57 15.23
C GLY A 604 -5.96 14.46 16.14
N ARG A 605 -6.98 13.73 15.66
CA ARG A 605 -7.62 12.60 16.36
C ARG A 605 -6.99 11.23 16.09
N TYR A 606 -5.99 11.15 15.21
CA TYR A 606 -5.29 9.91 14.92
C TYR A 606 -4.23 9.65 15.99
N ASP A 607 -3.77 8.40 16.11
CA ASP A 607 -2.61 8.06 16.93
C ASP A 607 -1.43 9.01 16.65
N ASP A 608 -0.70 9.41 17.67
CA ASP A 608 0.39 10.41 17.57
C ASP A 608 1.53 9.95 16.64
N ALA A 609 1.64 8.65 16.34
CA ALA A 609 2.48 8.11 15.27
C ALA A 609 2.14 8.69 13.88
N ALA A 610 0.92 9.21 13.69
CA ALA A 610 0.47 9.86 12.46
C ALA A 610 1.26 11.13 12.12
N VAL A 611 2.10 11.66 13.03
CA VAL A 611 3.05 12.73 12.70
C VAL A 611 3.98 12.35 11.54
N VAL A 612 4.22 11.05 11.30
CA VAL A 612 4.95 10.55 10.11
C VAL A 612 4.31 10.99 8.79
N LYS A 613 2.99 11.16 8.76
CA LYS A 613 2.24 11.58 7.58
C LYS A 613 2.60 12.99 7.11
N VAL A 614 3.16 13.83 7.99
CA VAL A 614 3.71 15.13 7.60
C VAL A 614 4.84 14.93 6.59
N TYR A 615 5.78 14.02 6.87
CA TYR A 615 6.87 13.70 5.93
C TYR A 615 6.37 12.98 4.69
N GLU A 616 5.44 12.02 4.82
CA GLU A 616 4.85 11.34 3.66
C GLU A 616 4.17 12.32 2.70
N THR A 617 3.49 13.33 3.23
CA THR A 617 2.79 14.34 2.44
C THR A 617 3.78 15.31 1.79
N LEU A 618 4.81 15.74 2.52
CA LEU A 618 5.82 16.67 2.01
C LEU A 618 6.71 16.05 0.92
N THR A 619 6.96 14.75 0.99
CA THR A 619 8.01 14.10 0.16
C THR A 619 7.49 13.01 -0.76
N GLY A 620 6.23 12.59 -0.61
CA GLY A 620 5.63 11.50 -1.38
C GLY A 620 6.08 10.10 -0.95
N VAL A 621 7.01 9.97 0.00
CA VAL A 621 7.43 8.66 0.53
C VAL A 621 6.32 8.01 1.36
N LYS A 622 6.37 6.69 1.50
CA LYS A 622 5.48 5.94 2.37
C LYS A 622 6.29 5.17 3.40
N VAL A 623 5.95 5.36 4.67
CA VAL A 623 6.52 4.60 5.78
C VAL A 623 5.56 3.46 6.06
N GLU A 624 5.79 2.34 5.41
CA GLU A 624 5.04 1.11 5.65
C GLU A 624 6.01 -0.05 5.80
N GLY A 625 5.69 -1.04 6.64
CA GLY A 625 6.53 -2.21 6.90
C GLY A 625 6.61 -3.19 5.72
N LYS A 626 6.04 -2.83 4.58
CA LYS A 626 6.04 -3.62 3.36
C LYS A 626 7.42 -3.54 2.69
N PRO A 627 7.82 -4.57 1.93
CA PRO A 627 9.00 -4.47 1.08
C PRO A 627 8.92 -3.21 0.21
N PRO A 628 10.04 -2.54 -0.11
CA PRO A 628 10.03 -1.42 -1.04
C PRO A 628 9.31 -1.86 -2.32
N LEU A 629 8.27 -1.11 -2.69
CA LEU A 629 7.42 -1.39 -3.84
C LEU A 629 8.32 -1.51 -5.08
N LEU A 630 8.44 -2.72 -5.59
CA LEU A 630 9.26 -2.99 -6.76
C LEU A 630 8.61 -2.36 -7.99
N SER A 631 9.34 -1.46 -8.63
CA SER A 631 9.02 -1.00 -9.98
C SER A 631 8.92 -2.22 -10.89
N LYS A 632 7.76 -2.37 -11.53
CA LYS A 632 7.49 -3.48 -12.44
C LYS A 632 8.50 -3.48 -13.59
N GLU A 633 8.84 -2.30 -14.11
CA GLU A 633 9.75 -2.16 -15.24
C GLU A 633 11.18 -2.57 -14.86
N ASP A 634 11.68 -2.09 -13.72
CA ASP A 634 13.03 -2.41 -13.24
C ASP A 634 13.18 -3.90 -12.94
N VAL A 635 12.17 -4.51 -12.31
CA VAL A 635 12.18 -5.95 -12.06
C VAL A 635 12.20 -6.72 -13.38
N LEU A 636 11.35 -6.37 -14.34
CA LEU A 636 11.29 -7.09 -15.62
C LEU A 636 12.58 -6.90 -16.44
N HIS A 637 13.21 -5.73 -16.39
CA HIS A 637 14.49 -5.45 -17.04
C HIS A 637 15.68 -6.17 -16.39
N SER A 638 15.61 -6.47 -15.09
CA SER A 638 16.67 -7.22 -14.40
C SER A 638 16.66 -8.73 -14.69
N LEU A 639 15.59 -9.25 -15.28
CA LEU A 639 15.49 -10.67 -15.65
C LEU A 639 16.36 -10.99 -16.88
N PRO A 640 16.89 -12.24 -16.99
CA PRO A 640 17.59 -12.65 -18.20
C PRO A 640 16.67 -12.53 -19.43
N ALA A 641 17.26 -12.31 -20.61
CA ALA A 641 16.53 -12.25 -21.87
C ALA A 641 15.70 -13.53 -22.09
N GLU A 642 14.52 -13.39 -22.72
CA GLU A 642 13.65 -14.53 -23.00
C GLU A 642 14.32 -15.57 -23.89
N TRP A 643 13.85 -16.83 -23.80
CA TRP A 643 14.33 -17.91 -24.67
C TRP A 643 14.21 -17.48 -26.14
N PRO A 644 15.23 -17.65 -27.00
CA PRO A 644 15.25 -17.03 -28.33
C PRO A 644 14.22 -17.64 -29.29
N GLU A 645 14.05 -18.97 -29.27
CA GLU A 645 13.14 -19.71 -30.16
C GLU A 645 11.70 -19.67 -29.66
N ASP A 646 10.71 -19.71 -30.56
CA ASP A 646 9.31 -19.94 -30.17
C ASP A 646 9.07 -21.46 -30.11
N PRO A 647 8.90 -22.06 -28.91
CA PRO A 647 8.72 -23.52 -28.78
C PRO A 647 7.40 -24.02 -29.37
N MET A 648 6.48 -23.11 -29.73
CA MET A 648 5.11 -23.43 -30.12
C MET A 648 4.95 -23.90 -31.56
N ASP A 649 5.87 -23.52 -32.47
CA ASP A 649 5.72 -23.81 -33.89
C ASP A 649 5.99 -25.30 -34.23
N ASP A 650 6.92 -25.98 -33.54
CA ASP A 650 7.37 -27.33 -33.94
C ASP A 650 6.85 -28.52 -33.09
N LEU A 651 6.65 -28.37 -31.78
CA LEU A 651 6.40 -29.52 -30.86
C LEU A 651 4.97 -29.57 -30.30
N VAL A 652 4.42 -28.44 -29.88
CA VAL A 652 3.05 -28.36 -29.33
C VAL A 652 2.02 -28.57 -30.44
N SER A 653 2.26 -28.03 -31.63
CA SER A 653 1.42 -28.21 -32.82
C SER A 653 1.38 -29.68 -33.27
N VAL A 654 2.50 -30.40 -33.22
CA VAL A 654 2.64 -31.80 -33.65
C VAL A 654 2.11 -32.78 -32.58
N ALA A 655 2.43 -32.56 -31.29
CA ALA A 655 1.93 -33.41 -30.20
C ALA A 655 0.41 -33.29 -30.01
N SER A 656 -0.16 -32.08 -30.22
CA SER A 656 -1.61 -31.85 -30.13
C SER A 656 -2.38 -32.41 -31.34
N ARG A 657 -1.74 -32.56 -32.51
CA ARG A 657 -2.34 -33.15 -33.71
C ARG A 657 -2.24 -34.68 -33.76
N ASN A 658 -1.18 -35.27 -33.20
CA ASN A 658 -0.92 -36.71 -33.27
C ASN A 658 -1.37 -37.51 -32.05
N SER A 659 -1.68 -36.88 -30.90
CA SER A 659 -2.16 -37.60 -29.72
C SER A 659 -3.69 -37.56 -29.62
N LYS A 660 -4.32 -38.73 -29.40
CA LYS A 660 -5.73 -38.81 -28.95
C LYS A 660 -5.87 -38.40 -27.47
N LYS A 661 -5.01 -37.50 -26.98
CA LYS A 661 -4.95 -37.07 -25.57
C LYS A 661 -5.56 -35.68 -25.43
N ILE A 662 -6.77 -35.65 -24.86
CA ILE A 662 -7.62 -34.47 -24.76
C ILE A 662 -7.35 -33.76 -23.42
N LEU A 663 -7.21 -32.43 -23.43
CA LEU A 663 -7.11 -31.65 -22.21
C LEU A 663 -8.50 -31.31 -21.68
N VAL A 664 -8.82 -31.71 -20.45
CA VAL A 664 -10.09 -31.37 -19.79
C VAL A 664 -9.79 -30.36 -18.68
N VAL A 665 -10.29 -29.14 -18.83
CA VAL A 665 -10.08 -28.08 -17.85
C VAL A 665 -11.28 -27.98 -16.94
N LEU A 666 -11.08 -28.23 -15.65
CA LEU A 666 -12.09 -27.96 -14.62
C LEU A 666 -11.87 -26.54 -14.13
N ASP A 667 -12.80 -25.65 -14.47
CA ASP A 667 -12.72 -24.23 -14.15
C ASP A 667 -13.53 -23.94 -12.89
N ASP A 668 -12.87 -23.45 -11.84
CA ASP A 668 -13.50 -23.16 -10.54
C ASP A 668 -14.40 -21.92 -10.57
N ASP A 669 -14.30 -21.10 -11.62
CA ASP A 669 -15.17 -19.97 -11.96
C ASP A 669 -15.27 -19.80 -13.51
N PRO A 670 -16.17 -18.99 -14.09
CA PRO A 670 -16.32 -18.90 -15.54
C PRO A 670 -15.24 -18.06 -16.24
N THR A 671 -14.31 -17.50 -15.47
CA THR A 671 -13.31 -16.57 -16.00
C THR A 671 -12.10 -17.27 -16.58
N GLY A 672 -11.91 -18.59 -16.42
CA GLY A 672 -10.71 -19.28 -16.89
C GLY A 672 -10.59 -19.45 -18.39
N THR A 673 -11.66 -19.15 -19.13
CA THR A 673 -11.65 -19.09 -20.60
C THR A 673 -10.93 -17.86 -21.18
N GLN A 674 -10.29 -17.07 -20.31
CA GLN A 674 -9.64 -15.80 -20.60
C GLN A 674 -8.69 -15.79 -21.81
N THR A 675 -7.84 -16.79 -22.00
CA THR A 675 -6.76 -16.78 -23.00
C THR A 675 -6.99 -17.72 -24.17
N VAL A 676 -8.14 -18.39 -24.21
CA VAL A 676 -8.48 -19.39 -25.25
C VAL A 676 -9.53 -18.86 -26.23
N HIS A 677 -9.59 -19.46 -27.41
CA HIS A 677 -10.64 -19.20 -28.41
C HIS A 677 -10.92 -20.49 -29.19
N ASP A 678 -12.09 -20.58 -29.81
CA ASP A 678 -12.58 -21.76 -30.53
C ASP A 678 -12.67 -23.04 -29.66
N ILE A 679 -12.87 -22.87 -28.36
CA ILE A 679 -13.01 -23.96 -27.38
C ILE A 679 -14.44 -24.04 -26.84
N GLU A 680 -14.95 -25.26 -26.65
CA GLU A 680 -16.26 -25.49 -26.02
C GLU A 680 -16.17 -25.50 -24.49
N VAL A 681 -17.18 -24.93 -23.86
CA VAL A 681 -17.40 -24.88 -22.41
C VAL A 681 -18.70 -25.62 -22.12
N LEU A 682 -18.61 -26.64 -21.29
CA LEU A 682 -19.76 -27.40 -20.80
C LEU A 682 -20.12 -26.89 -19.40
N THR A 683 -21.37 -26.52 -19.20
CA THR A 683 -21.93 -26.12 -17.90
C THR A 683 -22.77 -27.22 -17.26
N GLU A 684 -23.06 -28.27 -18.04
CA GLU A 684 -23.62 -29.54 -17.60
C GLU A 684 -22.74 -30.68 -18.17
N TRP A 685 -22.52 -31.72 -17.38
CA TRP A 685 -21.59 -32.82 -17.71
C TRP A 685 -22.15 -34.22 -17.43
N PRO A 686 -23.37 -34.56 -17.93
CA PRO A 686 -23.80 -35.95 -17.93
C PRO A 686 -22.87 -36.80 -18.81
N VAL A 687 -22.80 -38.10 -18.55
CA VAL A 687 -21.86 -39.01 -19.25
C VAL A 687 -22.08 -38.96 -20.76
N GLU A 688 -23.33 -38.84 -21.20
CA GLU A 688 -23.72 -38.76 -22.61
C GLU A 688 -23.14 -37.51 -23.30
N ALA A 689 -23.17 -36.35 -22.62
CA ALA A 689 -22.61 -35.11 -23.16
C ALA A 689 -21.08 -35.18 -23.22
N LEU A 690 -20.43 -35.81 -22.24
CA LEU A 690 -18.99 -36.03 -22.25
C LEU A 690 -18.57 -37.02 -23.35
N VAL A 691 -19.37 -38.06 -23.61
CA VAL A 691 -19.17 -38.97 -24.74
C VAL A 691 -19.31 -38.24 -26.07
N GLU A 692 -20.35 -37.42 -26.25
CA GLU A 692 -20.53 -36.55 -27.43
C GLU A 692 -19.29 -35.67 -27.62
N GLN A 693 -18.77 -35.09 -26.54
CA GLN A 693 -17.61 -34.22 -26.59
C GLN A 693 -16.32 -34.97 -26.95
N PHE A 694 -16.08 -36.15 -26.38
CA PHE A 694 -14.92 -36.97 -26.72
C PHE A 694 -14.97 -37.49 -28.15
N LEU A 695 -16.15 -37.77 -28.71
CA LEU A 695 -16.32 -38.18 -30.11
C LEU A 695 -15.92 -37.08 -31.10
N LYS A 696 -16.03 -35.80 -30.74
CA LYS A 696 -15.53 -34.67 -31.56
C LYS A 696 -14.01 -34.60 -31.64
N LEU A 697 -13.28 -35.33 -30.78
CA LEU A 697 -11.83 -35.29 -30.63
C LEU A 697 -11.25 -33.86 -30.51
N PRO A 698 -11.77 -33.01 -29.60
CA PRO A 698 -11.23 -31.68 -29.40
C PRO A 698 -9.82 -31.74 -28.80
N THR A 699 -8.99 -30.73 -29.06
CA THR A 699 -7.71 -30.59 -28.35
C THR A 699 -7.92 -30.30 -26.86
N CYS A 700 -8.96 -29.51 -26.55
CA CYS A 700 -9.32 -29.09 -25.21
C CYS A 700 -10.81 -28.76 -25.12
N PHE A 701 -11.41 -28.98 -23.95
CA PHE A 701 -12.70 -28.40 -23.58
C PHE A 701 -12.76 -28.09 -22.08
N PHE A 702 -13.62 -27.16 -21.72
CA PHE A 702 -13.79 -26.71 -20.33
C PHE A 702 -15.05 -27.31 -19.73
N ILE A 703 -14.99 -27.62 -18.43
CA ILE A 703 -16.15 -27.90 -17.59
C ILE A 703 -16.20 -26.79 -16.55
N LEU A 704 -17.28 -26.01 -16.57
CA LEU A 704 -17.52 -24.95 -15.61
C LEU A 704 -18.05 -25.56 -14.30
N THR A 705 -17.20 -25.63 -13.28
CA THR A 705 -17.58 -26.24 -11.99
C THR A 705 -18.21 -25.24 -11.03
N ASN A 706 -17.78 -23.96 -11.10
CA ASN A 706 -18.14 -22.92 -10.13
C ASN A 706 -17.89 -23.34 -8.67
N SER A 707 -16.92 -24.23 -8.42
CA SER A 707 -16.62 -24.81 -7.11
C SER A 707 -16.23 -23.76 -6.06
N ARG A 708 -15.71 -22.60 -6.48
CA ARG A 708 -15.37 -21.47 -5.59
C ARG A 708 -16.57 -20.88 -4.86
N SER A 709 -17.78 -21.08 -5.38
CA SER A 709 -19.04 -20.68 -4.72
C SER A 709 -19.54 -21.68 -3.67
N MET A 710 -18.83 -22.80 -3.47
CA MET A 710 -19.23 -23.91 -2.63
C MET A 710 -18.32 -24.05 -1.40
N THR A 711 -18.77 -24.82 -0.40
CA THR A 711 -17.91 -25.29 0.70
C THR A 711 -16.90 -26.31 0.20
N ALA A 712 -15.79 -26.50 0.92
CA ALA A 712 -14.74 -27.45 0.55
C ALA A 712 -15.28 -28.87 0.30
N ASP A 713 -16.12 -29.40 1.19
CA ASP A 713 -16.71 -30.74 1.06
C ASP A 713 -17.55 -30.89 -0.22
N LYS A 714 -18.33 -29.85 -0.57
CA LYS A 714 -19.15 -29.85 -1.79
C LYS A 714 -18.27 -29.76 -3.04
N ALA A 715 -17.22 -28.93 -3.01
CA ALA A 715 -16.26 -28.81 -4.10
C ALA A 715 -15.52 -30.14 -4.34
N MET A 716 -15.08 -30.83 -3.29
CA MET A 716 -14.45 -32.14 -3.39
C MET A 716 -15.39 -33.18 -4.00
N LEU A 717 -16.63 -33.28 -3.52
CA LEU A 717 -17.61 -34.22 -4.05
C LEU A 717 -17.92 -33.93 -5.54
N LEU A 718 -18.01 -32.67 -5.91
CA LEU A 718 -18.21 -32.23 -7.29
C LEU A 718 -17.06 -32.67 -8.19
N VAL A 719 -15.81 -32.38 -7.81
CA VAL A 719 -14.61 -32.77 -8.57
C VAL A 719 -14.52 -34.30 -8.70
N GLN A 720 -14.77 -35.04 -7.63
CA GLN A 720 -14.82 -36.52 -7.68
C GLN A 720 -15.87 -37.01 -8.67
N THR A 721 -17.07 -36.41 -8.66
CA THR A 721 -18.16 -36.78 -9.56
C THR A 721 -17.80 -36.51 -11.01
N ILE A 722 -17.24 -35.33 -11.31
CA ILE A 722 -16.78 -34.98 -12.66
C ILE A 722 -15.70 -35.97 -13.13
N CYS A 723 -14.69 -36.26 -12.31
CA CYS A 723 -13.64 -37.22 -12.66
C CYS A 723 -14.19 -38.63 -12.93
N ARG A 724 -15.17 -39.11 -12.13
CA ARG A 724 -15.84 -40.41 -12.38
C ARG A 724 -16.62 -40.40 -13.69
N ASN A 725 -17.35 -39.32 -13.99
CA ASN A 725 -18.10 -39.18 -15.23
C ASN A 725 -17.16 -39.12 -16.44
N LEU A 726 -16.02 -38.43 -16.34
CA LEU A 726 -14.98 -38.41 -17.38
C LEU A 726 -14.40 -39.80 -17.62
N GLU A 727 -14.10 -40.56 -16.56
CA GLU A 727 -13.62 -41.94 -16.68
C GLU A 727 -14.66 -42.86 -17.35
N ALA A 728 -15.93 -42.73 -16.95
CA ALA A 728 -17.03 -43.47 -17.56
C ALA A 728 -17.22 -43.11 -19.04
N ALA A 729 -17.18 -41.83 -19.39
CA ALA A 729 -17.31 -41.36 -20.77
C ALA A 729 -16.12 -41.81 -21.64
N ALA A 730 -14.89 -41.70 -21.14
CA ALA A 730 -13.70 -42.12 -21.87
C ALA A 730 -13.70 -43.64 -22.17
N LYS A 731 -14.23 -44.48 -21.27
CA LYS A 731 -14.39 -45.92 -21.50
C LYS A 731 -15.34 -46.24 -22.67
N ASN A 732 -16.28 -45.35 -22.98
CA ASN A 732 -17.22 -45.51 -24.09
C ASN A 732 -16.68 -45.00 -25.44
N VAL A 733 -15.50 -44.36 -25.47
CA VAL A 733 -14.90 -43.83 -26.71
C VAL A 733 -13.55 -44.52 -26.98
N PRO A 734 -13.49 -45.48 -27.93
CA PRO A 734 -12.29 -46.27 -28.17
C PRO A 734 -11.03 -45.45 -28.50
N GLY A 735 -9.99 -45.64 -27.69
CA GLY A 735 -8.66 -45.06 -27.91
C GLY A 735 -8.53 -43.57 -27.54
N VAL A 736 -9.51 -42.98 -26.84
CA VAL A 736 -9.38 -41.65 -26.23
C VAL A 736 -8.60 -41.74 -24.91
N SER A 737 -7.73 -40.77 -24.68
CA SER A 737 -7.07 -40.52 -23.40
C SER A 737 -7.25 -39.06 -23.02
N TYR A 738 -7.13 -38.72 -21.74
CA TYR A 738 -7.28 -37.33 -21.29
C TYR A 738 -6.36 -36.99 -20.10
N THR A 739 -6.13 -35.69 -19.91
CA THR A 739 -5.50 -35.12 -18.71
C THR A 739 -6.42 -34.06 -18.11
N VAL A 740 -6.50 -34.01 -16.79
CA VAL A 740 -7.27 -32.98 -16.07
C VAL A 740 -6.35 -31.84 -15.64
N VAL A 741 -6.81 -30.60 -15.86
CA VAL A 741 -6.23 -29.37 -15.30
C VAL A 741 -7.25 -28.73 -14.38
N LEU A 742 -6.84 -28.43 -13.15
CA LEU A 742 -7.62 -27.66 -12.19
C LEU A 742 -7.27 -26.20 -12.39
N ARG A 743 -8.09 -25.45 -13.14
CA ARG A 743 -7.86 -24.03 -13.31
C ARG A 743 -8.47 -23.31 -12.11
N GLY A 744 -7.65 -22.53 -11.43
CA GLY A 744 -8.02 -21.76 -10.25
C GLY A 744 -7.84 -20.26 -10.44
N ASP A 745 -8.08 -19.52 -9.34
CA ASP A 745 -7.86 -18.09 -9.28
C ASP A 745 -6.38 -17.74 -9.44
N SER A 746 -6.05 -16.82 -10.36
CA SER A 746 -4.66 -16.37 -10.51
C SER A 746 -4.15 -15.61 -9.29
N THR A 747 -5.00 -15.22 -8.33
CA THR A 747 -4.58 -14.63 -7.04
C THR A 747 -4.61 -15.67 -5.91
N LEU A 748 -4.40 -16.95 -6.24
CA LEU A 748 -4.19 -18.07 -5.31
C LEU A 748 -5.41 -18.48 -4.46
N ARG A 749 -6.57 -17.86 -4.67
CA ARG A 749 -7.81 -18.24 -3.97
C ARG A 749 -8.39 -19.56 -4.51
N GLY A 750 -9.21 -20.22 -3.69
CA GLY A 750 -9.90 -21.47 -4.00
C GLY A 750 -9.52 -22.62 -3.07
N HIS A 751 -10.12 -23.78 -3.33
CA HIS A 751 -10.06 -24.99 -2.49
C HIS A 751 -8.81 -25.83 -2.78
N PHE A 752 -7.63 -25.28 -2.46
CA PHE A 752 -6.37 -26.02 -2.47
C PHE A 752 -5.91 -26.31 -1.03
N PRO A 753 -5.51 -27.56 -0.72
CA PRO A 753 -5.31 -28.70 -1.63
C PRO A 753 -6.54 -29.57 -1.94
N GLU A 754 -7.70 -29.26 -1.39
CA GLU A 754 -8.88 -30.14 -1.36
C GLU A 754 -9.35 -30.61 -2.75
N GLU A 755 -9.41 -29.73 -3.76
CA GLU A 755 -9.75 -30.09 -5.14
C GLU A 755 -8.71 -31.03 -5.78
N ALA A 756 -7.43 -30.82 -5.45
CA ALA A 756 -6.35 -31.64 -5.96
C ALA A 756 -6.39 -33.04 -5.34
N ASP A 757 -6.61 -33.13 -4.02
CA ASP A 757 -6.81 -34.40 -3.32
C ASP A 757 -8.04 -35.15 -3.90
N ALA A 758 -9.13 -34.43 -4.15
CA ALA A 758 -10.35 -35.00 -4.76
C ALA A 758 -10.09 -35.58 -6.17
N ALA A 759 -9.40 -34.85 -7.05
CA ALA A 759 -9.05 -35.33 -8.37
C ALA A 759 -8.14 -36.57 -8.33
N VAL A 760 -7.09 -36.54 -7.49
CA VAL A 760 -6.15 -37.67 -7.31
C VAL A 760 -6.85 -38.91 -6.75
N SER A 761 -7.85 -38.74 -5.87
CA SER A 761 -8.60 -39.87 -5.31
C SER A 761 -9.35 -40.71 -6.35
N VAL A 762 -9.62 -40.15 -7.54
CA VAL A 762 -10.31 -40.82 -8.65
C VAL A 762 -9.34 -41.15 -9.79
N LEU A 763 -8.49 -40.21 -10.18
CA LEU A 763 -7.58 -40.37 -11.33
C LEU A 763 -6.32 -41.18 -11.01
N GLY A 764 -6.06 -41.43 -9.73
CA GLY A 764 -4.86 -42.10 -9.23
C GLY A 764 -3.72 -41.14 -8.94
N GLU A 765 -2.64 -41.69 -8.39
CA GLU A 765 -1.46 -40.94 -7.95
C GLU A 765 -0.65 -40.39 -9.13
N MET A 766 -0.20 -39.13 -9.01
CA MET A 766 0.50 -38.36 -10.05
C MET A 766 2.01 -38.30 -9.77
N ASP A 767 2.83 -38.15 -10.81
CA ASP A 767 4.27 -37.93 -10.64
C ASP A 767 4.55 -36.61 -9.92
N ALA A 768 3.88 -35.53 -10.31
CA ALA A 768 3.94 -34.27 -9.57
C ALA A 768 2.67 -33.41 -9.71
N TRP A 769 2.45 -32.55 -8.72
CA TRP A 769 1.47 -31.48 -8.76
C TRP A 769 2.15 -30.18 -9.22
N ILE A 770 1.67 -29.61 -10.31
CA ILE A 770 2.25 -28.39 -10.89
C ILE A 770 1.41 -27.18 -10.44
N ILE A 771 2.04 -26.22 -9.76
CA ILE A 771 1.41 -24.97 -9.33
C ILE A 771 1.92 -23.84 -10.22
N CYS A 772 1.03 -23.27 -11.05
CA CYS A 772 1.40 -22.29 -12.06
C CYS A 772 0.35 -21.15 -12.18
N PRO A 773 0.39 -20.16 -11.27
CA PRO A 773 -0.62 -19.10 -11.19
C PRO A 773 -0.37 -17.91 -12.16
N PHE A 774 0.66 -17.97 -13.00
CA PHE A 774 1.02 -16.89 -13.92
C PHE A 774 -0.11 -16.54 -14.90
N PHE A 775 -0.38 -15.25 -15.04
CA PHE A 775 -1.39 -14.73 -15.96
C PHE A 775 -1.09 -13.30 -16.37
N LEU A 776 -0.50 -13.13 -17.56
CA LEU A 776 0.05 -11.84 -18.02
C LEU A 776 -1.02 -10.75 -18.16
N GLN A 777 -2.15 -11.05 -18.79
CA GLN A 777 -3.24 -10.09 -19.05
C GLN A 777 -3.94 -9.67 -17.75
N GLY A 778 -3.82 -10.49 -16.70
CA GLY A 778 -4.23 -10.15 -15.36
C GLY A 778 -3.19 -9.39 -14.55
N GLY A 779 -1.95 -9.26 -15.05
CA GLY A 779 -0.82 -8.69 -14.31
C GLY A 779 -0.30 -9.60 -13.21
N ARG A 780 -0.32 -10.93 -13.39
CA ARG A 780 0.15 -11.91 -12.40
C ARG A 780 1.48 -12.49 -12.82
N TYR A 781 2.48 -12.32 -11.96
CA TYR A 781 3.87 -12.69 -12.22
C TYR A 781 4.36 -13.61 -11.10
N THR A 782 5.21 -14.59 -11.42
CA THR A 782 5.90 -15.38 -10.40
C THR A 782 7.39 -15.27 -10.65
N ILE A 783 8.10 -14.56 -9.76
CA ILE A 783 9.51 -14.20 -9.90
C ILE A 783 10.21 -14.53 -8.58
N ASN A 784 11.31 -15.29 -8.66
CA ASN A 784 12.07 -15.77 -7.49
C ASN A 784 11.16 -16.43 -6.43
N ASP A 785 10.26 -17.29 -6.91
CA ASP A 785 9.25 -18.03 -6.16
C ASP A 785 8.16 -17.16 -5.50
N ILE A 786 8.24 -15.83 -5.61
CA ILE A 786 7.22 -14.91 -5.10
C ILE A 786 6.19 -14.65 -6.19
N HIS A 787 4.91 -14.82 -5.85
CA HIS A 787 3.81 -14.45 -6.71
C HIS A 787 3.42 -12.99 -6.49
N TYR A 788 3.27 -12.23 -7.56
CA TYR A 788 2.95 -10.81 -7.56
C TYR A 788 1.68 -10.52 -8.34
N VAL A 789 0.93 -9.52 -7.86
CA VAL A 789 -0.16 -8.87 -8.57
C VAL A 789 0.29 -7.46 -8.93
N ALA A 790 0.26 -7.14 -10.22
CA ALA A 790 0.60 -5.82 -10.70
C ALA A 790 -0.53 -4.83 -10.41
N ASP A 791 -0.14 -3.67 -9.88
CA ASP A 791 -0.98 -2.49 -9.79
C ASP A 791 -0.25 -1.33 -10.48
N SER A 792 -0.77 -0.93 -11.65
CA SER A 792 -0.15 0.09 -12.49
C SER A 792 1.33 -0.26 -12.83
N ASP A 793 2.27 0.54 -12.36
CA ASP A 793 3.72 0.44 -12.54
C ASP A 793 4.42 -0.42 -11.46
N ARG A 794 3.67 -1.06 -10.57
CA ARG A 794 4.21 -1.73 -9.37
C ARG A 794 3.88 -3.22 -9.34
N LEU A 795 4.75 -4.01 -8.72
CA LEU A 795 4.49 -5.41 -8.38
C LEU A 795 4.25 -5.56 -6.88
N ILE A 796 3.02 -5.94 -6.50
CA ILE A 796 2.62 -6.16 -5.10
C ILE A 796 2.66 -7.67 -4.80
N PRO A 797 3.40 -8.14 -3.78
CA PRO A 797 3.37 -9.55 -3.38
C PRO A 797 1.94 -10.03 -3.08
N ALA A 798 1.57 -11.21 -3.57
CA ALA A 798 0.19 -11.67 -3.56
C ALA A 798 -0.43 -11.76 -2.15
N GLY A 799 0.35 -12.11 -1.13
CA GLY A 799 -0.04 -12.15 0.28
C GLY A 799 -0.34 -10.79 0.91
N GLU A 800 0.08 -9.70 0.26
CA GLU A 800 -0.13 -8.32 0.73
C GLU A 800 -1.35 -7.65 0.06
N THR A 801 -1.94 -8.31 -0.94
CA THR A 801 -3.10 -7.79 -1.67
C THR A 801 -4.40 -7.98 -0.89
N GLU A 802 -5.47 -7.29 -1.30
CA GLU A 802 -6.81 -7.53 -0.73
C GLU A 802 -7.31 -8.96 -0.95
N PHE A 803 -6.80 -9.67 -1.97
CA PHE A 803 -7.18 -11.06 -2.27
C PHE A 803 -6.71 -12.04 -1.20
N ALA A 804 -5.57 -11.76 -0.55
CA ALA A 804 -5.03 -12.56 0.54
C ALA A 804 -5.83 -12.42 1.85
N LYS A 805 -6.60 -11.32 1.99
CA LYS A 805 -7.47 -11.04 3.14
C LYS A 805 -8.90 -11.56 2.97
N ASP A 806 -9.13 -12.40 1.96
CA ASP A 806 -10.43 -13.02 1.70
C ASP A 806 -10.89 -13.84 2.92
N ALA A 807 -12.14 -13.65 3.34
CA ALA A 807 -12.66 -14.28 4.55
C ALA A 807 -12.78 -15.82 4.44
N ALA A 808 -12.93 -16.35 3.22
CA ALA A 808 -13.07 -17.78 2.97
C ALA A 808 -11.76 -18.42 2.48
N PHE A 809 -10.99 -17.71 1.66
CA PHE A 809 -9.83 -18.25 0.96
C PHE A 809 -8.49 -17.58 1.32
N GLY A 810 -8.46 -16.77 2.38
CA GLY A 810 -7.30 -15.98 2.77
C GLY A 810 -6.02 -16.80 3.00
N TYR A 811 -4.89 -16.13 2.84
CA TYR A 811 -3.54 -16.68 3.00
C TYR A 811 -2.57 -15.54 3.36
N LYS A 812 -1.37 -15.86 3.85
CA LYS A 812 -0.36 -14.87 4.24
C LYS A 812 0.86 -14.86 3.34
N SER A 813 1.29 -16.04 2.87
CA SER A 813 2.55 -16.11 2.13
C SER A 813 2.42 -15.71 0.66
N SER A 814 3.35 -14.88 0.19
CA SER A 814 3.54 -14.55 -1.22
C SER A 814 4.54 -15.49 -1.91
N ASN A 815 5.41 -16.16 -1.16
CA ASN A 815 6.32 -17.17 -1.71
C ASN A 815 5.53 -18.47 -1.92
N LEU A 816 5.46 -18.96 -3.16
CA LEU A 816 4.61 -20.11 -3.50
C LEU A 816 4.99 -21.39 -2.77
N ARG A 817 6.25 -21.57 -2.35
CA ARG A 817 6.67 -22.76 -1.60
C ARG A 817 6.11 -22.71 -0.17
N GLN A 818 6.21 -21.56 0.48
CA GLN A 818 5.61 -21.30 1.79
C GLN A 818 4.09 -21.29 1.74
N TRP A 819 3.50 -20.78 0.66
CA TRP A 819 2.06 -20.82 0.43
C TRP A 819 1.55 -22.26 0.29
N VAL A 820 2.28 -23.16 -0.38
CA VAL A 820 1.95 -24.59 -0.41
C VAL A 820 1.98 -25.18 1.01
N GLU A 821 2.99 -24.89 1.81
CA GLU A 821 3.07 -25.35 3.20
C GLU A 821 1.92 -24.82 4.06
N GLU A 822 1.60 -23.53 3.93
CA GLU A 822 0.47 -22.88 4.59
C GLU A 822 -0.85 -23.56 4.24
N LYS A 823 -1.16 -23.69 2.94
CA LYS A 823 -2.44 -24.25 2.46
C LYS A 823 -2.57 -25.74 2.76
N THR A 824 -1.46 -26.47 2.73
CA THR A 824 -1.46 -27.90 3.10
C THR A 824 -1.37 -28.15 4.61
N ARG A 825 -1.37 -27.08 5.42
CA ARG A 825 -1.27 -27.14 6.89
C ARG A 825 -0.05 -27.95 7.36
N GLY A 826 1.08 -27.76 6.69
CA GLY A 826 2.35 -28.44 7.00
C GLY A 826 2.50 -29.85 6.42
N ARG A 827 1.50 -30.40 5.69
CA ARG A 827 1.62 -31.72 5.04
C ARG A 827 2.74 -31.76 4.00
N VAL A 828 3.00 -30.64 3.32
CA VAL A 828 4.14 -30.49 2.40
C VAL A 828 4.97 -29.30 2.88
N SER A 829 6.20 -29.52 3.32
CA SER A 829 7.08 -28.43 3.80
C SER A 829 7.65 -27.60 2.65
N GLU A 830 7.98 -26.32 2.88
CA GLU A 830 8.61 -25.42 1.89
C GLU A 830 9.81 -26.09 1.20
N LYS A 831 10.63 -26.83 1.98
CA LYS A 831 11.85 -27.51 1.50
C LYS A 831 11.58 -28.64 0.51
N GLN A 832 10.40 -29.27 0.59
CA GLN A 832 9.97 -30.35 -0.30
C GLN A 832 9.36 -29.85 -1.61
N VAL A 833 9.02 -28.55 -1.70
CA VAL A 833 8.47 -27.96 -2.92
C VAL A 833 9.59 -27.68 -3.91
N SER A 834 9.55 -28.33 -5.07
CA SER A 834 10.48 -28.11 -6.19
C SER A 834 10.12 -26.84 -6.97
N THR A 835 11.09 -26.21 -7.62
CA THR A 835 10.89 -24.96 -8.38
C THR A 835 11.46 -25.03 -9.79
N ILE A 836 10.68 -24.55 -10.77
CA ILE A 836 11.15 -24.17 -12.09
C ILE A 836 11.42 -22.66 -12.07
N SER A 837 12.70 -22.28 -12.11
CA SER A 837 13.12 -20.87 -12.06
C SER A 837 13.10 -20.20 -13.45
N ILE A 838 13.03 -18.87 -13.47
CA ILE A 838 13.16 -18.08 -14.72
C ILE A 838 14.51 -18.34 -15.40
N ASN A 839 15.58 -18.54 -14.65
CA ASN A 839 16.89 -18.90 -15.21
C ASN A 839 16.85 -20.24 -15.96
N LEU A 840 16.15 -21.24 -15.41
CA LEU A 840 16.00 -22.54 -16.07
C LEU A 840 15.21 -22.38 -17.38
N LEU A 841 14.11 -21.64 -17.36
CA LEU A 841 13.28 -21.38 -18.55
C LEU A 841 14.04 -20.59 -19.62
N ARG A 842 14.69 -19.49 -19.25
CA ARG A 842 15.29 -18.54 -20.20
C ARG A 842 16.72 -18.87 -20.63
N LYS A 843 17.49 -19.63 -19.84
CA LYS A 843 18.88 -19.99 -20.17
C LYS A 843 19.08 -21.45 -20.56
N GLN A 844 18.20 -22.36 -20.13
CA GLN A 844 18.37 -23.81 -20.39
C GLN A 844 17.25 -24.42 -21.24
N GLY A 845 16.07 -23.78 -21.29
CA GLY A 845 15.02 -24.11 -22.26
C GLY A 845 14.23 -25.40 -21.98
N PRO A 846 13.41 -25.86 -22.95
CA PRO A 846 12.42 -26.94 -22.75
C PRO A 846 13.03 -28.29 -22.34
N ASN A 847 14.21 -28.65 -22.86
CA ASN A 847 14.84 -29.94 -22.57
C ASN A 847 15.26 -30.04 -21.10
N ALA A 848 15.75 -28.95 -20.51
CA ALA A 848 16.10 -28.89 -19.09
C ALA A 848 14.85 -28.97 -18.21
N VAL A 849 13.76 -28.31 -18.60
CA VAL A 849 12.45 -28.46 -17.93
C VAL A 849 12.00 -29.91 -17.93
N CYS A 850 12.07 -30.58 -19.09
CA CYS A 850 11.72 -32.00 -19.22
C CYS A 850 12.57 -32.90 -18.31
N GLN A 851 13.90 -32.69 -18.27
CA GLN A 851 14.79 -33.44 -17.38
C GLN A 851 14.45 -33.23 -15.90
N HIS A 852 14.20 -31.97 -15.49
CA HIS A 852 13.82 -31.62 -14.13
C HIS A 852 12.50 -32.26 -13.72
N LEU A 853 11.48 -32.22 -14.58
CA LEU A 853 10.19 -32.86 -14.31
C LEU A 853 10.31 -34.39 -14.25
N CYS A 854 11.19 -34.99 -15.07
CA CYS A 854 11.40 -36.44 -15.06
C CYS A 854 12.13 -36.93 -13.79
N SER A 855 12.93 -36.09 -13.14
CA SER A 855 13.68 -36.45 -11.93
C SER A 855 12.88 -36.34 -10.63
N LEU A 856 11.68 -35.75 -10.67
CA LEU A 856 10.81 -35.64 -9.49
C LEU A 856 10.32 -37.01 -9.03
N GLU A 857 10.31 -37.20 -7.71
CA GLU A 857 9.68 -38.33 -7.05
C GLU A 857 8.16 -38.22 -7.15
N LYS A 858 7.49 -39.38 -7.20
CA LYS A 858 6.03 -39.44 -7.33
C LYS A 858 5.34 -38.74 -6.15
N GLY A 859 4.35 -37.90 -6.45
CA GLY A 859 3.65 -37.09 -5.45
C GLY A 859 4.33 -35.76 -5.09
N SER A 860 5.44 -35.40 -5.75
CA SER A 860 6.13 -34.12 -5.52
C SER A 860 5.24 -32.92 -5.86
N VAL A 861 5.43 -31.78 -5.19
CA VAL A 861 4.84 -30.50 -5.60
C VAL A 861 5.91 -29.65 -6.27
N CYS A 862 5.58 -29.07 -7.43
CA CYS A 862 6.49 -28.22 -8.20
C CYS A 862 5.81 -26.89 -8.56
N ILE A 863 6.45 -25.78 -8.20
CA ILE A 863 6.00 -24.43 -8.57
C ILE A 863 6.71 -23.95 -9.84
N VAL A 864 6.04 -23.09 -10.61
CA VAL A 864 6.58 -22.55 -11.85
C VAL A 864 6.66 -21.04 -11.78
N ASN A 865 7.88 -20.50 -11.96
CA ASN A 865 8.11 -19.08 -12.15
C ASN A 865 7.85 -18.70 -13.61
N ALA A 866 7.25 -17.54 -13.85
CA ALA A 866 7.08 -16.98 -15.18
C ALA A 866 6.85 -15.47 -15.08
N ALA A 867 7.44 -14.73 -16.02
CA ALA A 867 7.24 -13.29 -16.15
C ALA A 867 6.76 -12.89 -17.56
N SER A 868 6.70 -13.82 -18.51
CA SER A 868 6.14 -13.61 -19.84
C SER A 868 5.45 -14.86 -20.40
N GLU A 869 4.66 -14.69 -21.47
CA GLU A 869 4.03 -15.81 -22.17
C GLU A 869 5.06 -16.78 -22.76
N LYS A 870 6.26 -16.29 -23.11
CA LYS A 870 7.33 -17.13 -23.65
C LYS A 870 7.93 -18.07 -22.60
N ASP A 871 8.05 -17.59 -21.36
CA ASP A 871 8.40 -18.44 -20.21
C ASP A 871 7.40 -19.61 -20.07
N MET A 872 6.11 -19.31 -20.26
CA MET A 872 5.04 -20.30 -20.18
C MET A 872 5.10 -21.32 -21.33
N ALA A 873 5.38 -20.86 -22.56
CA ALA A 873 5.54 -21.73 -23.72
C ALA A 873 6.71 -22.71 -23.55
N VAL A 874 7.85 -22.24 -23.01
CA VAL A 874 9.01 -23.09 -22.70
C VAL A 874 8.64 -24.16 -21.67
N PHE A 875 7.96 -23.76 -20.59
CA PHE A 875 7.52 -24.71 -19.57
C PHE A 875 6.55 -25.75 -20.16
N ALA A 876 5.53 -25.32 -20.89
CA ALA A 876 4.55 -26.20 -21.50
C ALA A 876 5.19 -27.22 -22.47
N SER A 877 6.16 -26.77 -23.29
CA SER A 877 6.92 -27.65 -24.18
C SER A 877 7.71 -28.72 -23.42
N GLY A 878 8.46 -28.31 -22.38
CA GLY A 878 9.21 -29.26 -21.54
C GLY A 878 8.32 -30.25 -20.80
N MET A 879 7.14 -29.81 -20.34
CA MET A 879 6.15 -30.68 -19.71
C MET A 879 5.57 -31.70 -20.69
N ILE A 880 5.22 -31.28 -21.92
CA ILE A 880 4.74 -32.20 -22.98
C ILE A 880 5.80 -33.28 -23.27
N GLN A 881 7.08 -32.91 -23.35
CA GLN A 881 8.16 -33.89 -23.53
C GLN A 881 8.24 -34.89 -22.36
N ALA A 882 8.05 -34.46 -21.12
CA ALA A 882 8.02 -35.35 -19.96
C ALA A 882 6.81 -36.29 -19.99
N GLU A 883 5.64 -35.80 -20.40
CA GLU A 883 4.44 -36.63 -20.59
C GLU A 883 4.61 -37.67 -21.71
N LEU A 884 5.28 -37.32 -22.81
CA LEU A 884 5.63 -38.27 -23.88
C LEU A 884 6.58 -39.38 -23.39
N LYS A 885 7.34 -39.15 -22.31
CA LYS A 885 8.14 -40.16 -21.61
C LYS A 885 7.35 -40.94 -20.54
N GLY A 886 6.02 -40.76 -20.48
CA GLY A 886 5.12 -41.51 -19.61
C GLY A 886 4.80 -40.86 -18.26
N LYS A 887 5.31 -39.66 -17.98
CA LYS A 887 5.00 -38.93 -16.73
C LYS A 887 3.56 -38.41 -16.72
N LYS A 888 2.94 -38.38 -15.54
CA LYS A 888 1.58 -37.87 -15.30
C LYS A 888 1.59 -36.74 -14.30
N PHE A 889 0.95 -35.63 -14.63
CA PHE A 889 0.93 -34.43 -13.79
C PHE A 889 -0.50 -33.97 -13.56
N LEU A 890 -0.76 -33.44 -12.37
CA LEU A 890 -1.98 -32.68 -12.09
C LEU A 890 -1.60 -31.21 -11.96
N CYS A 891 -2.19 -30.35 -12.79
CA CYS A 891 -1.86 -28.94 -12.79
C CYS A 891 -2.93 -28.13 -12.07
N ARG A 892 -2.52 -27.27 -11.12
CA ARG A 892 -3.29 -26.15 -10.60
C ARG A 892 -2.76 -24.86 -11.20
N THR A 893 -3.52 -24.24 -12.11
CA THR A 893 -2.99 -23.15 -12.94
C THR A 893 -3.93 -21.97 -13.07
N ALA A 894 -3.41 -20.87 -13.63
CA ALA A 894 -4.21 -19.79 -14.19
C ALA A 894 -4.38 -19.95 -15.72
N ALA A 895 -4.90 -18.92 -16.40
CA ALA A 895 -5.31 -18.99 -17.81
C ALA A 895 -4.15 -19.18 -18.80
N SER A 896 -3.02 -18.47 -18.63
CA SER A 896 -1.91 -18.48 -19.61
C SER A 896 -1.34 -19.88 -19.86
N PHE A 897 -1.29 -20.74 -18.84
CA PHE A 897 -0.81 -22.11 -19.00
C PHE A 897 -1.67 -22.93 -19.98
N VAL A 898 -3.00 -22.80 -19.92
CA VAL A 898 -3.90 -23.60 -20.76
C VAL A 898 -3.66 -23.28 -22.23
N SER A 899 -3.62 -22.00 -22.61
CA SER A 899 -3.35 -21.55 -23.98
C SER A 899 -1.97 -22.02 -24.49
N ALA A 900 -0.93 -21.90 -23.65
CA ALA A 900 0.41 -22.38 -23.99
C ALA A 900 0.45 -23.91 -24.15
N ARG A 901 -0.27 -24.65 -23.31
CA ARG A 901 -0.30 -26.12 -23.34
C ARG A 901 -0.96 -26.68 -24.59
N ILE A 902 -1.89 -25.96 -25.21
CA ILE A 902 -2.67 -26.46 -26.37
C ILE A 902 -2.33 -25.77 -27.69
N GLY A 903 -1.36 -24.86 -27.73
CA GLY A 903 -0.95 -24.26 -29.00
C GLY A 903 -1.78 -23.05 -29.46
N ILE A 904 -2.61 -22.44 -28.59
CA ILE A 904 -3.48 -21.33 -29.00
C ILE A 904 -2.66 -20.04 -29.16
N LYS A 905 -2.74 -19.42 -30.34
CA LYS A 905 -2.16 -18.10 -30.61
C LYS A 905 -3.14 -16.99 -30.18
N PRO A 906 -2.69 -15.90 -29.54
CA PRO A 906 -3.57 -14.79 -29.17
C PRO A 906 -4.28 -14.17 -30.39
N LYS A 907 -5.56 -13.81 -30.22
CA LYS A 907 -6.35 -13.03 -31.19
C LYS A 907 -6.57 -11.60 -30.67
N PRO A 908 -6.62 -10.58 -31.55
CA PRO A 908 -7.10 -9.25 -31.17
C PRO A 908 -8.51 -9.28 -30.58
N PRO A 909 -8.90 -8.30 -29.74
CA PRO A 909 -10.26 -8.20 -29.23
C PRO A 909 -11.30 -8.15 -30.37
N ILE A 910 -12.35 -8.95 -30.23
CA ILE A 910 -13.45 -9.09 -31.18
C ILE A 910 -14.43 -7.94 -30.98
N CYS A 911 -14.80 -7.30 -32.08
CA CYS A 911 -15.80 -6.25 -32.14
C CYS A 911 -17.15 -6.81 -32.64
N PRO A 912 -18.27 -6.11 -32.40
CA PRO A 912 -19.58 -6.55 -32.90
C PRO A 912 -19.63 -6.85 -34.40
N ASN A 913 -18.88 -6.07 -35.21
CA ASN A 913 -18.81 -6.25 -36.66
C ASN A 913 -18.17 -7.59 -37.07
N ASP A 914 -17.19 -8.09 -36.31
CA ASP A 914 -16.51 -9.36 -36.58
C ASP A 914 -17.45 -10.57 -36.40
N LEU A 915 -18.51 -10.41 -35.61
CA LEU A 915 -19.59 -11.39 -35.42
C LEU A 915 -20.73 -11.25 -36.43
N GLY A 916 -20.65 -10.28 -37.36
CA GLY A 916 -21.73 -10.00 -38.31
C GLY A 916 -22.98 -9.39 -37.68
N LEU A 917 -22.86 -8.79 -36.49
CA LEU A 917 -23.99 -8.11 -35.83
C LEU A 917 -24.31 -6.82 -36.59
N LYS A 918 -25.37 -6.83 -37.40
CA LYS A 918 -25.95 -5.62 -38.02
C LYS A 918 -26.52 -4.70 -36.93
N ARG A 919 -26.80 -3.42 -37.24
CA ARG A 919 -27.49 -2.46 -36.34
C ARG A 919 -28.77 -3.11 -35.79
N ALA A 920 -28.70 -3.69 -34.60
CA ALA A 920 -29.83 -4.30 -33.92
C ALA A 920 -30.69 -3.20 -33.29
N LEU A 921 -32.01 -3.35 -33.38
CA LEU A 921 -32.98 -2.37 -32.89
C LEU A 921 -33.17 -2.40 -31.36
N THR A 922 -32.27 -3.05 -30.60
CA THR A 922 -32.35 -3.19 -29.13
C THR A 922 -31.03 -2.82 -28.44
N GLY A 923 -31.13 -2.42 -27.16
CA GLY A 923 -29.99 -2.12 -26.29
C GLY A 923 -29.25 -3.35 -25.77
N GLY A 924 -28.05 -3.14 -25.22
CA GLY A 924 -27.29 -4.15 -24.47
C GLY A 924 -27.71 -4.24 -23.00
N LEU A 925 -27.36 -5.35 -22.35
CA LEU A 925 -27.61 -5.58 -20.92
C LEU A 925 -26.28 -5.81 -20.17
N ILE A 926 -26.03 -5.02 -19.13
CA ILE A 926 -24.86 -5.13 -18.28
C ILE A 926 -25.31 -5.46 -16.85
N VAL A 927 -24.80 -6.53 -16.26
CA VAL A 927 -25.17 -7.02 -14.93
C VAL A 927 -23.95 -7.02 -14.00
N VAL A 928 -24.02 -6.29 -12.90
CA VAL A 928 -22.92 -6.15 -11.93
C VAL A 928 -23.41 -6.45 -10.51
N GLY A 929 -23.05 -7.64 -10.00
CA GLY A 929 -23.44 -8.08 -8.65
C GLY A 929 -22.42 -7.82 -7.54
N SER A 930 -21.14 -7.72 -7.86
CA SER A 930 -20.05 -7.68 -6.86
C SER A 930 -19.87 -6.30 -6.20
N TYR A 931 -19.63 -6.29 -4.89
CA TYR A 931 -19.19 -5.12 -4.11
C TYR A 931 -17.71 -5.28 -3.74
N VAL A 932 -16.81 -4.82 -4.62
CA VAL A 932 -15.36 -4.73 -4.33
C VAL A 932 -14.85 -3.38 -4.82
N PRO A 933 -13.87 -2.73 -4.14
CA PRO A 933 -13.43 -1.37 -4.47
C PRO A 933 -13.11 -1.16 -5.95
N LYS A 934 -12.43 -2.13 -6.58
CA LYS A 934 -12.10 -2.08 -8.02
C LYS A 934 -13.33 -2.13 -8.93
N THR A 935 -14.32 -2.97 -8.61
CA THR A 935 -15.58 -3.04 -9.37
C THR A 935 -16.38 -1.76 -9.22
N THR A 936 -16.41 -1.17 -8.02
CA THR A 936 -17.07 0.12 -7.78
C THR A 936 -16.42 1.21 -8.63
N LYS A 937 -15.08 1.34 -8.62
CA LYS A 937 -14.36 2.30 -9.48
C LYS A 937 -14.68 2.10 -10.98
N GLN A 938 -14.73 0.85 -11.45
CA GLN A 938 -15.06 0.55 -12.85
C GLN A 938 -16.52 0.90 -13.22
N VAL A 939 -17.45 0.74 -12.28
CA VAL A 939 -18.85 1.15 -12.45
C VAL A 939 -18.98 2.68 -12.46
N ASP A 940 -18.28 3.37 -11.57
CA ASP A 940 -18.29 4.84 -11.49
C ASP A 940 -17.71 5.44 -12.79
N GLU A 941 -16.63 4.87 -13.31
CA GLU A 941 -16.04 5.28 -14.58
C GLU A 941 -16.98 4.99 -15.76
N LEU A 942 -17.66 3.84 -15.77
CA LEU A 942 -18.69 3.52 -16.75
C LEU A 942 -19.83 4.55 -16.73
N ARG A 943 -20.32 4.92 -15.53
CA ARG A 943 -21.37 5.94 -15.35
C ARG A 943 -20.91 7.30 -15.86
N SER A 944 -19.68 7.69 -15.55
CA SER A 944 -19.07 8.94 -16.00
C SER A 944 -18.92 9.00 -17.53
N GLN A 945 -18.34 7.96 -18.14
CA GLN A 945 -18.02 7.97 -19.58
C GLN A 945 -19.22 7.66 -20.49
N CYS A 946 -20.20 6.89 -20.02
CA CYS A 946 -21.30 6.39 -20.84
C CYS A 946 -22.69 6.89 -20.41
N GLY A 947 -22.79 7.82 -19.45
CA GLY A 947 -24.07 8.23 -18.85
C GLY A 947 -25.15 8.74 -19.82
N GLN A 948 -24.76 9.27 -20.98
CA GLN A 948 -25.71 9.73 -22.01
C GLN A 948 -26.39 8.57 -22.75
N SER A 949 -25.66 7.49 -23.01
CA SER A 949 -26.13 6.31 -23.77
C SER A 949 -26.51 5.11 -22.90
N LEU A 950 -26.15 5.15 -21.61
CA LEU A 950 -26.40 4.10 -20.62
C LEU A 950 -27.57 4.49 -19.69
N ARG A 951 -28.43 3.53 -19.36
CA ARG A 951 -29.46 3.67 -18.32
C ARG A 951 -29.11 2.79 -17.13
N VAL A 952 -29.05 3.38 -15.94
CA VAL A 952 -28.65 2.68 -14.72
C VAL A 952 -29.89 2.30 -13.92
N ILE A 953 -30.01 1.02 -13.60
CA ILE A 953 -31.04 0.48 -12.73
C ILE A 953 -30.33 -0.11 -11.51
N GLU A 954 -30.47 0.55 -10.37
CA GLU A 954 -29.93 0.05 -9.10
C GLU A 954 -30.88 -0.99 -8.49
N VAL A 955 -30.32 -2.09 -7.98
CA VAL A 955 -31.02 -3.18 -7.26
C VAL A 955 -30.72 -3.06 -5.77
N SER A 956 -31.73 -2.82 -4.95
CA SER A 956 -31.55 -2.69 -3.50
C SER A 956 -31.18 -4.03 -2.84
N VAL A 957 -29.96 -4.14 -2.30
CA VAL A 957 -29.49 -5.36 -1.61
C VAL A 957 -30.32 -5.64 -0.37
N GLU A 958 -30.72 -4.61 0.38
CA GLU A 958 -31.55 -4.73 1.57
C GLU A 958 -32.91 -5.38 1.24
N MET A 959 -33.59 -4.90 0.20
CA MET A 959 -34.89 -5.43 -0.24
C MET A 959 -34.79 -6.89 -0.67
N VAL A 960 -33.76 -7.27 -1.43
CA VAL A 960 -33.65 -8.63 -2.00
C VAL A 960 -33.05 -9.68 -1.06
N SER A 961 -32.40 -9.27 0.03
CA SER A 961 -31.67 -10.18 0.93
C SER A 961 -32.10 -10.16 2.40
N MET A 962 -32.71 -9.08 2.89
CA MET A 962 -33.00 -8.90 4.33
C MET A 962 -34.48 -8.70 4.66
N LYS A 963 -35.32 -8.35 3.68
CA LYS A 963 -36.75 -8.12 3.89
C LYS A 963 -37.62 -9.31 3.50
N SER A 964 -38.93 -9.11 3.45
CA SER A 964 -39.92 -10.14 3.14
C SER A 964 -39.77 -10.66 1.70
N THR A 965 -40.35 -11.82 1.41
CA THR A 965 -40.42 -12.37 0.04
C THR A 965 -41.21 -11.46 -0.91
N GLU A 966 -42.19 -10.72 -0.41
CA GLU A 966 -43.00 -9.77 -1.18
C GLU A 966 -42.18 -8.55 -1.62
N ASP A 967 -41.37 -7.99 -0.71
CA ASP A 967 -40.44 -6.89 -1.01
C ASP A 967 -39.42 -7.28 -2.09
N ARG A 968 -38.92 -8.52 -2.01
CA ARG A 968 -38.01 -9.09 -3.01
C ARG A 968 -38.67 -9.17 -4.39
N ASP A 969 -39.87 -9.72 -4.47
CA ASP A 969 -40.59 -9.86 -5.74
C ASP A 969 -40.94 -8.50 -6.36
N GLN A 970 -41.31 -7.51 -5.53
CA GLN A 970 -41.59 -6.15 -5.97
C GLN A 970 -40.35 -5.48 -6.59
N GLU A 971 -39.21 -5.59 -5.90
CA GLU A 971 -37.95 -5.01 -6.40
C GLU A 971 -37.50 -5.69 -7.71
N ILE A 972 -37.61 -7.02 -7.80
CA ILE A 972 -37.32 -7.75 -9.03
C ILE A 972 -38.22 -7.28 -10.18
N SER A 973 -39.53 -7.16 -9.94
CA SER A 973 -40.51 -6.77 -10.97
C SER A 973 -40.25 -5.36 -11.49
N ARG A 974 -39.94 -4.41 -10.60
CA ARG A 974 -39.55 -3.04 -10.96
C ARG A 974 -38.33 -3.00 -11.88
N VAL A 975 -37.29 -3.77 -11.55
CA VAL A 975 -36.05 -3.82 -12.35
C VAL A 975 -36.31 -4.43 -13.73
N VAL A 976 -37.15 -5.46 -13.79
CA VAL A 976 -37.53 -6.13 -15.05
C VAL A 976 -38.31 -5.20 -15.97
N GLU A 977 -39.30 -4.47 -15.45
CA GLU A 977 -40.10 -3.49 -16.22
C GLU A 977 -39.21 -2.41 -16.84
N LEU A 978 -38.33 -1.80 -16.03
CA LEU A 978 -37.37 -0.79 -16.51
C LEU A 978 -36.38 -1.37 -17.52
N GLY A 979 -35.84 -2.57 -17.26
CA GLY A 979 -34.90 -3.25 -18.14
C GLY A 979 -35.50 -3.53 -19.51
N ASN A 980 -36.73 -4.06 -19.56
CA ASN A 980 -37.46 -4.28 -20.81
C ASN A 980 -37.68 -2.96 -21.57
N ALA A 981 -38.16 -1.92 -20.89
CA ALA A 981 -38.42 -0.62 -21.52
C ALA A 981 -37.16 -0.02 -22.15
N TYR A 982 -36.03 -0.01 -21.44
CA TYR A 982 -34.79 0.57 -21.94
C TYR A 982 -34.14 -0.23 -23.07
N ILE A 983 -34.15 -1.57 -22.98
CA ILE A 983 -33.65 -2.44 -24.04
C ILE A 983 -34.47 -2.23 -25.33
N GLN A 984 -35.80 -2.14 -25.23
CA GLN A 984 -36.68 -1.86 -26.36
C GLN A 984 -36.45 -0.46 -26.95
N SER A 985 -36.14 0.54 -26.11
CA SER A 985 -35.83 1.90 -26.56
C SER A 985 -34.39 2.08 -27.08
N ARG A 986 -33.70 1.00 -27.49
CA ARG A 986 -32.31 1.02 -27.99
C ARG A 986 -31.26 1.57 -27.01
N LYS A 987 -31.53 1.56 -25.70
CA LYS A 987 -30.60 2.05 -24.67
C LYS A 987 -29.92 0.89 -23.96
N ASP A 988 -28.59 0.96 -23.86
CA ASP A 988 -27.82 -0.01 -23.09
C ASP A 988 -28.16 0.16 -21.59
N SER A 989 -28.43 -0.94 -20.89
CA SER A 989 -28.97 -0.94 -19.53
C SER A 989 -27.99 -1.60 -18.56
N LEU A 990 -27.60 -0.87 -17.51
CA LEU A 990 -26.77 -1.34 -16.41
C LEU A 990 -27.66 -1.70 -15.21
N VAL A 991 -27.78 -2.99 -14.92
CA VAL A 991 -28.35 -3.53 -13.69
C VAL A 991 -27.23 -3.73 -12.68
N VAL A 992 -27.28 -3.01 -11.56
CA VAL A 992 -26.19 -2.96 -10.58
C VAL A 992 -26.73 -2.99 -9.16
N THR A 993 -26.17 -3.82 -8.28
CA THR A 993 -26.60 -3.87 -6.85
C THR A 993 -26.28 -2.58 -6.10
N SER A 994 -26.95 -2.27 -4.99
CA SER A 994 -26.63 -1.10 -4.16
C SER A 994 -25.20 -1.17 -3.61
N ARG A 995 -24.51 -0.03 -3.56
CA ARG A 995 -23.08 0.07 -3.19
C ARG A 995 -22.86 0.24 -1.68
N GLN A 996 -23.66 -0.40 -0.84
CA GLN A 996 -23.42 -0.45 0.60
C GLN A 996 -22.98 -1.87 0.96
N LEU A 997 -21.84 -2.01 1.66
CA LEU A 997 -21.39 -3.33 2.14
C LEU A 997 -22.32 -3.81 3.24
N ILE A 998 -22.87 -5.00 3.06
CA ILE A 998 -23.69 -5.67 4.06
C ILE A 998 -23.04 -7.04 4.34
N THR A 999 -22.46 -7.19 5.53
CA THR A 999 -21.79 -8.42 5.99
C THR A 999 -22.55 -9.05 7.14
N GLY A 1000 -22.61 -10.37 7.17
CA GLY A 1000 -23.11 -11.13 8.31
C GLY A 1000 -22.13 -11.07 9.50
N ARG A 1001 -22.57 -11.56 10.66
CA ARG A 1001 -21.75 -11.72 11.86
C ARG A 1001 -20.79 -12.92 11.74
N THR A 1002 -21.08 -13.85 10.82
CA THR A 1002 -20.22 -15.00 10.51
C THR A 1002 -19.94 -15.11 8.99
N PRO A 1003 -18.91 -15.89 8.57
CA PRO A 1003 -18.66 -16.19 7.16
C PRO A 1003 -19.85 -16.88 6.47
N GLU A 1004 -20.56 -17.76 7.17
CA GLU A 1004 -21.72 -18.48 6.67
C GLU A 1004 -22.90 -17.54 6.40
N GLU A 1005 -23.17 -16.62 7.33
CA GLU A 1005 -24.21 -15.58 7.14
C GLU A 1005 -23.87 -14.68 5.94
N SER A 1006 -22.59 -14.32 5.78
CA SER A 1006 -22.13 -13.52 4.64
C SER A 1006 -22.29 -14.27 3.30
N LEU A 1007 -22.05 -15.58 3.29
CA LEU A 1007 -22.31 -16.45 2.13
C LEU A 1007 -23.81 -16.52 1.80
N GLU A 1008 -24.67 -16.60 2.81
CA GLU A 1008 -26.13 -16.64 2.60
C GLU A 1008 -26.67 -15.34 1.99
N ILE A 1009 -26.19 -14.18 2.46
CA ILE A 1009 -26.54 -12.88 1.87
C ILE A 1009 -26.12 -12.83 0.39
N ASN A 1010 -24.89 -13.23 0.09
CA ASN A 1010 -24.37 -13.28 -1.28
C ASN A 1010 -25.23 -14.19 -2.17
N TYR A 1011 -25.68 -15.33 -1.65
CA TYR A 1011 -26.57 -16.25 -2.37
C TYR A 1011 -27.94 -15.60 -2.68
N LYS A 1012 -28.55 -14.92 -1.70
CA LYS A 1012 -29.84 -14.22 -1.89
C LYS A 1012 -29.73 -13.12 -2.94
N VAL A 1013 -28.63 -12.37 -2.95
CA VAL A 1013 -28.37 -11.33 -3.97
C VAL A 1013 -28.15 -11.95 -5.35
N SER A 1014 -27.32 -12.98 -5.46
CA SER A 1014 -27.05 -13.64 -6.75
C SER A 1014 -28.32 -14.23 -7.37
N SER A 1015 -29.14 -14.91 -6.56
CA SER A 1015 -30.42 -15.47 -7.02
C SER A 1015 -31.41 -14.41 -7.50
N ALA A 1016 -31.42 -13.22 -6.89
CA ALA A 1016 -32.26 -12.11 -7.35
C ALA A 1016 -31.82 -11.60 -8.73
N LEU A 1017 -30.51 -11.47 -8.96
CA LEU A 1017 -29.98 -11.06 -10.27
C LEU A 1017 -30.28 -12.10 -11.35
N VAL A 1018 -30.17 -13.39 -11.02
CA VAL A 1018 -30.58 -14.49 -11.91
C VAL A 1018 -32.05 -14.34 -12.30
N GLU A 1019 -32.90 -14.10 -11.31
CA GLU A 1019 -34.34 -13.99 -11.52
C GLU A 1019 -34.73 -12.75 -12.33
N ILE A 1020 -34.07 -11.61 -12.11
CA ILE A 1020 -34.21 -10.40 -12.93
C ILE A 1020 -33.90 -10.71 -14.39
N VAL A 1021 -32.73 -11.28 -14.67
CA VAL A 1021 -32.33 -11.59 -16.06
C VAL A 1021 -33.26 -12.63 -16.68
N ARG A 1022 -33.74 -13.61 -15.90
CA ARG A 1022 -34.69 -14.63 -16.36
C ARG A 1022 -36.08 -14.06 -16.64
N ARG A 1023 -36.50 -12.96 -16.02
CA ARG A 1023 -37.80 -12.30 -16.24
C ARG A 1023 -37.74 -11.18 -17.30
N ILE A 1024 -36.55 -10.78 -17.75
CA ILE A 1024 -36.41 -9.89 -18.92
C ILE A 1024 -36.74 -10.68 -20.19
N ASP A 1025 -37.73 -10.21 -20.96
CA ASP A 1025 -38.22 -10.86 -22.18
C ASP A 1025 -37.64 -10.20 -23.45
N SER A 1026 -37.19 -8.95 -23.34
CA SER A 1026 -36.61 -8.20 -24.46
C SER A 1026 -35.21 -8.76 -24.78
N LYS A 1027 -34.99 -9.23 -26.02
CA LYS A 1027 -33.71 -9.77 -26.46
C LYS A 1027 -32.63 -8.67 -26.54
N PRO A 1028 -31.60 -8.70 -25.67
CA PRO A 1028 -30.54 -7.71 -25.70
C PRO A 1028 -29.57 -7.97 -26.87
N ARG A 1029 -28.91 -6.92 -27.36
CA ARG A 1029 -27.90 -7.02 -28.43
C ARG A 1029 -26.66 -7.80 -27.98
N TYR A 1030 -26.26 -7.62 -26.73
CA TYR A 1030 -25.16 -8.30 -26.07
C TYR A 1030 -25.43 -8.31 -24.56
N ILE A 1031 -24.81 -9.24 -23.84
CA ILE A 1031 -24.90 -9.31 -22.39
C ILE A 1031 -23.48 -9.25 -21.80
N ILE A 1032 -23.23 -8.34 -20.87
CA ILE A 1032 -22.02 -8.34 -20.03
C ILE A 1032 -22.43 -8.75 -18.62
N ALA A 1033 -21.79 -9.78 -18.06
CA ALA A 1033 -21.91 -10.09 -16.64
C ALA A 1033 -20.55 -9.90 -15.97
N LYS A 1034 -20.50 -9.12 -14.87
CA LYS A 1034 -19.26 -8.81 -14.15
C LYS A 1034 -19.15 -9.51 -12.81
N GLY A 1035 -18.00 -10.17 -12.62
CA GLY A 1035 -17.63 -10.94 -11.43
C GLY A 1035 -17.84 -12.43 -11.63
N GLY A 1036 -16.90 -13.27 -11.18
CA GLY A 1036 -16.88 -14.71 -11.48
C GLY A 1036 -18.20 -15.41 -11.14
N ILE A 1037 -18.70 -15.25 -9.92
CA ILE A 1037 -19.97 -15.88 -9.49
C ILE A 1037 -21.15 -15.33 -10.29
N THR A 1038 -21.27 -14.01 -10.43
CA THR A 1038 -22.32 -13.36 -11.22
C THR A 1038 -22.34 -13.90 -12.66
N SER A 1039 -21.19 -13.96 -13.32
CA SER A 1039 -21.09 -14.42 -14.70
C SER A 1039 -21.43 -15.91 -14.84
N SER A 1040 -21.21 -16.72 -13.80
CA SER A 1040 -21.54 -18.13 -13.82
C SER A 1040 -23.04 -18.33 -13.69
N ASP A 1041 -23.62 -17.69 -12.69
CA ASP A 1041 -25.03 -17.82 -12.36
C ASP A 1041 -25.92 -17.24 -13.47
N ILE A 1042 -25.53 -16.11 -14.08
CA ILE A 1042 -26.26 -15.58 -15.22
C ILE A 1042 -26.19 -16.52 -16.43
N ALA A 1043 -25.02 -17.08 -16.76
CA ALA A 1043 -24.89 -17.99 -17.89
C ALA A 1043 -25.69 -19.30 -17.70
N THR A 1044 -25.56 -19.91 -16.52
CA THR A 1044 -26.07 -21.26 -16.25
C THR A 1044 -27.51 -21.28 -15.76
N LYS A 1045 -27.92 -20.31 -14.93
CA LYS A 1045 -29.25 -20.32 -14.29
C LYS A 1045 -30.23 -19.33 -14.93
N ALA A 1046 -29.76 -18.17 -15.39
CA ALA A 1046 -30.64 -17.16 -15.98
C ALA A 1046 -30.81 -17.35 -17.49
N LEU A 1047 -29.72 -17.63 -18.18
CA LEU A 1047 -29.69 -17.88 -19.63
C LEU A 1047 -29.80 -19.38 -19.97
N GLU A 1048 -29.75 -20.26 -18.96
CA GLU A 1048 -29.93 -21.71 -19.09
C GLU A 1048 -28.98 -22.34 -20.14
N ALA A 1049 -27.79 -21.75 -20.32
CA ALA A 1049 -26.81 -22.28 -21.24
C ALA A 1049 -26.24 -23.59 -20.69
N ARG A 1050 -26.34 -24.66 -21.47
CA ARG A 1050 -25.73 -25.98 -21.21
C ARG A 1050 -24.37 -26.13 -21.87
N ARG A 1051 -24.18 -25.41 -22.97
CA ARG A 1051 -22.92 -25.31 -23.70
C ARG A 1051 -22.68 -23.89 -24.21
N ALA A 1052 -21.42 -23.51 -24.31
CA ALA A 1052 -21.00 -22.27 -24.93
C ALA A 1052 -19.70 -22.48 -25.74
N LYS A 1053 -19.51 -21.67 -26.78
CA LYS A 1053 -18.25 -21.62 -27.52
C LYS A 1053 -17.53 -20.32 -27.20
N VAL A 1054 -16.26 -20.40 -26.79
CA VAL A 1054 -15.41 -19.23 -26.58
C VAL A 1054 -14.98 -18.69 -27.94
N MET A 1055 -15.47 -17.52 -28.33
CA MET A 1055 -15.16 -16.92 -29.64
C MET A 1055 -13.80 -16.22 -29.63
N GLY A 1056 -13.40 -15.71 -28.47
CA GLY A 1056 -12.18 -14.95 -28.25
C GLY A 1056 -12.36 -14.01 -27.06
N GLN A 1057 -11.86 -12.79 -27.19
CA GLN A 1057 -11.87 -11.79 -26.12
C GLN A 1057 -12.60 -10.52 -26.57
N ALA A 1058 -13.41 -9.90 -25.70
CA ALA A 1058 -13.98 -8.56 -25.94
C ALA A 1058 -12.99 -7.44 -25.55
N LEU A 1059 -12.04 -7.76 -24.68
CA LEU A 1059 -10.87 -6.98 -24.28
C LEU A 1059 -9.82 -7.98 -23.77
N ALA A 1060 -8.54 -7.65 -23.77
CA ALA A 1060 -7.50 -8.52 -23.23
C ALA A 1060 -7.88 -9.05 -21.83
N GLY A 1061 -7.99 -10.38 -21.67
CA GLY A 1061 -8.42 -11.02 -20.43
C GLY A 1061 -9.92 -10.95 -20.11
N VAL A 1062 -10.78 -10.56 -21.05
CA VAL A 1062 -12.25 -10.52 -20.93
C VAL A 1062 -12.86 -11.45 -22.00
N PRO A 1063 -13.20 -12.70 -21.65
CA PRO A 1063 -13.67 -13.68 -22.62
C PRO A 1063 -15.07 -13.37 -23.18
N LEU A 1064 -15.26 -13.77 -24.44
CA LEU A 1064 -16.48 -13.63 -25.22
C LEU A 1064 -17.01 -15.01 -25.59
N TRP A 1065 -18.22 -15.33 -25.15
CA TRP A 1065 -18.89 -16.59 -25.39
C TRP A 1065 -20.04 -16.40 -26.38
N GLN A 1066 -20.23 -17.41 -27.22
CA GLN A 1066 -21.46 -17.63 -27.97
C GLN A 1066 -22.22 -18.76 -27.29
N LEU A 1067 -23.39 -18.45 -26.73
CA LEU A 1067 -24.22 -19.42 -26.04
C LEU A 1067 -24.88 -20.39 -27.03
N GLY A 1068 -25.10 -21.63 -26.59
CA GLY A 1068 -25.72 -22.66 -27.39
C GLY A 1068 -27.19 -22.37 -27.77
N PRO A 1069 -27.75 -23.10 -28.75
CA PRO A 1069 -29.12 -22.90 -29.23
C PRO A 1069 -30.19 -23.18 -28.17
N GLU A 1070 -29.84 -23.90 -27.10
CA GLU A 1070 -30.71 -24.18 -25.96
C GLU A 1070 -30.90 -23.00 -25.00
N SER A 1071 -30.04 -21.98 -25.07
CA SER A 1071 -30.05 -20.85 -24.14
C SER A 1071 -31.23 -19.90 -24.36
N ARG A 1072 -31.58 -19.10 -23.34
CA ARG A 1072 -32.71 -18.14 -23.35
C ARG A 1072 -32.61 -17.04 -24.40
N PHE A 1073 -31.42 -16.77 -24.94
CA PHE A 1073 -31.25 -15.87 -26.09
C PHE A 1073 -30.22 -16.43 -27.06
N PRO A 1074 -30.62 -17.38 -27.93
CA PRO A 1074 -29.69 -18.05 -28.83
C PRO A 1074 -28.94 -17.05 -29.72
N GLY A 1075 -27.63 -17.26 -29.81
CA GLY A 1075 -26.72 -16.45 -30.61
C GLY A 1075 -26.38 -15.07 -30.03
N VAL A 1076 -26.92 -14.69 -28.86
CA VAL A 1076 -26.52 -13.43 -28.21
C VAL A 1076 -25.10 -13.56 -27.67
N PRO A 1077 -24.20 -12.60 -27.99
CA PRO A 1077 -22.85 -12.57 -27.44
C PRO A 1077 -22.89 -12.36 -25.92
N TYR A 1078 -22.25 -13.26 -25.19
CA TYR A 1078 -22.15 -13.23 -23.74
C TYR A 1078 -20.71 -12.92 -23.32
N ILE A 1079 -20.50 -11.76 -22.70
CA ILE A 1079 -19.19 -11.27 -22.29
C ILE A 1079 -19.04 -11.54 -20.79
N VAL A 1080 -18.12 -12.42 -20.46
CA VAL A 1080 -17.77 -12.76 -19.08
C VAL A 1080 -16.69 -11.77 -18.63
N PHE A 1081 -17.07 -10.80 -17.79
CA PHE A 1081 -16.14 -9.77 -17.32
C PHE A 1081 -15.56 -10.14 -15.95
N PRO A 1082 -14.27 -10.52 -15.84
CA PRO A 1082 -13.68 -10.95 -14.57
C PRO A 1082 -13.64 -9.83 -13.52
N GLY A 1083 -13.69 -10.19 -12.25
CA GLY A 1083 -13.70 -9.22 -11.15
C GLY A 1083 -12.41 -8.40 -11.03
N ASN A 1084 -11.27 -9.00 -11.37
CA ASN A 1084 -9.93 -8.46 -11.07
C ASN A 1084 -9.10 -8.10 -12.32
N VAL A 1085 -9.73 -8.00 -13.50
CA VAL A 1085 -9.07 -7.68 -14.78
C VAL A 1085 -9.41 -6.27 -15.26
N GLY A 1086 -8.45 -5.65 -15.96
CA GLY A 1086 -8.54 -4.32 -16.53
C GLY A 1086 -8.23 -3.20 -15.54
N ASP A 1087 -7.98 -2.00 -16.08
CA ASP A 1087 -7.90 -0.74 -15.33
C ASP A 1087 -9.31 -0.24 -14.96
N ASN A 1088 -9.40 0.95 -14.34
CA ASN A 1088 -10.69 1.54 -13.96
C ASN A 1088 -11.59 1.85 -15.18
N SER A 1089 -11.04 2.07 -16.37
CA SER A 1089 -11.78 2.39 -17.59
C SER A 1089 -12.20 1.15 -18.41
N ALA A 1090 -11.69 -0.04 -18.08
CA ALA A 1090 -11.84 -1.24 -18.90
C ALA A 1090 -13.30 -1.63 -19.16
N LEU A 1091 -14.18 -1.54 -18.15
CA LEU A 1091 -15.61 -1.83 -18.33
C LEU A 1091 -16.27 -0.80 -19.26
N ALA A 1092 -15.97 0.49 -19.08
CA ALA A 1092 -16.45 1.56 -19.95
C ALA A 1092 -15.97 1.38 -21.39
N LYS A 1093 -14.72 0.93 -21.59
CA LYS A 1093 -14.16 0.64 -22.91
C LYS A 1093 -14.88 -0.50 -23.62
N VAL A 1094 -15.17 -1.61 -22.92
CA VAL A 1094 -15.95 -2.71 -23.49
C VAL A 1094 -17.36 -2.24 -23.84
N VAL A 1095 -18.05 -1.55 -22.93
CA VAL A 1095 -19.40 -1.04 -23.20
C VAL A 1095 -19.41 -0.09 -24.39
N ARG A 1096 -18.46 0.86 -24.50
CA ARG A 1096 -18.37 1.76 -25.67
C ARG A 1096 -18.13 1.01 -26.99
N ASN A 1097 -17.26 0.01 -26.99
CA ASN A 1097 -16.95 -0.78 -28.19
C ASN A 1097 -18.13 -1.66 -28.63
N TRP A 1098 -19.04 -2.00 -27.71
CA TRP A 1098 -20.20 -2.86 -27.94
C TRP A 1098 -21.54 -2.10 -27.99
N ALA A 1099 -21.51 -0.81 -27.65
CA ALA A 1099 -22.61 0.12 -27.80
C ALA A 1099 -23.02 0.25 -29.27
N SER A 1100 -24.27 0.64 -29.53
CA SER A 1100 -24.72 0.93 -30.89
C SER A 1100 -23.79 2.02 -31.46
N PRO A 1101 -23.35 1.93 -32.73
CA PRO A 1101 -22.56 2.98 -33.33
C PRO A 1101 -23.28 4.32 -33.13
N SER A 1102 -22.59 5.29 -32.56
CA SER A 1102 -23.04 6.68 -32.56
C SER A 1102 -23.33 7.10 -34.01
N ARG A 1103 -24.22 8.08 -34.19
CA ARG A 1103 -24.42 8.75 -35.49
C ARG A 1103 -23.03 9.01 -36.11
N ILE A 1104 -22.82 8.54 -37.34
CA ILE A 1104 -21.50 8.72 -37.96
C ILE A 1104 -21.29 10.21 -38.19
N SER A 1105 -20.08 10.71 -37.94
CA SER A 1105 -19.82 12.14 -38.14
C SER A 1105 -19.90 12.48 -39.63
N THR A 1106 -20.24 13.74 -39.95
CA THR A 1106 -20.23 14.24 -41.33
C THR A 1106 -18.88 13.98 -42.00
N LYS A 1107 -17.78 14.05 -41.25
CA LYS A 1107 -16.44 13.70 -41.74
C LYS A 1107 -16.33 12.24 -42.18
N GLN A 1108 -16.79 11.30 -41.36
CA GLN A 1108 -16.71 9.88 -41.70
C GLN A 1108 -17.66 9.54 -42.86
N LEU A 1109 -18.84 10.17 -42.89
CA LEU A 1109 -19.80 10.09 -43.98
C LEU A 1109 -19.13 10.47 -45.32
N LEU A 1110 -18.47 11.64 -45.38
CA LEU A 1110 -17.77 12.13 -46.57
C LEU A 1110 -16.53 11.30 -46.95
N LEU A 1111 -15.71 10.86 -45.98
CA LEU A 1111 -14.55 9.99 -46.26
C LEU A 1111 -14.98 8.63 -46.84
N ASN A 1112 -16.14 8.11 -46.41
CA ASN A 1112 -16.69 6.89 -46.99
C ASN A 1112 -17.15 7.09 -48.43
N ALA A 1113 -17.72 8.26 -48.74
CA ALA A 1113 -18.11 8.65 -50.09
C ALA A 1113 -16.91 8.85 -51.02
N GLU A 1114 -15.86 9.53 -50.55
CA GLU A 1114 -14.59 9.67 -51.27
C GLU A 1114 -13.95 8.31 -51.55
N LYS A 1115 -13.83 7.45 -50.53
CA LYS A 1115 -13.29 6.09 -50.68
C LYS A 1115 -14.16 5.22 -51.60
N GLY A 1116 -15.47 5.44 -51.59
CA GLY A 1116 -16.45 4.71 -52.38
C GLY A 1116 -16.67 5.27 -53.80
N GLY A 1117 -16.13 6.46 -54.11
CA GLY A 1117 -16.33 7.13 -55.39
C GLY A 1117 -17.77 7.57 -55.67
N TYR A 1118 -18.54 7.97 -54.64
CA TYR A 1118 -19.92 8.47 -54.79
C TYR A 1118 -20.11 9.84 -54.12
N ALA A 1119 -21.20 10.53 -54.46
CA ALA A 1119 -21.58 11.81 -53.86
C ALA A 1119 -22.71 11.62 -52.82
N ILE A 1120 -22.82 12.56 -51.88
CA ILE A 1120 -23.86 12.55 -50.85
C ILE A 1120 -24.78 13.73 -51.09
N GLY A 1121 -26.09 13.48 -51.15
CA GLY A 1121 -27.08 14.55 -51.26
C GLY A 1121 -27.21 15.31 -49.94
N ALA A 1122 -27.12 16.63 -50.00
CA ALA A 1122 -27.45 17.53 -48.90
C ALA A 1122 -28.74 18.30 -49.25
N PHE A 1123 -29.73 18.25 -48.35
CA PHE A 1123 -31.07 18.75 -48.62
C PHE A 1123 -31.53 19.69 -47.50
N ASN A 1124 -31.87 20.92 -47.87
CA ASN A 1124 -32.47 21.88 -46.96
C ASN A 1124 -33.89 21.44 -46.53
N VAL A 1125 -34.11 21.35 -45.22
CA VAL A 1125 -35.38 20.94 -44.61
C VAL A 1125 -35.97 22.07 -43.77
N TYR A 1126 -37.27 22.33 -43.98
CA TYR A 1126 -37.96 23.48 -43.38
C TYR A 1126 -39.02 23.08 -42.34
N ASN A 1127 -39.43 21.81 -42.33
CA ASN A 1127 -40.46 21.23 -41.45
C ASN A 1127 -40.27 19.71 -41.31
N LEU A 1128 -41.09 19.07 -40.48
CA LEU A 1128 -41.00 17.64 -40.21
C LEU A 1128 -41.31 16.78 -41.44
N GLU A 1129 -42.27 17.21 -42.27
CA GLU A 1129 -42.62 16.52 -43.51
C GLU A 1129 -41.44 16.47 -44.48
N GLY A 1130 -40.65 17.54 -44.56
CA GLY A 1130 -39.42 17.58 -45.35
C GLY A 1130 -38.33 16.64 -44.81
N VAL A 1131 -38.19 16.57 -43.47
CA VAL A 1131 -37.28 15.63 -42.81
C VAL A 1131 -37.65 14.19 -43.15
N GLU A 1132 -38.93 13.82 -42.97
CA GLU A 1132 -39.42 12.48 -43.27
C GLU A 1132 -39.27 12.13 -44.75
N ALA A 1133 -39.54 13.07 -45.66
CA ALA A 1133 -39.40 12.86 -47.10
C ALA A 1133 -37.95 12.56 -47.50
N VAL A 1134 -36.99 13.34 -46.99
CA VAL A 1134 -35.55 13.11 -47.28
C VAL A 1134 -35.08 11.79 -46.68
N VAL A 1135 -35.47 11.48 -45.45
CA VAL A 1135 -35.09 10.21 -44.78
C VAL A 1135 -35.68 9.02 -45.54
N ALA A 1136 -36.97 9.05 -45.86
CA ALA A 1136 -37.63 7.96 -46.58
C ALA A 1136 -37.02 7.73 -47.98
N ALA A 1137 -36.68 8.81 -48.70
CA ALA A 1137 -36.01 8.72 -49.99
C ALA A 1137 -34.59 8.12 -49.86
N ALA A 1138 -33.83 8.57 -48.86
CA ALA A 1138 -32.49 8.05 -48.57
C ALA A 1138 -32.53 6.55 -48.23
N GLU A 1139 -33.50 6.11 -47.42
CA GLU A 1139 -33.69 4.70 -47.08
C GLU A 1139 -34.12 3.86 -48.29
N ALA A 1140 -35.04 4.36 -49.11
CA ALA A 1140 -35.51 3.67 -50.31
C ALA A 1140 -34.39 3.45 -51.33
N GLU A 1141 -33.51 4.43 -51.51
CA GLU A 1141 -32.36 4.38 -52.41
C GLU A 1141 -31.12 3.74 -51.76
N ASN A 1142 -31.20 3.34 -50.49
CA ASN A 1142 -30.09 2.82 -49.69
C ASN A 1142 -28.83 3.73 -49.75
N SER A 1143 -29.07 5.05 -49.71
CA SER A 1143 -28.06 6.09 -49.94
C SER A 1143 -27.91 6.99 -48.70
N PRO A 1144 -26.69 7.40 -48.32
CA PRO A 1144 -26.52 8.37 -47.24
C PRO A 1144 -27.03 9.77 -47.63
N ALA A 1145 -27.41 10.58 -46.65
CA ALA A 1145 -27.90 11.95 -46.87
C ALA A 1145 -27.48 12.92 -45.76
N ILE A 1146 -27.50 14.22 -46.07
CA ILE A 1146 -27.30 15.31 -45.11
C ILE A 1146 -28.59 16.15 -45.05
N LEU A 1147 -29.16 16.29 -43.85
CA LEU A 1147 -30.28 17.20 -43.58
C LEU A 1147 -29.70 18.58 -43.25
N GLN A 1148 -29.91 19.56 -44.12
CA GLN A 1148 -29.46 20.94 -43.93
C GLN A 1148 -30.56 21.79 -43.31
N ILE A 1149 -30.19 22.64 -42.35
CA ILE A 1149 -31.10 23.63 -41.76
C ILE A 1149 -30.53 25.02 -42.04
N HIS A 1150 -31.21 25.75 -42.92
CA HIS A 1150 -30.92 27.16 -43.21
C HIS A 1150 -31.30 28.08 -42.03
N PRO A 1151 -30.65 29.25 -41.83
CA PRO A 1151 -30.95 30.12 -40.68
C PRO A 1151 -32.40 30.62 -40.66
N SER A 1152 -33.02 30.83 -41.82
CA SER A 1152 -34.44 31.18 -41.91
C SER A 1152 -35.36 30.05 -41.42
N ALA A 1153 -35.01 28.79 -41.70
CA ALA A 1153 -35.73 27.61 -41.22
C ALA A 1153 -35.55 27.46 -39.70
N LEU A 1154 -34.33 27.66 -39.19
CA LEU A 1154 -34.05 27.63 -37.75
C LEU A 1154 -34.81 28.73 -37.01
N LYS A 1155 -34.91 29.94 -37.58
CA LYS A 1155 -35.67 31.05 -37.00
C LYS A 1155 -37.16 30.77 -36.86
N GLN A 1156 -37.74 30.00 -37.80
CA GLN A 1156 -39.17 29.65 -37.77
C GLN A 1156 -39.46 28.36 -36.97
N GLY A 1157 -38.66 27.31 -37.16
CA GLY A 1157 -38.85 26.00 -36.55
C GLY A 1157 -38.20 25.82 -35.16
N GLY A 1158 -37.22 26.65 -34.83
CA GLY A 1158 -36.51 26.65 -33.55
C GLY A 1158 -35.81 25.32 -33.21
N VAL A 1159 -35.50 25.14 -31.91
CA VAL A 1159 -34.91 23.90 -31.37
C VAL A 1159 -35.73 22.64 -31.72
N PRO A 1160 -37.08 22.64 -31.71
CA PRO A 1160 -37.86 21.44 -32.06
C PRO A 1160 -37.56 20.88 -33.45
N LEU A 1161 -37.32 21.73 -34.45
CA LEU A 1161 -36.95 21.29 -35.79
C LEU A 1161 -35.60 20.58 -35.77
N VAL A 1162 -34.60 21.15 -35.09
CA VAL A 1162 -33.26 20.56 -34.96
C VAL A 1162 -33.33 19.20 -34.27
N VAL A 1163 -34.05 19.10 -33.15
CA VAL A 1163 -34.24 17.83 -32.42
C VAL A 1163 -34.94 16.79 -33.28
N SER A 1164 -35.91 17.21 -34.11
CA SER A 1164 -36.60 16.30 -35.03
C SER A 1164 -35.68 15.76 -36.12
N CYS A 1165 -34.84 16.60 -36.72
CA CYS A 1165 -33.81 16.17 -37.67
C CYS A 1165 -32.83 15.18 -37.04
N ILE A 1166 -32.37 15.46 -35.81
CA ILE A 1166 -31.46 14.57 -35.07
C ILE A 1166 -32.14 13.22 -34.81
N ALA A 1167 -33.37 13.24 -34.28
CA ALA A 1167 -34.11 12.03 -33.96
C ALA A 1167 -34.40 11.17 -35.20
N ALA A 1168 -34.75 11.80 -36.33
CA ALA A 1168 -34.98 11.10 -37.59
C ALA A 1168 -33.67 10.50 -38.15
N ALA A 1169 -32.56 11.25 -38.09
CA ALA A 1169 -31.24 10.76 -38.49
C ALA A 1169 -30.76 9.59 -37.61
N GLU A 1170 -31.04 9.61 -36.31
CA GLU A 1170 -30.73 8.50 -35.38
C GLU A 1170 -31.57 7.24 -35.64
N GLN A 1171 -32.81 7.41 -36.11
CA GLN A 1171 -33.74 6.32 -36.35
C GLN A 1171 -33.56 5.67 -37.72
N SER A 1172 -32.97 6.39 -38.69
CA SER A 1172 -32.74 5.95 -40.05
C SER A 1172 -31.89 4.67 -40.17
N SER A 1173 -32.27 3.83 -41.12
CA SER A 1173 -31.56 2.62 -41.51
C SER A 1173 -30.32 2.89 -42.37
N VAL A 1174 -30.22 4.07 -43.00
CA VAL A 1174 -29.05 4.55 -43.74
C VAL A 1174 -28.32 5.66 -42.98
N PRO A 1175 -27.04 5.94 -43.28
CA PRO A 1175 -26.32 7.00 -42.58
C PRO A 1175 -26.84 8.41 -42.93
N ILE A 1176 -27.28 9.16 -41.93
CA ILE A 1176 -27.76 10.55 -42.08
C ILE A 1176 -27.10 11.46 -41.04
N THR A 1177 -26.68 12.66 -41.47
CA THR A 1177 -26.14 13.72 -40.59
C THR A 1177 -26.94 15.00 -40.70
N VAL A 1178 -26.87 15.86 -39.69
CA VAL A 1178 -27.58 17.15 -39.65
C VAL A 1178 -26.57 18.30 -39.73
N HIS A 1179 -26.77 19.19 -40.69
CA HIS A 1179 -25.86 20.30 -41.00
C HIS A 1179 -26.54 21.65 -40.80
N TYR A 1180 -25.84 22.62 -40.22
CA TYR A 1180 -26.29 24.01 -40.16
C TYR A 1180 -25.73 24.79 -41.35
N ASP A 1181 -26.61 25.19 -42.26
CA ASP A 1181 -26.27 25.78 -43.56
C ASP A 1181 -26.15 27.30 -43.45
N HIS A 1182 -25.25 27.94 -44.20
CA HIS A 1182 -25.13 29.42 -44.32
C HIS A 1182 -25.10 30.22 -43.00
N GLY A 1183 -24.29 29.81 -42.03
CA GLY A 1183 -24.11 30.56 -40.79
C GLY A 1183 -23.31 31.84 -40.98
N THR A 1184 -23.99 32.99 -41.10
CA THR A 1184 -23.35 34.30 -41.31
C THR A 1184 -22.94 35.00 -40.00
N SER A 1185 -23.76 34.90 -38.95
CA SER A 1185 -23.52 35.60 -37.69
C SER A 1185 -22.78 34.74 -36.65
N LYS A 1186 -21.89 35.37 -35.88
CA LYS A 1186 -21.14 34.69 -34.82
C LYS A 1186 -22.05 34.11 -33.74
N SER A 1187 -23.13 34.82 -33.39
CA SER A 1187 -24.09 34.36 -32.38
C SER A 1187 -24.82 33.10 -32.84
N ASP A 1188 -25.24 33.04 -34.10
CA ASP A 1188 -26.02 31.91 -34.62
C ASP A 1188 -25.13 30.67 -34.76
N LEU A 1189 -23.89 30.85 -35.22
CA LEU A 1189 -22.89 29.78 -35.26
C LEU A 1189 -22.61 29.24 -33.86
N LEU A 1190 -22.36 30.10 -32.87
CA LEU A 1190 -22.15 29.65 -31.48
C LEU A 1190 -23.37 28.93 -30.91
N GLN A 1191 -24.57 29.38 -31.24
CA GLN A 1191 -25.80 28.71 -30.82
C GLN A 1191 -25.95 27.34 -31.49
N ALA A 1192 -25.68 27.24 -32.79
CA ALA A 1192 -25.71 25.99 -33.54
C ALA A 1192 -24.72 24.95 -32.98
N LEU A 1193 -23.52 25.37 -32.56
CA LEU A 1193 -22.53 24.50 -31.91
C LEU A 1193 -23.03 23.87 -30.59
N GLU A 1194 -24.07 24.42 -29.97
CA GLU A 1194 -24.69 23.88 -28.75
C GLU A 1194 -26.00 23.11 -29.00
N MET A 1195 -26.52 23.11 -30.24
CA MET A 1195 -27.85 22.57 -30.59
C MET A 1195 -27.85 21.12 -31.10
N GLY A 1196 -26.69 20.46 -31.19
CA GLY A 1196 -26.60 19.03 -31.56
C GLY A 1196 -26.46 18.72 -33.07
N PHE A 1197 -26.12 19.73 -33.88
CA PHE A 1197 -25.70 19.54 -35.27
C PHE A 1197 -24.45 18.64 -35.38
N ASP A 1198 -24.18 18.04 -36.54
CA ASP A 1198 -22.94 17.28 -36.83
C ASP A 1198 -21.87 18.13 -37.52
N SER A 1199 -22.31 19.15 -38.25
CA SER A 1199 -21.46 20.07 -38.99
C SER A 1199 -22.12 21.43 -39.16
N VAL A 1200 -21.31 22.46 -39.39
CA VAL A 1200 -21.78 23.83 -39.61
C VAL A 1200 -21.04 24.43 -40.81
N MET A 1201 -21.74 25.26 -41.58
CA MET A 1201 -21.17 26.09 -42.61
C MET A 1201 -20.96 27.51 -42.09
N VAL A 1202 -19.72 27.99 -42.21
CA VAL A 1202 -19.36 29.38 -41.92
C VAL A 1202 -19.42 30.18 -43.22
N ASP A 1203 -20.41 31.05 -43.30
CA ASP A 1203 -20.57 31.95 -44.43
C ASP A 1203 -19.97 33.32 -44.09
N GLY A 1204 -18.73 33.51 -44.51
CA GLY A 1204 -18.01 34.78 -44.39
C GLY A 1204 -17.92 35.54 -45.71
N SER A 1205 -18.72 35.19 -46.72
CA SER A 1205 -18.67 35.76 -48.07
C SER A 1205 -18.78 37.30 -48.09
N HIS A 1206 -19.49 37.87 -47.11
CA HIS A 1206 -19.63 39.31 -46.89
C HIS A 1206 -18.34 40.01 -46.39
N LEU A 1207 -17.37 39.27 -45.85
CA LEU A 1207 -16.10 39.79 -45.33
C LEU A 1207 -15.02 39.85 -46.42
N THR A 1208 -13.92 40.57 -46.16
CA THR A 1208 -12.73 40.44 -47.00
C THR A 1208 -12.10 39.05 -46.82
N LEU A 1209 -11.38 38.53 -47.82
CA LEU A 1209 -10.77 37.19 -47.74
C LEU A 1209 -9.90 36.98 -46.48
N GLY A 1210 -9.12 37.99 -46.08
CA GLY A 1210 -8.28 37.92 -44.87
C GLY A 1210 -9.10 37.87 -43.58
N GLU A 1211 -10.19 38.64 -43.50
CA GLU A 1211 -11.11 38.63 -42.36
C GLU A 1211 -11.94 37.34 -42.32
N ASN A 1212 -12.36 36.82 -43.48
CA ASN A 1212 -13.10 35.57 -43.60
C ASN A 1212 -12.25 34.37 -43.14
N ILE A 1213 -10.98 34.29 -43.56
CA ILE A 1213 -10.05 33.26 -43.09
C ILE A 1213 -9.89 33.31 -41.56
N LEU A 1214 -9.76 34.51 -40.98
CA LEU A 1214 -9.64 34.66 -39.53
C LEU A 1214 -10.93 34.26 -38.81
N TYR A 1215 -12.08 34.68 -39.33
CA TYR A 1215 -13.40 34.36 -38.79
C TYR A 1215 -13.66 32.85 -38.80
N THR A 1216 -13.42 32.21 -39.95
CA THR A 1216 -13.53 30.76 -40.14
C THR A 1216 -12.59 29.99 -39.20
N LYS A 1217 -11.34 30.46 -39.00
CA LYS A 1217 -10.39 29.82 -38.06
C LYS A 1217 -10.90 29.82 -36.61
N ILE A 1218 -11.50 30.93 -36.16
CA ILE A 1218 -12.04 31.05 -34.80
C ILE A 1218 -13.19 30.05 -34.61
N VAL A 1219 -14.15 30.03 -35.54
CA VAL A 1219 -15.32 29.14 -35.45
C VAL A 1219 -14.90 27.67 -35.59
N SER A 1220 -13.97 27.36 -36.51
CA SER A 1220 -13.42 26.01 -36.67
C SER A 1220 -12.74 25.50 -35.40
N SER A 1221 -11.98 26.34 -34.70
CA SER A 1221 -11.35 25.94 -33.44
C SER A 1221 -12.37 25.55 -32.37
N LEU A 1222 -13.47 26.31 -32.28
CA LEU A 1222 -14.56 26.03 -31.33
C LEU A 1222 -15.37 24.79 -31.73
N ALA A 1223 -15.65 24.62 -33.03
CA ALA A 1223 -16.35 23.46 -33.57
C ALA A 1223 -15.54 22.16 -33.39
N HIS A 1224 -14.24 22.20 -33.68
CA HIS A 1224 -13.35 21.04 -33.51
C HIS A 1224 -13.20 20.62 -32.04
N ALA A 1225 -13.20 21.57 -31.10
CA ALA A 1225 -13.20 21.26 -29.66
C ALA A 1225 -14.43 20.43 -29.24
N LYS A 1226 -15.52 20.50 -30.03
CA LYS A 1226 -16.75 19.71 -29.86
C LYS A 1226 -16.88 18.55 -30.85
N GLY A 1227 -15.85 18.31 -31.68
CA GLY A 1227 -15.82 17.21 -32.66
C GLY A 1227 -16.67 17.42 -33.93
N LEU A 1228 -17.06 18.66 -34.22
CA LEU A 1228 -17.90 19.04 -35.36
C LEU A 1228 -17.06 19.39 -36.60
N LEU A 1229 -17.56 19.07 -37.79
CA LEU A 1229 -16.93 19.44 -39.07
C LEU A 1229 -17.36 20.85 -39.49
N VAL A 1230 -16.43 21.62 -40.06
CA VAL A 1230 -16.72 22.95 -40.61
C VAL A 1230 -16.58 22.96 -42.13
N GLU A 1231 -17.62 23.45 -42.77
CA GLU A 1231 -17.64 23.89 -44.16
C GLU A 1231 -17.45 25.41 -44.18
N ALA A 1232 -16.67 25.94 -45.12
CA ALA A 1232 -16.37 27.36 -45.17
C ALA A 1232 -16.60 27.94 -46.55
N GLU A 1233 -17.40 29.00 -46.62
CA GLU A 1233 -17.58 29.80 -47.81
C GLU A 1233 -16.59 30.97 -47.78
N LEU A 1234 -15.43 30.76 -48.41
CA LEU A 1234 -14.30 31.69 -48.36
C LEU A 1234 -14.31 32.75 -49.47
N GLY A 1235 -15.07 32.49 -50.55
CA GLY A 1235 -15.14 33.33 -51.75
C GLY A 1235 -16.49 34.02 -51.94
N ARG A 1236 -16.68 34.65 -53.11
CA ARG A 1236 -17.96 35.17 -53.59
C ARG A 1236 -18.23 34.61 -54.98
N LEU A 1237 -19.43 34.08 -55.21
CA LEU A 1237 -19.87 33.64 -56.53
C LEU A 1237 -20.43 34.82 -57.33
N SER A 1238 -20.28 34.81 -58.66
CA SER A 1238 -20.95 35.79 -59.54
C SER A 1238 -22.43 35.44 -59.68
N GLY A 1239 -23.31 36.34 -59.29
CA GLY A 1239 -24.75 36.11 -59.33
C GLY A 1239 -25.54 37.08 -58.45
N SER A 1240 -26.87 36.93 -58.48
CA SER A 1240 -27.79 37.63 -57.56
C SER A 1240 -28.23 36.63 -56.48
N GLU A 1241 -27.65 36.74 -55.29
CA GLU A 1241 -28.13 36.03 -54.10
C GLU A 1241 -28.49 37.05 -53.02
N ASP A 1242 -29.64 36.82 -52.36
CA ASP A 1242 -30.14 37.61 -51.23
C ASP A 1242 -30.15 39.14 -51.39
N GLY A 1243 -30.39 39.61 -52.62
CA GLY A 1243 -30.56 41.03 -52.93
C GLY A 1243 -29.25 41.81 -53.11
N LEU A 1244 -28.11 41.13 -53.21
CA LEU A 1244 -26.83 41.72 -53.59
C LEU A 1244 -26.46 41.31 -55.02
N THR A 1245 -26.23 42.29 -55.90
CA THR A 1245 -25.70 42.06 -57.25
C THR A 1245 -24.19 42.27 -57.20
N VAL A 1246 -23.42 41.20 -57.35
CA VAL A 1246 -21.94 41.28 -57.38
C VAL A 1246 -21.49 41.43 -58.83
N GLU A 1247 -20.82 42.54 -59.16
CA GLU A 1247 -20.22 42.81 -60.47
C GLU A 1247 -19.11 41.78 -60.78
N GLU A 1248 -18.96 41.34 -62.03
CA GLU A 1248 -18.13 40.19 -62.46
C GLU A 1248 -16.63 40.33 -62.08
N TYR A 1249 -16.13 41.55 -61.84
CA TYR A 1249 -14.76 41.81 -61.39
C TYR A 1249 -14.56 41.63 -59.86
N GLU A 1250 -15.64 41.61 -59.08
CA GLU A 1250 -15.62 41.36 -57.62
C GLU A 1250 -15.81 39.87 -57.28
N ALA A 1251 -16.26 39.07 -58.26
CA ALA A 1251 -16.31 37.61 -58.17
C ALA A 1251 -14.89 37.03 -58.21
N ARG A 1252 -14.23 37.03 -57.05
CA ARG A 1252 -12.94 36.36 -56.88
C ARG A 1252 -13.22 34.88 -56.60
N PHE A 1253 -13.02 34.02 -57.61
CA PHE A 1253 -12.85 32.59 -57.36
C PHE A 1253 -11.77 32.41 -56.29
N THR A 1254 -12.06 31.58 -55.27
CA THR A 1254 -11.12 31.25 -54.20
C THR A 1254 -9.84 30.65 -54.81
N ASP A 1255 -8.69 31.32 -54.68
CA ASP A 1255 -7.39 30.72 -55.06
C ASP A 1255 -7.04 29.61 -54.07
N VAL A 1256 -7.28 28.37 -54.48
CA VAL A 1256 -7.05 27.15 -53.69
C VAL A 1256 -5.60 27.08 -53.16
N ALA A 1257 -4.61 27.53 -53.94
CA ALA A 1257 -3.20 27.51 -53.51
C ALA A 1257 -2.87 28.62 -52.50
N GLN A 1258 -3.55 29.76 -52.56
CA GLN A 1258 -3.45 30.82 -51.55
C GLN A 1258 -4.09 30.39 -50.22
N VAL A 1259 -5.29 29.80 -50.27
CA VAL A 1259 -5.99 29.36 -49.05
C VAL A 1259 -5.28 28.19 -48.37
N LEU A 1260 -4.75 27.21 -49.11
CA LEU A 1260 -3.97 26.10 -48.55
C LEU A 1260 -2.67 26.54 -47.86
N ARG A 1261 -2.09 27.68 -48.25
CA ARG A 1261 -0.90 28.26 -47.58
C ARG A 1261 -1.23 28.90 -46.24
N ASP A 1262 -2.40 29.55 -46.13
CA ASP A 1262 -2.77 30.34 -44.95
C ASP A 1262 -3.65 29.57 -43.94
N LEU A 1263 -4.35 28.51 -44.36
CA LEU A 1263 -5.10 27.58 -43.50
C LEU A 1263 -4.32 26.27 -43.27
N LEU A 1264 -3.41 26.28 -42.29
CA LEU A 1264 -2.71 25.09 -41.79
C LEU A 1264 -3.64 24.22 -40.91
N MET A 1265 -4.69 23.62 -41.48
CA MET A 1265 -5.57 22.65 -40.80
C MET A 1265 -6.19 21.65 -41.79
N ARG A 1266 -5.99 20.34 -41.58
CA ARG A 1266 -6.51 19.24 -42.44
C ARG A 1266 -8.01 18.92 -42.26
N GLN A 1267 -8.86 19.86 -41.81
CA GLN A 1267 -10.24 19.55 -41.36
C GLN A 1267 -11.34 20.53 -41.81
N VAL A 1268 -11.10 21.43 -42.77
CA VAL A 1268 -12.13 22.32 -43.34
C VAL A 1268 -12.45 21.88 -44.77
N LEU A 1269 -13.73 21.66 -45.09
CA LEU A 1269 -14.18 21.53 -46.49
C LEU A 1269 -14.35 22.94 -47.09
N MET A 1270 -13.78 23.16 -48.27
CA MET A 1270 -13.87 24.41 -49.01
C MET A 1270 -14.84 24.25 -50.17
N LEU A 1271 -15.76 25.21 -50.31
CA LEU A 1271 -16.56 25.42 -51.51
C LEU A 1271 -15.89 26.42 -52.45
#